data_AF-A0A2K3P7N1-F1
#
_entry.id   AF-A0A2K3P7N1-F1
#
_cell.length_a   1.000
_cell.length_b   1.000
_cell.length_c   1.000
_cell.angle_alpha   90.00
_cell.angle_beta   90.00
_cell.angle_gamma   90.00
#
_symmetry.space_group_name_H-M   'P 1'
#
loop_
_entity.id
_entity.type
_entity.pdbx_description
1 polymer ?
#
loop_
_entity_poly.entity_id
_entity_poly.type
_entity_poly.pdbx_seq_one_letter_code
_entity_poly.pdbx_strand_id
1 'polypeptide(L)'
;MDFGSPSSFTYDVFISFRGTDTRFGFTGYLHKALSDKGIRTFIDDKNLQRGDEITPSLIKAIEESMIFIPVFSINYASSSFCLDELVHIIHCFKEKKGRKILPVFYNVDPSHVRHQNGSYGEALAKHEELIKNNKETSICYTERLKNWKMALYQTANLAGHHFSHGNGYEYEFIGKIVTEVSNRINRAPLHVADHPVGLESRVLKVKSLLDVDSSNDEVRMIGICGIGGIGKTTLARAIYNLISYQFEVSCFLHNVKEHSAKHGLEHVQEELLSKTVELNHKLGDVSEGIPIIKQMLQDKNVLLILDDVDELKQLQVLAGGLDWFGPDSKVIITTRDKQLLTSHGVEITYEVDELNVDEALELLTWKAFKNNNVDSSYKYILRRAVSYASGLPLALEVVGSNLFGMDIGEWESILDRYERIPNKEIQKILKVSFDSLEKDEQSVFLDIACCFNGYKMTEIKDILHAHYGHNIKYHIRVLVNKSLIQISWHGQSYSWTVHDLIEHMCKEIVRLESPEDPGERSRLWSEEDIVQVLEENTGTSRIEIICLDDLSLDVRDVRVAWKGDAFKKTKNLKTLIIKSGIFSKGPKHLPNSLRFLEWHRYPSQDIPSDFCPKKLSVCKLPRSLLKSFESPSSLKRFINMKELNLDYCGSLKRILDVSVAEGCCKLRSFPSMKLTSLYQLDLSSCASLKSFPEILEEMENIASLVLVGTSIEELPFSFHNLTGLHSLQIEARGILKLTNSIIMMPKLLWITIKGGLLLPNQNVKLNSMMSSNVQKLQLIECNLSEESLAMLLMWFTNVEYLNLSGSNVTILPECIKESHFLRRLYLDDCKWLREIRGVPPNLKHLSALRCKSLTSSCRSMLLNKELHEAGKTNFRMTGKESIPEWLEHRSIGQSISFWFRNKLPAVVVFFVIKSMHKKHSLNEFLSLRPNFFINGYECQCGLSQGKPTRDSHPHSYFSYSSYLHFFSILMAMLQSYSSFSSFSYGFTYDVFLSFKGTDTRYGFTGNLYNALCDRGVHTFIDNRELHGGDEITPTLVKAIEETRIFIPIFSINYASSSFCLDELVHIIHCFKAKGCLVLPVFYDMEPSHVRHQIESYGEAIAKHEHRFQNNQEKYNENMKRLNKWKIALNQAANLSGYHFNPRNGYECEFIREIVKYVSNKTNHAPLHVADYPVGLQSRVLKVNSLLEIGSNDEVKMLGIYGPGGIGKTTLAREVYNSIADQFECVCFLHNVRENSAKRGLEHLQKEFLSKTIGLDIKLGDISEGIPIIK
;
A
#
# COMPACT_ATOMS: atom_id res chain seq x y z
N MET A 1 -8.99 8.37 7.72
CA MET A 1 -9.59 7.29 8.55
C MET A 1 -8.49 6.76 9.46
N ASP A 2 -8.71 6.59 10.76
CA ASP A 2 -7.66 6.07 11.64
C ASP A 2 -7.64 4.53 11.57
N PHE A 3 -6.63 3.98 10.89
CA PHE A 3 -6.42 2.53 10.75
C PHE A 3 -5.31 2.02 11.69
N GLY A 4 -4.62 2.92 12.39
CA GLY A 4 -3.39 2.65 13.14
C GLY A 4 -3.57 2.66 14.65
N SER A 5 -4.67 3.18 15.16
CA SER A 5 -5.04 3.02 16.57
C SER A 5 -6.40 2.33 16.67
N PRO A 6 -6.57 1.28 17.48
CA PRO A 6 -7.91 1.02 17.99
C PRO A 6 -8.28 2.34 18.68
N SER A 7 -9.40 2.96 18.30
CA SER A 7 -9.95 4.03 19.13
C SER A 7 -10.13 3.38 20.49
N SER A 8 -9.20 3.62 21.41
CA SER A 8 -9.15 2.91 22.67
C SER A 8 -10.27 3.49 23.50
N PHE A 9 -11.46 2.93 23.34
CA PHE A 9 -12.54 3.13 24.29
C PHE A 9 -11.96 2.71 25.64
N THR A 10 -11.98 3.64 26.60
CA THR A 10 -11.57 3.36 27.98
C THR A 10 -12.49 2.30 28.59
N TYR A 11 -13.76 2.32 28.16
CA TYR A 11 -14.80 1.40 28.59
C TYR A 11 -15.47 0.74 27.38
N ASP A 12 -15.68 -0.57 27.45
CA ASP A 12 -16.36 -1.32 26.41
C ASP A 12 -17.89 -1.12 26.50
N VAL A 13 -18.40 -0.93 27.73
CA VAL A 13 -19.84 -0.75 28.02
C VAL A 13 -20.05 0.41 28.99
N PHE A 14 -21.06 1.24 28.72
CA PHE A 14 -21.62 2.22 29.67
C PHE A 14 -23.06 1.83 30.01
N ILE A 15 -23.38 1.71 31.30
CA ILE A 15 -24.74 1.40 31.76
C ILE A 15 -25.40 2.67 32.31
N SER A 16 -26.49 3.13 31.68
CA SER A 16 -27.35 4.19 32.21
C SER A 16 -28.55 3.58 32.90
N PHE A 17 -28.83 3.94 34.14
CA PHE A 17 -29.86 3.30 34.95
C PHE A 17 -30.33 4.22 36.07
N ARG A 18 -31.48 3.90 36.67
CA ARG A 18 -31.94 4.58 37.87
C ARG A 18 -31.39 3.88 39.11
N GLY A 19 -30.45 4.54 39.79
CA GLY A 19 -29.77 3.98 40.96
C GLY A 19 -30.70 3.46 42.07
N THR A 20 -31.81 4.15 42.33
CA THR A 20 -32.80 3.72 43.35
C THR A 20 -33.55 2.45 43.01
N ASP A 21 -33.60 2.07 41.73
CA ASP A 21 -34.48 1.00 41.25
C ASP A 21 -33.70 -0.31 41.05
N THR A 22 -32.50 -0.25 40.44
CA THR A 22 -31.82 -1.46 39.95
C THR A 22 -30.36 -1.62 40.39
N ARG A 23 -29.76 -0.64 41.11
CA ARG A 23 -28.32 -0.62 41.44
C ARG A 23 -27.83 -1.91 42.12
N PHE A 24 -28.47 -2.30 43.21
CA PHE A 24 -28.09 -3.48 44.00
C PHE A 24 -28.80 -4.77 43.56
N GLY A 25 -29.61 -4.70 42.50
CA GLY A 25 -30.30 -5.85 41.91
C GLY A 25 -29.79 -6.10 40.48
N PHE A 26 -30.70 -6.06 39.51
CA PHE A 26 -30.42 -6.32 38.10
C PHE A 26 -29.16 -5.65 37.53
N THR A 27 -28.99 -4.34 37.76
CA THR A 27 -27.85 -3.61 37.18
C THR A 27 -26.52 -4.04 37.82
N GLY A 28 -26.50 -4.29 39.13
CA GLY A 28 -25.31 -4.79 39.83
C GLY A 28 -24.91 -6.19 39.36
N TYR A 29 -25.89 -7.08 39.15
CA TYR A 29 -25.64 -8.42 38.61
C TYR A 29 -25.20 -8.39 37.14
N LEU A 30 -25.80 -7.51 36.32
CA LEU A 30 -25.38 -7.32 34.94
C LEU A 30 -23.93 -6.80 34.87
N HIS A 31 -23.60 -5.79 35.67
CA HIS A 31 -22.23 -5.26 35.77
C HIS A 31 -21.23 -6.34 36.17
N LYS A 32 -21.56 -7.13 37.20
CA LYS A 32 -20.72 -8.25 37.63
C LYS A 32 -20.53 -9.29 36.52
N ALA A 33 -21.61 -9.70 35.85
CA ALA A 33 -21.54 -10.70 34.80
C ALA A 33 -20.75 -10.25 33.56
N LEU A 34 -20.80 -8.95 33.23
CA LEU A 34 -19.93 -8.35 32.21
C LEU A 34 -18.47 -8.34 32.66
N SER A 35 -18.19 -7.94 33.89
CA SER A 35 -16.84 -7.91 34.47
C SER A 35 -16.22 -9.31 34.61
N ASP A 36 -17.00 -10.33 34.99
CA ASP A 36 -16.56 -11.73 35.06
C ASP A 36 -16.16 -12.28 33.68
N LYS A 37 -16.67 -11.68 32.60
CA LYS A 37 -16.29 -11.97 31.20
C LYS A 37 -15.14 -11.09 30.68
N GLY A 38 -14.52 -10.28 31.54
CA GLY A 38 -13.42 -9.39 31.18
C GLY A 38 -13.83 -8.13 30.43
N ILE A 39 -15.13 -7.78 30.41
CA ILE A 39 -15.65 -6.59 29.70
C ILE A 39 -15.54 -5.36 30.61
N ARG A 40 -14.77 -4.35 30.17
CA ARG A 40 -14.57 -3.11 30.93
C ARG A 40 -15.84 -2.28 30.92
N THR A 41 -16.60 -2.34 32.01
CA THR A 41 -17.91 -1.70 32.11
C THR A 41 -17.86 -0.52 33.05
N PHE A 42 -18.37 0.64 32.62
CA PHE A 42 -18.55 1.81 33.48
C PHE A 42 -19.95 1.83 34.08
N ILE A 43 -20.01 2.07 35.39
CA ILE A 43 -21.24 2.30 36.17
C ILE A 43 -21.00 3.52 37.08
N ASP A 44 -21.96 4.44 37.18
CA ASP A 44 -21.83 5.58 38.10
C ASP A 44 -21.93 5.12 39.56
N ASP A 45 -20.84 5.31 40.30
CA ASP A 45 -20.64 4.87 41.70
C ASP A 45 -21.17 5.88 42.74
N LYS A 46 -21.59 7.09 42.34
CA LYS A 46 -22.02 8.12 43.30
C LYS A 46 -23.53 8.10 43.49
N ASN A 47 -24.00 8.17 44.74
CA ASN A 47 -25.38 8.52 45.07
C ASN A 47 -25.54 10.03 44.83
N LEU A 48 -25.74 10.46 43.57
CA LEU A 48 -25.92 11.86 43.23
C LEU A 48 -27.25 12.39 43.82
N GLN A 49 -27.18 13.45 44.62
CA GLN A 49 -28.35 14.13 45.17
C GLN A 49 -29.00 15.05 44.12
N ARG A 50 -30.26 15.39 44.36
CA ARG A 50 -31.09 16.18 43.45
C ARG A 50 -30.53 17.60 43.34
N GLY A 51 -29.86 17.94 42.23
CA GLY A 51 -29.44 19.32 41.92
C GLY A 51 -28.05 19.54 41.32
N ASP A 52 -27.18 18.52 41.24
CA ASP A 52 -25.84 18.68 40.66
C ASP A 52 -25.85 18.70 39.11
N GLU A 53 -24.84 19.29 38.47
CA GLU A 53 -24.62 19.16 37.02
C GLU A 53 -23.97 17.80 36.70
N ILE A 54 -24.14 17.29 35.47
CA ILE A 54 -23.42 16.08 35.02
C ILE A 54 -21.92 16.38 35.17
N THR A 55 -21.20 15.54 35.92
CA THR A 55 -19.76 15.77 36.11
C THR A 55 -19.03 15.61 34.77
N PRO A 56 -18.01 16.43 34.46
CA PRO A 56 -17.20 16.28 33.26
C PRO A 56 -16.60 14.87 33.10
N SER A 57 -16.36 14.18 34.22
CA SER A 57 -15.90 12.78 34.24
C SER A 57 -16.93 11.80 33.68
N LEU A 58 -18.22 12.03 33.90
CA LEU A 58 -19.31 11.16 33.44
C LEU A 58 -19.57 11.37 31.94
N ILE A 59 -19.56 12.63 31.47
CA ILE A 59 -19.60 12.95 30.03
C ILE A 59 -18.42 12.30 29.32
N LYS A 60 -17.22 12.44 29.88
CA LYS A 60 -16.01 11.79 29.35
C LYS A 60 -16.15 10.27 29.30
N ALA A 61 -16.72 9.63 30.32
CA ALA A 61 -16.96 8.19 30.31
C ALA A 61 -17.95 7.76 29.20
N ILE A 62 -19.03 8.53 28.99
CA ILE A 62 -19.98 8.30 27.87
C ILE A 62 -19.26 8.48 26.52
N GLU A 63 -18.44 9.52 26.39
CA GLU A 63 -17.64 9.78 25.19
C GLU A 63 -16.58 8.71 24.95
N GLU A 64 -16.10 8.03 25.98
CA GLU A 64 -15.06 6.98 25.91
C GLU A 64 -15.64 5.56 25.89
N SER A 65 -16.96 5.40 25.73
CA SER A 65 -17.65 4.11 25.71
C SER A 65 -18.10 3.64 24.33
N MET A 66 -18.05 2.32 24.09
CA MET A 66 -18.42 1.69 22.81
C MET A 66 -19.90 1.29 22.73
N ILE A 67 -20.40 0.58 23.75
CA ILE A 67 -21.79 0.11 23.84
C ILE A 67 -22.51 0.83 24.97
N PHE A 68 -23.72 1.31 24.73
CA PHE A 68 -24.57 1.94 25.75
C PHE A 68 -25.75 1.04 26.10
N ILE A 69 -25.94 0.74 27.38
CA ILE A 69 -27.06 -0.06 27.89
C ILE A 69 -27.94 0.83 28.78
N PRO A 70 -28.95 1.52 28.22
CA PRO A 70 -29.97 2.18 29.02
C PRO A 70 -30.95 1.14 29.58
N VAL A 71 -30.95 1.02 30.92
CA VAL A 71 -31.85 0.16 31.69
C VAL A 71 -33.07 0.98 32.14
N PHE A 72 -34.15 0.86 31.37
CA PHE A 72 -35.42 1.52 31.62
C PHE A 72 -36.21 0.80 32.71
N SER A 73 -36.23 1.39 33.90
CA SER A 73 -37.05 1.00 35.05
C SER A 73 -38.26 1.91 35.24
N ILE A 74 -39.21 1.52 36.09
CA ILE A 74 -40.49 2.24 36.25
C ILE A 74 -40.34 3.72 36.61
N ASN A 75 -39.27 4.09 37.34
CA ASN A 75 -38.98 5.47 37.75
C ASN A 75 -37.82 6.12 36.99
N TYR A 76 -37.33 5.55 35.89
CA TYR A 76 -36.17 6.08 35.15
C TYR A 76 -36.37 7.55 34.75
N ALA A 77 -37.53 7.88 34.18
CA ALA A 77 -37.84 9.24 33.71
C ALA A 77 -38.14 10.25 34.82
N SER A 78 -38.16 9.84 36.10
CA SER A 78 -38.28 10.77 37.23
C SER A 78 -36.97 11.49 37.56
N SER A 79 -35.87 11.03 36.97
CA SER A 79 -34.52 11.53 37.16
C SER A 79 -34.12 12.38 35.95
N SER A 80 -33.94 13.70 36.15
CA SER A 80 -33.41 14.57 35.10
C SER A 80 -32.02 14.12 34.64
N PHE A 81 -31.17 13.63 35.55
CA PHE A 81 -29.85 13.08 35.23
C PHE A 81 -29.90 11.92 34.26
N CYS A 82 -30.75 10.92 34.50
CA CYS A 82 -30.87 9.77 33.61
C CYS A 82 -31.36 10.20 32.21
N LEU A 83 -32.24 11.21 32.16
CA LEU A 83 -32.71 11.77 30.90
C LEU A 83 -31.64 12.58 30.15
N ASP A 84 -30.81 13.34 30.87
CA ASP A 84 -29.70 14.08 30.25
C ASP A 84 -28.56 13.14 29.79
N GLU A 85 -28.22 12.11 30.57
CA GLU A 85 -27.33 11.03 30.15
C GLU A 85 -27.83 10.39 28.86
N LEU A 86 -29.12 10.06 28.78
CA LEU A 86 -29.72 9.47 27.58
C LEU A 86 -29.62 10.38 26.36
N VAL A 87 -29.79 11.70 26.54
CA VAL A 87 -29.58 12.69 25.46
C VAL A 87 -28.13 12.69 25.00
N HIS A 88 -27.17 12.66 25.92
CA HIS A 88 -25.74 12.59 25.57
C HIS A 88 -25.35 11.27 24.91
N ILE A 89 -25.91 10.15 25.36
CA ILE A 89 -25.75 8.84 24.70
C ILE A 89 -26.23 8.91 23.25
N ILE A 90 -27.41 9.48 23.00
CA ILE A 90 -27.97 9.63 21.65
C ILE A 90 -27.13 10.57 20.79
N HIS A 91 -26.59 11.64 21.37
CA HIS A 91 -25.66 12.53 20.69
C HIS A 91 -24.38 11.79 20.28
N CYS A 92 -23.73 11.13 21.24
CA CYS A 92 -22.53 10.32 21.04
C CYS A 92 -22.73 9.20 20.01
N PHE A 93 -23.90 8.57 20.03
CA PHE A 93 -24.29 7.54 19.06
C PHE A 93 -24.43 8.07 17.63
N LYS A 94 -24.86 9.33 17.46
CA LYS A 94 -25.00 9.96 16.13
C LYS A 94 -23.70 10.49 15.55
N GLU A 95 -22.78 10.96 16.38
CA GLU A 95 -21.53 11.58 15.93
C GLU A 95 -20.47 10.58 15.43
N LYS A 96 -20.36 9.40 16.06
CA LYS A 96 -19.28 8.43 15.77
C LYS A 96 -19.84 7.09 15.28
N LYS A 97 -19.35 6.64 14.11
CA LYS A 97 -19.71 5.33 13.53
C LYS A 97 -19.17 4.18 14.40
N GLY A 98 -19.94 3.11 14.56
CA GLY A 98 -19.54 1.88 15.28
C GLY A 98 -20.02 1.76 16.73
N ARG A 99 -20.70 2.79 17.28
CA ARG A 99 -21.32 2.72 18.61
C ARG A 99 -22.70 2.09 18.54
N LYS A 100 -23.14 1.41 19.62
CA LYS A 100 -24.46 0.77 19.68
C LYS A 100 -25.18 1.06 20.97
N ILE A 101 -26.49 1.28 20.89
CA ILE A 101 -27.38 1.38 22.03
C ILE A 101 -28.19 0.09 22.11
N LEU A 102 -28.19 -0.56 23.28
CA LEU A 102 -28.93 -1.77 23.59
C LEU A 102 -29.93 -1.48 24.72
N PRO A 103 -31.15 -1.03 24.41
CA PRO A 103 -32.13 -0.70 25.45
C PRO A 103 -32.60 -1.97 26.17
N VAL A 104 -32.66 -1.88 27.50
CA VAL A 104 -33.18 -2.94 28.37
C VAL A 104 -34.40 -2.40 29.10
N PHE A 105 -35.56 -2.99 28.86
CA PHE A 105 -36.83 -2.62 29.48
C PHE A 105 -37.09 -3.56 30.66
N TYR A 106 -36.76 -3.10 31.87
CA TYR A 106 -36.84 -3.90 33.10
C TYR A 106 -38.13 -3.56 33.87
N ASN A 107 -39.12 -4.47 33.79
CA ASN A 107 -40.46 -4.31 34.36
C ASN A 107 -41.21 -3.07 33.88
N VAL A 108 -40.96 -2.67 32.64
CA VAL A 108 -41.62 -1.56 31.97
C VAL A 108 -41.94 -1.99 30.55
N ASP A 109 -43.17 -1.76 30.11
CA ASP A 109 -43.55 -1.99 28.73
C ASP A 109 -42.85 -0.98 27.79
N PRO A 110 -42.18 -1.42 26.70
CA PRO A 110 -41.49 -0.52 25.77
C PRO A 110 -42.38 0.60 25.21
N SER A 111 -43.70 0.36 25.10
CA SER A 111 -44.67 1.36 24.65
C SER A 111 -44.81 2.55 25.60
N HIS A 112 -44.67 2.33 26.92
CA HIS A 112 -44.69 3.39 27.92
C HIS A 112 -43.50 4.34 27.74
N VAL A 113 -42.31 3.79 27.40
CA VAL A 113 -41.12 4.58 27.10
C VAL A 113 -41.23 5.28 25.74
N ARG A 114 -41.72 4.57 24.72
CA ARG A 114 -41.85 5.06 23.33
C ARG A 114 -42.87 6.18 23.18
N HIS A 115 -44.02 6.06 23.83
CA HIS A 115 -45.11 7.04 23.76
C HIS A 115 -45.17 7.96 24.97
N GLN A 116 -44.25 7.79 25.94
CA GLN A 116 -44.18 8.56 27.18
C GLN A 116 -45.51 8.56 27.94
N ASN A 117 -46.11 7.38 28.11
CA ASN A 117 -47.38 7.16 28.82
C ASN A 117 -47.15 6.43 30.15
N GLY A 118 -48.16 6.37 31.01
CA GLY A 118 -48.02 5.77 32.35
C GLY A 118 -47.02 6.54 33.24
N SER A 119 -46.16 5.82 33.97
CA SER A 119 -45.19 6.42 34.89
C SER A 119 -44.22 7.41 34.24
N TYR A 120 -43.87 7.19 32.96
CA TYR A 120 -43.00 8.08 32.19
C TYR A 120 -43.71 9.39 31.82
N GLY A 121 -44.99 9.33 31.48
CA GLY A 121 -45.81 10.52 31.22
C GLY A 121 -46.03 11.37 32.46
N GLU A 122 -46.34 10.72 33.59
CA GLU A 122 -46.49 11.39 34.89
C GLU A 122 -45.19 12.06 35.35
N ALA A 123 -44.05 11.39 35.17
CA ALA A 123 -42.74 11.95 35.51
C ALA A 123 -42.40 13.18 34.66
N LEU A 124 -42.61 13.12 33.34
CA LEU A 124 -42.39 14.25 32.44
C LEU A 124 -43.35 15.41 32.71
N ALA A 125 -44.61 15.13 33.06
CA ALA A 125 -45.58 16.15 33.46
C ALA A 125 -45.15 16.86 34.76
N LYS A 126 -44.62 16.12 35.75
CA LYS A 126 -44.03 16.71 36.97
C LYS A 126 -42.83 17.60 36.65
N HIS A 127 -41.95 17.19 35.73
CA HIS A 127 -40.86 18.03 35.27
C HIS A 127 -41.37 19.30 34.56
N GLU A 128 -42.44 19.20 33.76
CA GLU A 128 -43.09 20.33 33.10
C GLU A 128 -43.76 21.31 34.09
N GLU A 129 -44.40 20.81 35.15
CA GLU A 129 -45.00 21.63 36.22
C GLU A 129 -43.95 22.38 37.04
N LEU A 130 -42.83 21.73 37.37
CA LEU A 130 -41.70 22.38 38.05
C LEU A 130 -41.13 23.53 37.21
N ILE A 131 -41.19 23.43 35.87
CA ILE A 131 -40.74 24.46 34.93
C ILE A 131 -41.71 25.65 34.89
N LYS A 132 -43.03 25.41 34.88
CA LYS A 132 -44.04 26.49 34.88
C LYS A 132 -43.95 27.42 36.09
N ASN A 133 -43.40 26.92 37.20
CA ASN A 133 -43.26 27.67 38.44
C ASN A 133 -41.96 28.49 38.55
N ASN A 134 -40.96 28.28 37.68
CA ASN A 134 -39.69 29.02 37.67
C ASN A 134 -39.60 29.95 36.44
N LYS A 135 -39.87 31.24 36.63
CA LYS A 135 -40.07 32.22 35.52
C LYS A 135 -38.80 32.67 34.79
N GLU A 136 -37.60 32.34 35.24
CA GLU A 136 -36.34 32.90 34.68
C GLU A 136 -35.65 32.05 33.59
N THR A 137 -36.21 30.91 33.16
CA THR A 137 -35.48 30.01 32.22
C THR A 137 -36.38 29.28 31.21
N SER A 138 -37.48 29.91 30.78
CA SER A 138 -38.53 29.22 30.00
C SER A 138 -38.11 28.73 28.60
N ILE A 139 -37.14 29.33 27.92
CA ILE A 139 -36.78 28.96 26.52
C ILE A 139 -35.81 27.75 26.50
N CYS A 140 -34.71 27.81 27.25
CA CYS A 140 -33.69 26.74 27.31
C CYS A 140 -34.25 25.41 27.87
N TYR A 141 -35.15 25.45 28.85
CA TYR A 141 -35.73 24.23 29.44
C TYR A 141 -36.84 23.59 28.59
N THR A 142 -37.55 24.38 27.77
CA THR A 142 -38.52 23.83 26.80
C THR A 142 -37.80 23.00 25.74
N GLU A 143 -36.62 23.44 25.31
CA GLU A 143 -35.75 22.69 24.40
C GLU A 143 -35.18 21.43 25.06
N ARG A 144 -34.78 21.49 26.34
CA ARG A 144 -34.35 20.33 27.14
C ARG A 144 -35.45 19.26 27.28
N LEU A 145 -36.68 19.65 27.61
CA LEU A 145 -37.82 18.72 27.69
C LEU A 145 -38.13 18.06 26.33
N LYS A 146 -38.01 18.82 25.23
CA LYS A 146 -38.16 18.31 23.86
C LYS A 146 -37.06 17.28 23.54
N ASN A 147 -35.83 17.55 23.94
CA ASN A 147 -34.69 16.65 23.76
C ASN A 147 -34.87 15.35 24.56
N TRP A 148 -35.36 15.42 25.81
CA TRP A 148 -35.69 14.23 26.61
C TRP A 148 -36.77 13.36 25.96
N LYS A 149 -37.89 13.96 25.52
CA LYS A 149 -38.96 13.23 24.82
C LYS A 149 -38.43 12.56 23.54
N MET A 150 -37.60 13.28 22.78
CA MET A 150 -37.00 12.76 21.55
C MET A 150 -36.00 11.61 21.83
N ALA A 151 -35.16 11.73 22.86
CA ALA A 151 -34.19 10.69 23.21
C ALA A 151 -34.88 9.41 23.69
N LEU A 152 -35.93 9.51 24.51
CA LEU A 152 -36.76 8.37 24.92
C LEU A 152 -37.43 7.71 23.72
N TYR A 153 -38.05 8.48 22.83
CA TYR A 153 -38.67 7.97 21.60
C TYR A 153 -37.66 7.26 20.69
N GLN A 154 -36.50 7.89 20.43
CA GLN A 154 -35.46 7.33 19.57
C GLN A 154 -34.90 6.03 20.15
N THR A 155 -34.62 6.00 21.44
CA THR A 155 -34.06 4.82 22.10
C THR A 155 -35.08 3.68 22.17
N ALA A 156 -36.36 3.97 22.45
CA ALA A 156 -37.41 2.95 22.54
C ALA A 156 -37.87 2.39 21.18
N ASN A 157 -37.45 2.99 20.08
CA ASN A 157 -37.64 2.46 18.72
C ASN A 157 -36.50 1.52 18.28
N LEU A 158 -35.41 1.44 19.04
CA LEU A 158 -34.35 0.47 18.80
C LEU A 158 -34.79 -0.92 19.30
N ALA A 159 -34.30 -1.97 18.64
CA ALA A 159 -34.46 -3.34 19.13
C ALA A 159 -33.72 -3.50 20.47
N GLY A 160 -34.44 -3.98 21.48
CA GLY A 160 -33.93 -4.11 22.85
C GLY A 160 -34.46 -5.35 23.55
N HIS A 161 -34.04 -5.54 24.79
CA HIS A 161 -34.43 -6.67 25.62
C HIS A 161 -35.53 -6.26 26.58
N HIS A 162 -36.58 -7.07 26.71
CA HIS A 162 -37.69 -6.82 27.64
C HIS A 162 -37.76 -7.93 28.67
N PHE A 163 -37.85 -7.55 29.94
CA PHE A 163 -38.00 -8.46 31.06
C PHE A 163 -39.20 -8.04 31.93
N SER A 164 -40.03 -9.01 32.26
CA SER A 164 -41.14 -8.84 33.19
C SER A 164 -41.09 -9.98 34.21
N HIS A 165 -41.36 -9.67 35.47
CA HIS A 165 -41.49 -10.69 36.51
C HIS A 165 -42.49 -11.77 36.10
N GLY A 166 -42.07 -13.04 36.16
CA GLY A 166 -42.87 -14.21 35.78
C GLY A 166 -42.57 -14.80 34.40
N ASN A 167 -41.78 -14.12 33.55
CA ASN A 167 -41.43 -14.59 32.20
C ASN A 167 -40.10 -15.38 32.09
N GLY A 168 -39.42 -15.65 33.21
CA GLY A 168 -38.16 -16.39 33.25
C GLY A 168 -37.25 -15.97 34.41
N TYR A 169 -36.08 -16.61 34.52
CA TYR A 169 -35.09 -16.26 35.53
C TYR A 169 -34.22 -15.08 35.11
N GLU A 170 -33.94 -14.18 36.04
CA GLU A 170 -33.14 -12.97 35.79
C GLU A 170 -31.70 -13.30 35.34
N TYR A 171 -31.09 -14.37 35.87
CA TYR A 171 -29.73 -14.78 35.47
C TYR A 171 -29.65 -15.25 34.01
N GLU A 172 -30.68 -15.92 33.48
CA GLU A 172 -30.72 -16.34 32.07
C GLU A 172 -30.89 -15.13 31.15
N PHE A 173 -31.70 -14.16 31.58
CA PHE A 173 -31.88 -12.90 30.88
C PHE A 173 -30.59 -12.07 30.85
N ILE A 174 -29.91 -11.94 31.98
CA ILE A 174 -28.57 -11.33 32.06
C ILE A 174 -27.58 -12.09 31.17
N GLY A 175 -27.59 -13.42 31.21
CA GLY A 175 -26.74 -14.27 30.36
C GLY A 175 -26.91 -13.99 28.87
N LYS A 176 -28.16 -13.78 28.40
CA LYS A 176 -28.45 -13.40 27.00
C LYS A 176 -27.85 -12.03 26.65
N ILE A 177 -28.02 -11.03 27.51
CA ILE A 177 -27.47 -9.68 27.31
C ILE A 177 -25.94 -9.74 27.27
N VAL A 178 -25.32 -10.42 28.24
CA VAL A 178 -23.86 -10.58 28.33
C VAL A 178 -23.32 -11.31 27.10
N THR A 179 -24.01 -12.33 26.61
CA THR A 179 -23.60 -13.05 25.39
C THR A 179 -23.67 -12.15 24.16
N GLU A 180 -24.74 -11.36 23.98
CA GLU A 180 -24.86 -10.42 22.87
C GLU A 180 -23.76 -9.34 22.92
N VAL A 181 -23.50 -8.79 24.11
CA VAL A 181 -22.46 -7.79 24.33
C VAL A 181 -21.08 -8.38 24.09
N SER A 182 -20.80 -9.57 24.63
CA SER A 182 -19.54 -10.29 24.44
C SER A 182 -19.29 -10.63 22.98
N ASN A 183 -20.28 -11.11 22.22
CA ASN A 183 -20.14 -11.40 20.79
C ASN A 183 -19.83 -10.16 19.93
N ARG A 184 -20.12 -8.96 20.44
CA ARG A 184 -19.80 -7.70 19.76
C ARG A 184 -18.43 -7.14 20.15
N ILE A 185 -18.05 -7.30 21.41
CA ILE A 185 -16.75 -6.85 21.93
C ILE A 185 -15.64 -7.82 21.50
N ASN A 186 -15.92 -9.12 21.46
CA ASN A 186 -14.99 -10.17 21.04
C ASN A 186 -14.66 -10.15 19.53
N ARG A 187 -15.26 -9.25 18.74
CA ARG A 187 -14.79 -8.94 17.39
C ARG A 187 -13.55 -8.04 17.49
N ALA A 188 -12.48 -8.56 18.09
CA ALA A 188 -11.23 -7.84 18.22
C ALA A 188 -10.76 -7.43 16.81
N PRO A 189 -10.46 -6.13 16.58
CA PRO A 189 -10.01 -5.67 15.27
C PRO A 189 -8.69 -6.38 14.93
N LEU A 190 -8.55 -6.86 13.71
CA LEU A 190 -7.30 -7.49 13.25
C LEU A 190 -6.18 -6.46 13.23
N HIS A 191 -4.98 -6.80 13.72
CA HIS A 191 -3.82 -5.92 13.54
C HIS A 191 -3.51 -5.76 12.04
N VAL A 192 -3.58 -4.53 11.54
CA VAL A 192 -3.36 -4.19 10.13
C VAL A 192 -1.88 -4.02 9.84
N ALA A 193 -1.26 -3.03 10.49
CA ALA A 193 0.15 -2.70 10.43
C ALA A 193 0.49 -1.76 11.60
N ASP A 194 1.75 -1.70 12.01
CA ASP A 194 2.19 -0.75 13.04
C ASP A 194 2.09 0.70 12.55
N HIS A 195 2.34 0.92 11.25
CA HIS A 195 2.26 2.21 10.57
C HIS A 195 1.53 2.05 9.23
N PRO A 196 0.20 2.13 9.20
CA PRO A 196 -0.57 1.99 7.97
C PRO A 196 -0.41 3.22 7.07
N VAL A 197 0.32 3.08 5.96
CA VAL A 197 0.56 4.15 4.98
C VAL A 197 -0.17 3.84 3.67
N GLY A 198 -0.81 4.84 3.06
CA GLY A 198 -1.46 4.73 1.75
C GLY A 198 -2.72 3.83 1.70
N LEU A 199 -3.18 3.27 2.81
CA LEU A 199 -4.34 2.35 2.83
C LEU A 199 -5.68 3.07 2.58
N GLU A 200 -5.84 4.33 3.00
CA GLU A 200 -7.12 5.04 2.94
C GLU A 200 -7.70 5.13 1.52
N SER A 201 -6.86 5.49 0.54
CA SER A 201 -7.28 5.60 -0.86
C SER A 201 -7.71 4.24 -1.44
N ARG A 202 -6.99 3.17 -1.09
CA ARG A 202 -7.24 1.79 -1.55
C ARG A 202 -8.49 1.20 -0.90
N VAL A 203 -8.68 1.41 0.40
CA VAL A 203 -9.89 1.00 1.14
C VAL A 203 -11.13 1.70 0.57
N LEU A 204 -11.05 3.00 0.25
CA LEU A 204 -12.16 3.72 -0.38
C LEU A 204 -12.52 3.18 -1.76
N LYS A 205 -11.52 2.80 -2.57
CA LYS A 205 -11.76 2.14 -3.87
C LYS A 205 -12.50 0.81 -3.69
N VAL A 206 -12.02 -0.08 -2.82
CA VAL A 206 -12.69 -1.38 -2.60
C VAL A 206 -14.09 -1.18 -2.00
N LYS A 207 -14.25 -0.22 -1.09
CA LYS A 207 -15.55 0.14 -0.53
C LYS A 207 -16.54 0.60 -1.61
N SER A 208 -16.11 1.42 -2.56
CA SER A 208 -16.99 1.80 -3.68
C SER A 208 -17.43 0.61 -4.53
N LEU A 209 -16.62 -0.45 -4.64
CA LEU A 209 -16.99 -1.70 -5.33
C LEU A 209 -17.98 -2.53 -4.51
N LEU A 210 -17.91 -2.46 -3.19
CA LEU A 210 -18.87 -3.08 -2.28
C LEU A 210 -20.24 -2.37 -2.30
N ASP A 211 -20.24 -1.04 -2.45
CA ASP A 211 -21.41 -0.15 -2.29
C ASP A 211 -22.17 0.20 -3.61
N VAL A 212 -21.78 -0.34 -4.78
CA VAL A 212 -22.50 -0.08 -6.05
C VAL A 212 -23.95 -0.59 -5.93
N ASP A 213 -24.99 0.19 -6.25
CA ASP A 213 -26.41 -0.21 -6.23
C ASP A 213 -26.92 -0.88 -4.93
N SER A 214 -27.02 -0.11 -3.84
CA SER A 214 -27.69 -0.50 -2.58
C SER A 214 -29.23 -0.66 -2.69
N SER A 215 -29.76 -0.83 -3.91
CA SER A 215 -31.18 -1.05 -4.19
C SER A 215 -31.56 -2.51 -4.43
N ASN A 216 -30.57 -3.40 -4.60
CA ASN A 216 -30.78 -4.84 -4.77
C ASN A 216 -30.02 -5.57 -3.66
N ASP A 217 -30.72 -6.37 -2.84
CA ASP A 217 -30.18 -7.17 -1.72
C ASP A 217 -29.27 -8.34 -2.20
N GLU A 218 -28.34 -8.08 -3.14
CA GLU A 218 -27.55 -9.08 -3.85
C GLU A 218 -26.23 -9.44 -3.13
N VAL A 219 -25.93 -10.76 -3.11
CA VAL A 219 -24.66 -11.33 -2.66
C VAL A 219 -23.54 -10.96 -3.62
N ARG A 220 -22.38 -10.54 -3.11
CA ARG A 220 -21.23 -10.18 -3.95
C ARG A 220 -19.94 -10.89 -3.58
N MET A 221 -19.22 -11.32 -4.61
CA MET A 221 -17.84 -11.79 -4.51
C MET A 221 -16.89 -10.78 -5.16
N ILE A 222 -15.83 -10.39 -4.45
CA ILE A 222 -14.80 -9.47 -4.92
C ILE A 222 -13.43 -10.12 -4.81
N GLY A 223 -12.68 -10.12 -5.90
CA GLY A 223 -11.30 -10.59 -5.92
C GLY A 223 -10.30 -9.44 -5.81
N ILE A 224 -9.39 -9.48 -4.83
CA ILE A 224 -8.26 -8.57 -4.68
C ILE A 224 -7.00 -9.28 -5.21
N CYS A 225 -6.41 -8.77 -6.29
CA CYS A 225 -5.24 -9.38 -6.93
C CYS A 225 -4.03 -8.44 -7.03
N GLY A 226 -2.84 -9.00 -7.29
CA GLY A 226 -1.60 -8.26 -7.46
C GLY A 226 -0.36 -9.05 -7.03
N ILE A 227 0.82 -8.47 -7.24
CA ILE A 227 2.12 -9.13 -6.96
C ILE A 227 2.33 -9.48 -5.48
N GLY A 228 3.25 -10.40 -5.22
CA GLY A 228 3.63 -10.78 -3.84
C GLY A 228 4.20 -9.59 -3.08
N GLY A 229 3.73 -9.35 -1.85
CA GLY A 229 4.24 -8.26 -1.00
C GLY A 229 3.63 -6.88 -1.23
N ILE A 230 2.64 -6.75 -2.13
CA ILE A 230 1.97 -5.46 -2.44
C ILE A 230 0.99 -4.96 -1.35
N GLY A 231 0.70 -5.79 -0.34
CA GLY A 231 -0.20 -5.43 0.76
C GLY A 231 -1.66 -5.88 0.62
N LYS A 232 -1.96 -6.91 -0.19
CA LYS A 232 -3.32 -7.48 -0.34
C LYS A 232 -3.95 -7.90 1.00
N THR A 233 -3.24 -8.70 1.79
CA THR A 233 -3.68 -9.15 3.12
C THR A 233 -3.89 -7.97 4.06
N THR A 234 -2.98 -6.99 4.06
CA THR A 234 -3.09 -5.77 4.86
C THR A 234 -4.35 -4.96 4.49
N LEU A 235 -4.62 -4.81 3.18
CA LEU A 235 -5.83 -4.15 2.69
C LEU A 235 -7.10 -4.91 3.11
N ALA A 236 -7.09 -6.24 3.00
CA ALA A 236 -8.22 -7.08 3.40
C ALA A 236 -8.51 -6.98 4.91
N ARG A 237 -7.48 -6.96 5.76
CA ARG A 237 -7.63 -6.72 7.22
C ARG A 237 -8.20 -5.34 7.52
N ALA A 238 -7.72 -4.29 6.83
CA ALA A 238 -8.25 -2.94 7.00
C ALA A 238 -9.74 -2.84 6.62
N ILE A 239 -10.14 -3.52 5.54
CA ILE A 239 -11.55 -3.59 5.13
C ILE A 239 -12.38 -4.37 6.16
N TYR A 240 -11.89 -5.52 6.62
CA TYR A 240 -12.56 -6.32 7.65
C TYR A 240 -12.88 -5.48 8.89
N ASN A 241 -11.89 -4.75 9.42
CA ASN A 241 -12.08 -3.88 10.57
C ASN A 241 -13.08 -2.75 10.30
N LEU A 242 -13.13 -2.25 9.06
CA LEU A 242 -14.01 -1.13 8.69
C LEU A 242 -15.48 -1.51 8.52
N ILE A 243 -15.80 -2.74 8.09
CA ILE A 243 -17.17 -3.11 7.71
C ILE A 243 -17.75 -4.32 8.46
N SER A 244 -16.94 -5.13 9.16
CA SER A 244 -17.39 -6.38 9.81
C SER A 244 -18.56 -6.20 10.79
N TYR A 245 -18.67 -5.05 11.46
CA TYR A 245 -19.77 -4.76 12.39
C TYR A 245 -21.14 -4.62 11.70
N GLN A 246 -21.18 -4.46 10.38
CA GLN A 246 -22.42 -4.34 9.60
C GLN A 246 -23.06 -5.70 9.30
N PHE A 247 -22.31 -6.80 9.52
CA PHE A 247 -22.71 -8.15 9.15
C PHE A 247 -23.09 -8.97 10.39
N GLU A 248 -24.06 -9.86 10.23
CA GLU A 248 -24.49 -10.81 11.26
C GLU A 248 -23.35 -11.77 11.59
N VAL A 249 -22.75 -12.35 10.55
CA VAL A 249 -21.60 -13.25 10.64
C VAL A 249 -20.43 -12.61 9.90
N SER A 250 -19.26 -12.55 10.53
CA SER A 250 -18.03 -12.07 9.89
C SER A 250 -16.89 -13.03 10.17
N CYS A 251 -16.17 -13.46 9.13
CA CYS A 251 -15.06 -14.39 9.25
C CYS A 251 -13.89 -13.97 8.35
N PHE A 252 -12.68 -13.97 8.92
CA PHE A 252 -11.43 -13.82 8.19
C PHE A 252 -10.66 -15.14 8.27
N LEU A 253 -10.52 -15.83 7.14
CA LEU A 253 -9.66 -17.01 6.99
C LEU A 253 -8.33 -16.57 6.40
N HIS A 254 -7.29 -16.63 7.22
CA HIS A 254 -5.97 -16.16 6.86
C HIS A 254 -5.17 -17.25 6.12
N ASN A 255 -4.36 -16.85 5.13
CA ASN A 255 -3.37 -17.70 4.47
C ASN A 255 -3.86 -19.12 4.15
N VAL A 256 -4.98 -19.20 3.43
CA VAL A 256 -5.69 -20.45 3.09
C VAL A 256 -4.78 -21.45 2.39
N LYS A 257 -3.89 -20.96 1.50
CA LYS A 257 -2.85 -21.76 0.85
C LYS A 257 -1.97 -22.52 1.85
N GLU A 258 -1.39 -21.83 2.82
CA GLU A 258 -0.44 -22.46 3.76
C GLU A 258 -1.14 -23.42 4.72
N HIS A 259 -2.34 -23.06 5.21
CA HIS A 259 -3.11 -23.91 6.12
C HIS A 259 -3.61 -25.18 5.45
N SER A 260 -4.18 -25.05 4.24
CA SER A 260 -4.64 -26.23 3.49
C SER A 260 -3.49 -27.18 3.14
N ALA A 261 -2.30 -26.65 2.82
CA ALA A 261 -1.11 -27.46 2.53
C ALA A 261 -0.55 -28.17 3.77
N LYS A 262 -0.65 -27.57 4.96
CA LYS A 262 -0.12 -28.15 6.22
C LYS A 262 -1.09 -29.09 6.93
N HIS A 263 -2.38 -28.76 6.92
CA HIS A 263 -3.38 -29.37 7.80
C HIS A 263 -4.56 -29.99 7.05
N GLY A 264 -4.64 -29.83 5.73
CA GLY A 264 -5.78 -30.29 4.92
C GLY A 264 -6.88 -29.24 4.79
N LEU A 265 -7.78 -29.42 3.84
CA LEU A 265 -8.90 -28.49 3.56
C LEU A 265 -10.04 -28.65 4.58
N GLU A 266 -10.21 -29.86 5.11
CA GLU A 266 -11.15 -30.20 6.16
C GLU A 266 -10.91 -29.35 7.41
N HIS A 267 -9.63 -29.11 7.76
CA HIS A 267 -9.28 -28.28 8.89
C HIS A 267 -9.66 -26.80 8.69
N VAL A 268 -9.51 -26.29 7.46
CA VAL A 268 -9.91 -24.91 7.13
C VAL A 268 -11.44 -24.76 7.17
N GLN A 269 -12.19 -25.80 6.79
CA GLN A 269 -13.65 -25.83 6.97
C GLN A 269 -14.05 -25.87 8.45
N GLU A 270 -13.37 -26.66 9.28
CA GLU A 270 -13.56 -26.67 10.74
C GLU A 270 -13.29 -25.28 11.35
N GLU A 271 -12.23 -24.60 10.90
CA GLU A 271 -11.94 -23.23 11.33
C GLU A 271 -13.08 -22.28 10.97
N LEU A 272 -13.54 -22.31 9.72
CA LEU A 272 -14.68 -21.51 9.25
C LEU A 272 -15.93 -21.75 10.11
N LEU A 273 -16.29 -23.01 10.35
CA LEU A 273 -17.46 -23.38 11.16
C LEU A 273 -17.32 -22.94 12.61
N SER A 274 -16.12 -23.06 13.19
CA SER A 274 -15.85 -22.62 14.55
C SER A 274 -15.99 -21.10 14.72
N LYS A 275 -15.50 -20.32 13.75
CA LYS A 275 -15.57 -18.84 13.78
C LYS A 275 -16.95 -18.29 13.43
N THR A 276 -17.78 -19.05 12.68
CA THR A 276 -19.09 -18.58 12.22
C THR A 276 -20.26 -19.04 13.09
N VAL A 277 -20.18 -20.23 13.70
CA VAL A 277 -21.31 -20.85 14.44
C VAL A 277 -20.89 -21.49 15.77
N GLU A 278 -19.64 -21.32 16.22
CA GLU A 278 -19.08 -21.95 17.45
C GLU A 278 -19.20 -23.50 17.49
N LEU A 279 -19.43 -24.13 16.35
CA LEU A 279 -19.50 -25.59 16.22
C LEU A 279 -18.08 -26.17 16.20
N ASN A 280 -17.70 -26.83 17.29
CA ASN A 280 -16.42 -27.54 17.41
C ASN A 280 -16.57 -29.02 17.00
N HIS A 281 -17.11 -29.28 15.80
CA HIS A 281 -17.21 -30.64 15.27
C HIS A 281 -16.02 -30.96 14.37
N LYS A 282 -15.41 -32.13 14.56
CA LYS A 282 -14.37 -32.60 13.63
C LYS A 282 -15.03 -33.19 12.39
N LEU A 283 -14.60 -32.73 11.22
CA LEU A 283 -15.08 -33.24 9.94
C LEU A 283 -14.26 -34.48 9.56
N GLY A 284 -14.92 -35.53 9.06
CA GLY A 284 -14.23 -36.72 8.56
C GLY A 284 -13.65 -36.50 7.16
N ASP A 285 -14.35 -35.72 6.33
CA ASP A 285 -13.96 -35.38 4.96
C ASP A 285 -14.50 -34.01 4.53
N VAL A 286 -13.86 -33.41 3.52
CA VAL A 286 -14.24 -32.10 2.94
C VAL A 286 -15.67 -32.11 2.37
N SER A 287 -16.14 -33.26 1.88
CA SER A 287 -17.50 -33.40 1.34
C SER A 287 -18.59 -33.31 2.41
N GLU A 288 -18.27 -33.61 3.68
CA GLU A 288 -19.19 -33.45 4.80
C GLU A 288 -19.37 -31.98 5.19
N GLY A 289 -18.29 -31.19 5.09
CA GLY A 289 -18.30 -29.76 5.47
C GLY A 289 -19.11 -28.87 4.53
N ILE A 290 -19.08 -29.15 3.22
CA ILE A 290 -19.77 -28.35 2.18
C ILE A 290 -21.26 -28.12 2.47
N PRO A 291 -22.11 -29.16 2.64
CA PRO A 291 -23.53 -28.96 2.88
C PRO A 291 -23.82 -28.26 4.21
N ILE A 292 -22.97 -28.49 5.23
CA ILE A 292 -23.10 -27.86 6.55
C ILE A 292 -22.84 -26.35 6.42
N ILE A 293 -21.73 -25.95 5.79
CA ILE A 293 -21.38 -24.54 5.59
C ILE A 293 -22.49 -23.83 4.80
N LYS A 294 -22.94 -24.44 3.70
CA LYS A 294 -24.03 -23.88 2.88
C LYS A 294 -25.29 -23.66 3.71
N GLN A 295 -25.77 -24.68 4.40
CA GLN A 295 -27.00 -24.60 5.19
C GLN A 295 -26.92 -23.53 6.30
N MET A 296 -25.74 -23.33 6.90
CA MET A 296 -25.58 -22.37 8.00
C MET A 296 -25.47 -20.91 7.53
N LEU A 297 -24.99 -20.67 6.31
CA LEU A 297 -24.73 -19.33 5.78
C LEU A 297 -25.83 -18.83 4.82
N GLN A 298 -26.65 -19.72 4.26
CA GLN A 298 -27.62 -19.41 3.21
C GLN A 298 -28.68 -18.38 3.62
N ASP A 299 -29.03 -18.28 4.91
CA ASP A 299 -30.06 -17.34 5.42
C ASP A 299 -29.45 -16.19 6.23
N LYS A 300 -28.12 -16.05 6.24
CA LYS A 300 -27.42 -15.06 7.07
C LYS A 300 -26.78 -13.97 6.23
N ASN A 301 -26.69 -12.77 6.80
CA ASN A 301 -25.89 -11.69 6.22
C ASN A 301 -24.41 -11.84 6.63
N VAL A 302 -23.57 -12.29 5.69
CA VAL A 302 -22.21 -12.78 5.94
C VAL A 302 -21.15 -11.86 5.31
N LEU A 303 -20.10 -11.52 6.06
CA LEU A 303 -18.82 -11.06 5.53
C LEU A 303 -17.78 -12.18 5.63
N LEU A 304 -17.32 -12.70 4.49
CA LEU A 304 -16.29 -13.74 4.45
C LEU A 304 -15.06 -13.21 3.71
N ILE A 305 -13.88 -13.28 4.34
CA ILE A 305 -12.60 -12.97 3.69
C ILE A 305 -11.74 -14.22 3.61
N LEU A 306 -11.34 -14.60 2.40
CA LEU A 306 -10.44 -15.71 2.10
C LEU A 306 -9.09 -15.14 1.64
N ASP A 307 -8.07 -15.24 2.48
CA ASP A 307 -6.75 -14.66 2.21
C ASP A 307 -5.74 -15.68 1.63
N ASP A 308 -4.97 -15.23 0.63
CA ASP A 308 -3.93 -15.96 -0.10
C ASP A 308 -4.40 -17.32 -0.65
N VAL A 309 -5.41 -17.29 -1.52
CA VAL A 309 -5.93 -18.48 -2.22
C VAL A 309 -5.16 -18.71 -3.52
N ASP A 310 -4.79 -19.96 -3.82
CA ASP A 310 -4.01 -20.34 -5.01
C ASP A 310 -4.58 -21.53 -5.81
N GLU A 311 -5.57 -22.24 -5.30
CA GLU A 311 -6.22 -23.37 -5.99
C GLU A 311 -7.75 -23.21 -6.06
N LEU A 312 -8.33 -23.57 -7.21
CA LEU A 312 -9.78 -23.46 -7.41
C LEU A 312 -10.57 -24.33 -6.42
N LYS A 313 -9.99 -25.48 -6.04
CA LYS A 313 -10.59 -26.40 -5.06
C LYS A 313 -10.79 -25.73 -3.69
N GLN A 314 -9.88 -24.85 -3.26
CA GLN A 314 -10.02 -24.09 -2.00
C GLN A 314 -11.29 -23.23 -2.03
N LEU A 315 -11.57 -22.54 -3.14
CA LEU A 315 -12.78 -21.72 -3.29
C LEU A 315 -14.04 -22.58 -3.34
N GLN A 316 -14.03 -23.68 -4.09
CA GLN A 316 -15.19 -24.56 -4.24
C GLN A 316 -15.67 -25.16 -2.91
N VAL A 317 -14.75 -25.41 -1.97
CA VAL A 317 -15.07 -26.06 -0.69
C VAL A 317 -15.35 -25.07 0.45
N LEU A 318 -14.89 -23.82 0.33
CA LEU A 318 -15.06 -22.78 1.35
C LEU A 318 -16.17 -21.77 1.00
N ALA A 319 -16.32 -21.43 -0.28
CA ALA A 319 -17.25 -20.42 -0.78
C ALA A 319 -17.75 -20.80 -2.18
N GLY A 320 -18.53 -21.87 -2.27
CA GLY A 320 -18.94 -22.50 -3.53
C GLY A 320 -19.60 -21.54 -4.53
N GLY A 321 -20.84 -21.11 -4.28
CA GLY A 321 -21.60 -20.21 -5.15
C GLY A 321 -22.25 -19.07 -4.36
N LEU A 322 -22.84 -18.10 -5.07
CA LEU A 322 -23.59 -17.00 -4.43
C LEU A 322 -24.81 -17.51 -3.64
N ASP A 323 -25.33 -18.69 -4.00
CA ASP A 323 -26.45 -19.37 -3.33
C ASP A 323 -26.11 -19.95 -1.95
N TRP A 324 -24.86 -19.85 -1.51
CA TRP A 324 -24.43 -20.25 -0.17
C TRP A 324 -24.65 -19.17 0.89
N PHE A 325 -25.00 -17.95 0.48
CA PHE A 325 -25.05 -16.80 1.37
C PHE A 325 -26.40 -16.11 1.30
N GLY A 326 -26.84 -15.56 2.44
CA GLY A 326 -28.07 -14.77 2.50
C GLY A 326 -27.92 -13.39 1.86
N PRO A 327 -29.04 -12.66 1.66
CA PRO A 327 -29.05 -11.33 1.06
C PRO A 327 -28.05 -10.37 1.72
N ASP A 328 -27.51 -9.43 0.94
CA ASP A 328 -26.47 -8.46 1.32
C ASP A 328 -25.08 -9.01 1.70
N SER A 329 -24.87 -10.32 1.67
CA SER A 329 -23.57 -10.92 2.00
C SER A 329 -22.44 -10.49 1.05
N LYS A 330 -21.23 -10.32 1.61
CA LYS A 330 -20.02 -9.94 0.87
C LYS A 330 -18.90 -10.96 1.11
N VAL A 331 -18.30 -11.43 0.03
CA VAL A 331 -17.15 -12.34 0.05
C VAL A 331 -15.96 -11.66 -0.62
N ILE A 332 -14.81 -11.60 0.06
CA ILE A 332 -13.57 -11.00 -0.45
C ILE A 332 -12.51 -12.08 -0.55
N ILE A 333 -11.89 -12.23 -1.72
CA ILE A 333 -10.86 -13.24 -1.97
C ILE A 333 -9.56 -12.52 -2.32
N THR A 334 -8.47 -12.77 -1.59
CA THR A 334 -7.15 -12.27 -1.98
C THR A 334 -6.35 -13.36 -2.71
N THR A 335 -5.73 -13.01 -3.83
CA THR A 335 -4.91 -13.97 -4.60
C THR A 335 -3.83 -13.26 -5.42
N ARG A 336 -2.87 -14.02 -5.95
CA ARG A 336 -1.93 -13.55 -6.96
C ARG A 336 -2.38 -13.91 -8.38
N ASP A 337 -3.41 -14.74 -8.53
CA ASP A 337 -3.84 -15.29 -9.82
C ASP A 337 -5.26 -14.83 -10.19
N LYS A 338 -5.35 -13.94 -11.17
CA LYS A 338 -6.63 -13.43 -11.69
C LYS A 338 -7.46 -14.50 -12.41
N GLN A 339 -6.81 -15.54 -12.95
CA GLN A 339 -7.51 -16.64 -13.62
C GLN A 339 -8.31 -17.47 -12.62
N LEU A 340 -7.79 -17.63 -11.39
CA LEU A 340 -8.49 -18.32 -10.30
C LEU A 340 -9.87 -17.67 -10.04
N LEU A 341 -9.90 -16.34 -9.91
CA LEU A 341 -11.10 -15.55 -9.68
C LEU A 341 -12.09 -15.70 -10.85
N THR A 342 -11.59 -15.57 -12.08
CA THR A 342 -12.42 -15.69 -13.29
C THR A 342 -13.01 -17.09 -13.43
N SER A 343 -12.24 -18.13 -13.10
CA SER A 343 -12.67 -19.53 -13.21
C SER A 343 -13.72 -19.90 -12.16
N HIS A 344 -13.72 -19.23 -11.01
CA HIS A 344 -14.73 -19.37 -9.96
C HIS A 344 -16.01 -18.54 -10.22
N GLY A 345 -16.01 -17.66 -11.22
CA GLY A 345 -17.15 -16.79 -11.54
C GLY A 345 -17.18 -15.47 -10.76
N VAL A 346 -16.03 -15.00 -10.25
CA VAL A 346 -15.93 -13.69 -9.60
C VAL A 346 -15.88 -12.59 -10.65
N GLU A 347 -16.95 -11.79 -10.74
CA GLU A 347 -17.08 -10.74 -11.77
C GLU A 347 -16.30 -9.46 -11.42
N ILE A 348 -16.20 -9.13 -10.12
CA ILE A 348 -15.59 -7.89 -9.66
C ILE A 348 -14.17 -8.18 -9.17
N THR A 349 -13.17 -7.60 -9.84
CA THR A 349 -11.76 -7.74 -9.45
C THR A 349 -11.09 -6.38 -9.25
N TYR A 350 -10.34 -6.23 -8.16
CA TYR A 350 -9.52 -5.05 -7.85
C TYR A 350 -8.04 -5.43 -7.84
N GLU A 351 -7.26 -4.82 -8.73
CA GLU A 351 -5.80 -4.95 -8.74
C GLU A 351 -5.17 -3.87 -7.85
N VAL A 352 -4.34 -4.27 -6.89
CA VAL A 352 -3.78 -3.36 -5.88
C VAL A 352 -2.65 -2.52 -6.48
N ASP A 353 -2.79 -1.19 -6.36
CA ASP A 353 -1.78 -0.23 -6.81
C ASP A 353 -0.55 -0.19 -5.89
N GLU A 354 0.65 -0.03 -6.46
CA GLU A 354 1.91 0.27 -5.76
C GLU A 354 1.86 1.58 -4.96
N LEU A 355 2.65 1.67 -3.88
CA LEU A 355 2.76 2.90 -3.10
C LEU A 355 3.36 4.01 -3.98
N ASN A 356 2.75 5.19 -3.93
CA ASN A 356 3.36 6.35 -4.58
C ASN A 356 4.65 6.77 -3.86
N VAL A 357 5.45 7.64 -4.48
CA VAL A 357 6.77 8.03 -3.96
C VAL A 357 6.70 8.61 -2.55
N ASP A 358 5.65 9.39 -2.23
CA ASP A 358 5.49 10.02 -0.92
C ASP A 358 5.06 8.98 0.14
N GLU A 359 4.10 8.11 -0.18
CA GLU A 359 3.68 6.97 0.66
C GLU A 359 4.86 6.02 0.94
N ALA A 360 5.65 5.70 -0.09
CA ALA A 360 6.81 4.83 0.04
C ALA A 360 7.91 5.45 0.92
N LEU A 361 8.14 6.76 0.79
CA LEU A 361 9.10 7.49 1.60
C LEU A 361 8.68 7.54 3.07
N GLU A 362 7.39 7.75 3.34
CA GLU A 362 6.85 7.74 4.70
C GLU A 362 7.03 6.36 5.35
N LEU A 363 6.65 5.27 4.66
CA LEU A 363 6.81 3.92 5.19
C LEU A 363 8.28 3.57 5.46
N LEU A 364 9.18 3.89 4.51
CA LEU A 364 10.61 3.64 4.67
C LEU A 364 11.20 4.43 5.84
N THR A 365 10.81 5.70 5.98
CA THR A 365 11.24 6.57 7.08
C THR A 365 10.85 6.00 8.44
N TRP A 366 9.59 5.56 8.60
CA TRP A 366 9.15 4.90 9.82
C TRP A 366 9.97 3.65 10.14
N LYS A 367 10.27 2.82 9.14
CA LYS A 367 11.01 1.57 9.34
C LYS A 367 12.50 1.80 9.62
N ALA A 368 13.11 2.80 8.99
CA ALA A 368 14.53 3.11 9.13
C ALA A 368 14.87 3.99 10.36
N PHE A 369 13.95 4.84 10.82
CA PHE A 369 14.21 5.79 11.90
C PHE A 369 13.26 5.72 13.10
N LYS A 370 12.12 4.99 12.99
CA LYS A 370 11.02 4.97 13.97
C LYS A 370 10.44 6.36 14.27
N ASN A 371 10.63 7.32 13.35
CA ASN A 371 10.12 8.68 13.44
C ASN A 371 9.98 9.26 12.03
N ASN A 372 9.04 10.18 11.84
CA ASN A 372 8.80 10.90 10.58
C ASN A 372 9.72 12.11 10.35
N ASN A 373 10.42 12.59 11.39
CA ASN A 373 11.35 13.71 11.26
C ASN A 373 12.76 13.21 10.95
N VAL A 374 13.16 13.28 9.69
CA VAL A 374 14.50 12.89 9.22
C VAL A 374 15.27 14.11 8.74
N ASP A 375 16.57 14.13 9.03
CA ASP A 375 17.49 15.14 8.48
C ASP A 375 17.47 15.10 6.95
N SER A 376 17.41 16.29 6.35
CA SER A 376 17.57 16.54 4.92
C SER A 376 18.76 15.84 4.27
N SER A 377 19.85 15.57 5.01
CA SER A 377 21.02 14.83 4.54
C SER A 377 20.68 13.42 4.03
N TYR A 378 19.67 12.75 4.59
CA TYR A 378 19.23 11.41 4.16
C TYR A 378 18.27 11.42 2.97
N LYS A 379 17.80 12.60 2.51
CA LYS A 379 16.74 12.70 1.49
C LYS A 379 17.14 12.04 0.17
N TYR A 380 18.40 12.16 -0.24
CA TYR A 380 18.91 11.53 -1.45
C TYR A 380 18.90 10.01 -1.32
N ILE A 381 19.49 9.48 -0.25
CA ILE A 381 19.63 8.03 -0.05
C ILE A 381 18.29 7.34 0.19
N LEU A 382 17.36 8.01 0.87
CA LEU A 382 15.97 7.56 1.01
C LEU A 382 15.26 7.46 -0.34
N ARG A 383 15.42 8.46 -1.23
CA ARG A 383 14.85 8.41 -2.58
C ARG A 383 15.47 7.29 -3.42
N ARG A 384 16.77 7.02 -3.27
CA ARG A 384 17.44 5.89 -3.91
C ARG A 384 16.85 4.56 -3.42
N ALA A 385 16.68 4.39 -2.11
CA ALA A 385 16.07 3.20 -1.52
C ALA A 385 14.60 3.01 -1.94
N VAL A 386 13.80 4.09 -2.02
CA VAL A 386 12.43 4.07 -2.55
C VAL A 386 12.43 3.67 -4.03
N SER A 387 13.36 4.20 -4.82
CA SER A 387 13.51 3.85 -6.23
C SER A 387 13.90 2.38 -6.42
N TYR A 388 14.69 1.80 -5.51
CA TYR A 388 15.02 0.38 -5.54
C TYR A 388 13.81 -0.49 -5.20
N ALA A 389 13.02 -0.10 -4.20
CA ALA A 389 11.88 -0.86 -3.75
C ALA A 389 10.65 -0.74 -4.68
N SER A 390 10.65 0.25 -5.58
CA SER A 390 9.63 0.53 -6.60
C SER A 390 8.19 0.45 -6.05
N GLY A 391 7.95 1.10 -4.91
CA GLY A 391 6.61 1.19 -4.31
C GLY A 391 6.06 -0.10 -3.68
N LEU A 392 6.85 -1.19 -3.62
CA LEU A 392 6.44 -2.44 -2.97
C LEU A 392 6.59 -2.33 -1.43
N PRO A 393 5.49 -2.35 -0.65
CA PRO A 393 5.53 -2.16 0.80
C PRO A 393 6.51 -3.09 1.51
N LEU A 394 6.46 -4.39 1.19
CA LEU A 394 7.29 -5.38 1.85
C LEU A 394 8.79 -5.18 1.59
N ALA A 395 9.15 -4.72 0.39
CA ALA A 395 10.54 -4.40 0.09
C ALA A 395 11.01 -3.18 0.89
N LEU A 396 10.17 -2.16 1.03
CA LEU A 396 10.45 -0.98 1.85
C LEU A 396 10.63 -1.35 3.33
N GLU A 397 9.82 -2.28 3.86
CA GLU A 397 9.97 -2.76 5.23
C GLU A 397 11.30 -3.49 5.45
N VAL A 398 11.68 -4.39 4.53
CA VAL A 398 12.95 -5.15 4.62
C VAL A 398 14.15 -4.21 4.47
N VAL A 399 14.11 -3.31 3.49
CA VAL A 399 15.18 -2.32 3.25
C VAL A 399 15.30 -1.39 4.46
N GLY A 400 14.21 -0.79 4.92
CA GLY A 400 14.21 0.11 6.08
C GLY A 400 14.71 -0.58 7.35
N SER A 401 14.29 -1.82 7.61
CA SER A 401 14.74 -2.59 8.78
C SER A 401 16.23 -2.92 8.73
N ASN A 402 16.77 -3.22 7.54
CA ASN A 402 18.19 -3.51 7.37
C ASN A 402 19.08 -2.27 7.48
N LEU A 403 18.53 -1.08 7.22
CA LEU A 403 19.22 0.20 7.26
C LEU A 403 19.10 0.92 8.62
N PHE A 404 18.28 0.40 9.54
CA PHE A 404 18.04 0.98 10.84
C PHE A 404 19.33 1.10 11.66
N GLY A 405 19.64 2.32 12.13
CA GLY A 405 20.79 2.61 13.00
C GLY A 405 22.14 2.73 12.30
N MET A 406 22.18 2.72 10.97
CA MET A 406 23.39 2.87 10.14
C MET A 406 23.63 4.31 9.67
N ASP A 407 24.87 4.64 9.33
CA ASP A 407 25.21 5.93 8.72
C ASP A 407 25.02 5.96 7.18
N ILE A 408 25.07 7.16 6.59
CA ILE A 408 24.83 7.37 5.15
C ILE A 408 25.80 6.56 4.27
N GLY A 409 27.07 6.43 4.65
CA GLY A 409 28.05 5.67 3.87
C GLY A 409 27.79 4.16 3.91
N GLU A 410 27.32 3.65 5.05
CA GLU A 410 26.86 2.26 5.17
C GLU A 410 25.60 2.00 4.32
N TRP A 411 24.66 2.96 4.27
CA TRP A 411 23.48 2.87 3.41
C TRP A 411 23.86 2.79 1.93
N GLU A 412 24.80 3.63 1.47
CA GLU A 412 25.30 3.60 0.09
C GLU A 412 25.85 2.22 -0.27
N SER A 413 26.71 1.65 0.58
CA SER A 413 27.30 0.33 0.37
C SER A 413 26.26 -0.80 0.31
N ILE A 414 25.22 -0.74 1.15
CA ILE A 414 24.14 -1.75 1.15
C ILE A 414 23.27 -1.63 -0.10
N LEU A 415 22.90 -0.41 -0.51
CA LEU A 415 22.11 -0.19 -1.72
C LEU A 415 22.89 -0.56 -2.98
N ASP A 416 24.18 -0.24 -3.06
CA ASP A 416 25.08 -0.70 -4.14
C ASP A 416 25.08 -2.23 -4.24
N ARG A 417 25.07 -2.92 -3.09
CA ARG A 417 24.99 -4.37 -3.05
C ARG A 417 23.63 -4.88 -3.50
N TYR A 418 22.52 -4.27 -3.07
CA TYR A 418 21.17 -4.68 -3.43
C TYR A 418 20.83 -4.50 -4.90
N GLU A 419 21.35 -3.46 -5.53
CA GLU A 419 21.23 -3.20 -6.97
C GLU A 419 21.98 -4.26 -7.80
N ARG A 420 23.08 -4.82 -7.26
CA ARG A 420 23.84 -5.91 -7.91
C ARG A 420 23.28 -7.30 -7.61
N ILE A 421 23.01 -7.57 -6.34
CA ILE A 421 22.54 -8.86 -5.81
C ILE A 421 21.34 -8.57 -4.91
N PRO A 422 20.11 -8.80 -5.39
CA PRO A 422 18.92 -8.43 -4.64
C PRO A 422 18.81 -9.20 -3.32
N ASN A 423 18.16 -8.60 -2.34
CA ASN A 423 18.03 -9.19 -1.01
C ASN A 423 17.27 -10.54 -1.06
N LYS A 424 17.84 -11.57 -0.41
CA LYS A 424 17.29 -12.94 -0.42
C LYS A 424 15.87 -13.06 0.14
N GLU A 425 15.51 -12.24 1.13
CA GLU A 425 14.19 -12.25 1.74
C GLU A 425 13.13 -11.72 0.77
N ILE A 426 13.42 -10.60 0.10
CA ILE A 426 12.55 -10.03 -0.95
C ILE A 426 12.41 -11.04 -2.09
N GLN A 427 13.52 -11.62 -2.56
CA GLN A 427 13.52 -12.62 -3.62
C GLN A 427 12.68 -13.84 -3.30
N LYS A 428 12.77 -14.38 -2.07
CA LYS A 428 12.00 -15.57 -1.66
C LYS A 428 10.49 -15.35 -1.85
N ILE A 429 10.01 -14.15 -1.59
CA ILE A 429 8.57 -13.83 -1.60
C ILE A 429 8.05 -13.58 -3.02
N LEU A 430 8.86 -12.94 -3.86
CA LEU A 430 8.56 -12.73 -5.28
C LEU A 430 8.66 -14.04 -6.08
N LYS A 431 9.63 -14.89 -5.74
CA LYS A 431 9.92 -16.14 -6.47
C LYS A 431 8.81 -17.17 -6.39
N VAL A 432 7.94 -17.12 -5.38
CA VAL A 432 6.77 -18.03 -5.26
C VAL A 432 5.91 -18.04 -6.53
N SER A 433 5.67 -16.89 -7.14
CA SER A 433 4.88 -16.81 -8.37
C SER A 433 5.61 -17.41 -9.58
N PHE A 434 6.94 -17.27 -9.63
CA PHE A 434 7.79 -17.86 -10.67
C PHE A 434 7.87 -19.39 -10.56
N ASP A 435 8.04 -19.91 -9.35
CA ASP A 435 8.15 -21.35 -9.09
C ASP A 435 6.84 -22.10 -9.42
N SER A 436 5.71 -21.38 -9.48
CA SER A 436 4.41 -21.93 -9.89
C SER A 436 4.19 -22.06 -11.40
N LEU A 437 5.09 -21.50 -12.22
CA LEU A 437 5.01 -21.53 -13.69
C LEU A 437 5.55 -22.86 -14.25
N GLU A 438 5.02 -23.27 -15.40
CA GLU A 438 5.61 -24.38 -16.16
C GLU A 438 6.96 -23.99 -16.78
N LYS A 439 7.80 -24.97 -17.16
CA LYS A 439 9.17 -24.72 -17.67
C LYS A 439 9.23 -23.79 -18.88
N ASP A 440 8.29 -23.94 -19.81
CA ASP A 440 8.23 -23.09 -21.00
C ASP A 440 7.79 -21.65 -20.65
N GLU A 441 6.85 -21.51 -19.70
CA GLU A 441 6.39 -20.22 -19.18
C GLU A 441 7.50 -19.50 -18.41
N GLN A 442 8.26 -20.23 -17.59
CA GLN A 442 9.45 -19.71 -16.92
C GLN A 442 10.47 -19.18 -17.92
N SER A 443 10.72 -19.92 -19.00
CA SER A 443 11.67 -19.51 -20.05
C SER A 443 11.20 -18.25 -20.78
N VAL A 444 9.92 -18.19 -21.16
CA VAL A 444 9.29 -17.00 -21.76
C VAL A 444 9.41 -15.79 -20.83
N PHE A 445 9.16 -16.00 -19.54
CA PHE A 445 9.21 -14.92 -18.55
C PHE A 445 10.62 -14.40 -18.33
N LEU A 446 11.63 -15.28 -18.24
CA LEU A 446 13.04 -14.89 -18.15
C LEU A 446 13.50 -14.13 -19.40
N ASP A 447 13.07 -14.54 -20.60
CA ASP A 447 13.37 -13.81 -21.84
C ASP A 447 12.84 -12.37 -21.78
N ILE A 448 11.58 -12.20 -21.33
CA ILE A 448 10.95 -10.88 -21.23
C ILE A 448 11.63 -10.03 -20.15
N ALA A 449 11.75 -10.56 -18.94
CA ALA A 449 12.26 -9.80 -17.79
C ALA A 449 13.74 -9.43 -17.94
N CYS A 450 14.60 -10.35 -18.41
CA CYS A 450 16.04 -10.09 -18.47
C CYS A 450 16.47 -9.29 -19.70
N CYS A 451 15.77 -9.41 -20.84
CA CYS A 451 16.26 -8.86 -22.12
C CYS A 451 15.27 -7.94 -22.83
N PHE A 452 13.95 -8.06 -22.59
CA PHE A 452 12.93 -7.36 -23.38
C PHE A 452 12.02 -6.45 -22.54
N ASN A 453 12.38 -6.13 -21.30
CA ASN A 453 11.58 -5.23 -20.47
C ASN A 453 11.49 -3.84 -21.14
N GLY A 454 10.27 -3.30 -21.27
CA GLY A 454 10.02 -2.00 -21.90
C GLY A 454 10.06 -1.99 -23.44
N TYR A 455 10.37 -3.11 -24.10
CA TYR A 455 10.31 -3.19 -25.57
C TYR A 455 8.85 -3.13 -26.07
N LYS A 456 8.67 -2.69 -27.32
CA LYS A 456 7.34 -2.61 -27.96
C LYS A 456 6.76 -4.01 -28.13
N MET A 457 5.48 -4.19 -27.76
CA MET A 457 4.80 -5.49 -27.85
C MET A 457 4.83 -6.11 -29.25
N THR A 458 4.85 -5.29 -30.32
CA THR A 458 4.93 -5.79 -31.71
C THR A 458 6.25 -6.51 -31.96
N GLU A 459 7.37 -5.93 -31.51
CA GLU A 459 8.70 -6.49 -31.72
C GLU A 459 8.92 -7.74 -30.88
N ILE A 460 8.51 -7.71 -29.60
CA ILE A 460 8.67 -8.86 -28.70
C ILE A 460 7.83 -10.06 -29.18
N LYS A 461 6.61 -9.82 -29.69
CA LYS A 461 5.74 -10.90 -30.17
C LYS A 461 6.40 -11.70 -31.29
N ASP A 462 7.10 -11.04 -32.20
CA ASP A 462 7.81 -11.73 -33.29
C ASP A 462 9.00 -12.53 -32.79
N ILE A 463 9.79 -11.98 -31.85
CA ILE A 463 10.89 -12.68 -31.19
C ILE A 463 10.39 -13.94 -30.48
N LEU A 464 9.38 -13.79 -29.62
CA LEU A 464 8.86 -14.89 -28.82
C LEU A 464 8.11 -15.92 -29.67
N HIS A 465 7.42 -15.50 -30.73
CA HIS A 465 6.82 -16.42 -31.70
C HIS A 465 7.90 -17.25 -32.41
N ALA A 466 9.03 -16.63 -32.76
CA ALA A 466 10.16 -17.36 -33.33
C ALA A 466 10.80 -18.35 -32.34
N HIS A 467 10.79 -18.04 -31.04
CA HIS A 467 11.33 -18.91 -29.98
C HIS A 467 10.40 -20.08 -29.61
N TYR A 468 9.11 -19.80 -29.38
CA TYR A 468 8.15 -20.71 -28.73
C TYR A 468 6.96 -21.11 -29.62
N GLY A 469 6.86 -20.55 -30.83
CA GLY A 469 5.78 -20.85 -31.78
C GLY A 469 4.43 -20.23 -31.39
N HIS A 470 3.33 -20.88 -31.79
CA HIS A 470 1.97 -20.33 -31.64
C HIS A 470 1.43 -20.30 -30.20
N ASN A 471 2.06 -21.02 -29.27
CA ASN A 471 1.63 -21.08 -27.86
C ASN A 471 1.91 -19.78 -27.09
N ILE A 472 2.64 -18.83 -27.66
CA ILE A 472 3.04 -17.60 -26.97
C ILE A 472 1.84 -16.79 -26.45
N LYS A 473 0.72 -16.78 -27.19
CA LYS A 473 -0.50 -16.08 -26.74
C LYS A 473 -1.04 -16.66 -25.42
N TYR A 474 -0.91 -17.96 -25.23
CA TYR A 474 -1.30 -18.64 -23.99
C TYR A 474 -0.31 -18.30 -22.85
N HIS A 475 0.99 -18.46 -23.07
CA HIS A 475 2.00 -18.18 -22.04
C HIS A 475 1.94 -16.73 -21.56
N ILE A 476 1.81 -15.76 -22.46
CA ILE A 476 1.64 -14.34 -22.08
C ILE A 476 0.39 -14.13 -21.23
N ARG A 477 -0.73 -14.80 -21.57
CA ARG A 477 -1.96 -14.71 -20.78
C ARG A 477 -1.74 -15.24 -19.36
N VAL A 478 -1.01 -16.34 -19.19
CA VAL A 478 -0.67 -16.90 -17.87
C VAL A 478 0.18 -15.91 -17.07
N LEU A 479 1.20 -15.30 -17.68
CA LEU A 479 2.06 -14.32 -17.01
C LEU A 479 1.30 -13.05 -16.57
N VAL A 480 0.37 -12.57 -17.39
CA VAL A 480 -0.52 -11.44 -17.02
C VAL A 480 -1.49 -11.85 -15.91
N ASN A 481 -2.09 -13.04 -15.99
CA ASN A 481 -3.03 -13.52 -14.97
C ASN A 481 -2.36 -13.68 -13.59
N LYS A 482 -1.08 -14.05 -13.55
CA LYS A 482 -0.28 -14.13 -12.31
C LYS A 482 0.35 -12.79 -11.87
N SER A 483 -0.05 -11.68 -12.49
CA SER A 483 0.46 -10.32 -12.26
C SER A 483 1.99 -10.19 -12.42
N LEU A 484 2.65 -11.07 -13.17
CA LEU A 484 4.10 -11.02 -13.38
C LEU A 484 4.51 -10.00 -14.46
N ILE A 485 3.60 -9.68 -15.38
CA ILE A 485 3.78 -8.70 -16.46
C ILE A 485 2.56 -7.78 -16.51
N GLN A 486 2.80 -6.48 -16.71
CA GLN A 486 1.77 -5.48 -16.96
C GLN A 486 1.83 -4.97 -18.40
N ILE A 487 0.70 -4.43 -18.89
CA ILE A 487 0.60 -3.81 -20.21
C ILE A 487 0.51 -2.30 -20.03
N SER A 488 1.53 -1.58 -20.48
CA SER A 488 1.57 -0.11 -20.44
C SER A 488 1.36 0.47 -21.83
N TRP A 489 0.80 1.69 -21.89
CA TRP A 489 0.61 2.44 -23.13
C TRP A 489 1.58 3.63 -23.18
N HIS A 490 2.44 3.68 -24.20
CA HIS A 490 3.40 4.77 -24.41
C HIS A 490 3.03 5.67 -25.59
N GLY A 491 1.76 6.09 -25.66
CA GLY A 491 1.26 7.09 -26.61
C GLY A 491 1.07 6.60 -28.06
N GLN A 492 1.97 5.75 -28.56
CA GLN A 492 1.94 5.21 -29.92
C GLN A 492 1.93 3.67 -29.98
N SER A 493 2.32 2.99 -28.90
CA SER A 493 2.35 1.52 -28.82
C SER A 493 2.18 1.02 -27.39
N TYR A 494 1.71 -0.22 -27.26
CA TYR A 494 1.73 -0.96 -26.00
C TYR A 494 3.10 -1.62 -25.79
N SER A 495 3.60 -1.67 -24.56
CA SER A 495 4.76 -2.47 -24.14
C SER A 495 4.38 -3.40 -22.99
N TRP A 496 5.18 -4.45 -22.82
CA TRP A 496 5.15 -5.29 -21.63
C TRP A 496 6.17 -4.76 -20.64
N THR A 497 5.70 -4.48 -19.43
CA THR A 497 6.55 -4.01 -18.34
C THR A 497 6.56 -5.03 -17.22
N VAL A 498 7.75 -5.30 -16.71
CA VAL A 498 7.98 -6.11 -15.51
C VAL A 498 8.35 -5.16 -14.39
N HIS A 499 7.77 -5.36 -13.21
CA HIS A 499 8.13 -4.58 -12.02
C HIS A 499 9.62 -4.76 -11.69
N ASP A 500 10.32 -3.68 -11.33
CA ASP A 500 11.79 -3.66 -11.20
C ASP A 500 12.34 -4.75 -10.27
N LEU A 501 11.76 -4.93 -9.08
CA LEU A 501 12.16 -6.01 -8.16
C LEU A 501 11.92 -7.43 -8.71
N ILE A 502 10.91 -7.62 -9.56
CA ILE A 502 10.64 -8.89 -10.22
C ILE A 502 11.66 -9.12 -11.34
N GLU A 503 12.02 -8.08 -12.10
CA GLU A 503 13.12 -8.13 -13.07
C GLU A 503 14.43 -8.48 -12.37
N HIS A 504 14.75 -7.81 -11.25
CA HIS A 504 15.93 -8.08 -10.43
C HIS A 504 15.96 -9.54 -9.94
N MET A 505 14.82 -10.08 -9.51
CA MET A 505 14.71 -11.50 -9.14
C MET A 505 15.00 -12.42 -10.34
N CYS A 506 14.47 -12.12 -11.53
CA CYS A 506 14.72 -12.91 -12.74
C CYS A 506 16.20 -12.89 -13.15
N LYS A 507 16.83 -11.70 -13.09
CA LYS A 507 18.25 -11.51 -13.32
C LYS A 507 19.10 -12.33 -12.34
N GLU A 508 18.74 -12.36 -11.05
CA GLU A 508 19.44 -13.21 -10.08
C GLU A 508 19.25 -14.71 -10.39
N ILE A 509 18.07 -15.15 -10.81
CA ILE A 509 17.83 -16.56 -11.18
C ILE A 509 18.80 -17.00 -12.28
N VAL A 510 18.98 -16.18 -13.33
CA VAL A 510 19.95 -16.49 -14.40
C VAL A 510 21.38 -16.37 -13.91
N ARG A 511 21.71 -15.39 -13.05
CA ARG A 511 23.05 -15.27 -12.45
C ARG A 511 23.41 -16.52 -11.64
N LEU A 512 22.45 -17.11 -10.93
CA LEU A 512 22.65 -18.32 -10.13
C LEU A 512 22.84 -19.60 -10.95
N GLU A 513 22.57 -19.60 -12.27
CA GLU A 513 22.95 -20.71 -13.16
C GLU A 513 24.48 -20.89 -13.19
N SER A 514 25.21 -19.78 -13.13
CA SER A 514 26.67 -19.73 -13.02
C SER A 514 27.11 -18.38 -12.42
N PRO A 515 27.32 -18.32 -11.09
CA PRO A 515 27.61 -17.05 -10.41
C PRO A 515 28.89 -16.37 -10.89
N GLU A 516 29.96 -17.14 -11.08
CA GLU A 516 31.31 -16.61 -11.37
C GLU A 516 31.66 -16.61 -12.87
N ASP A 517 31.00 -17.42 -13.68
CA ASP A 517 31.30 -17.54 -15.11
C ASP A 517 30.06 -17.16 -15.95
N PRO A 518 30.00 -15.91 -16.47
CA PRO A 518 28.92 -15.48 -17.34
C PRO A 518 28.81 -16.31 -18.63
N GLY A 519 29.89 -16.94 -19.12
CA GLY A 519 29.90 -17.74 -20.34
C GLY A 519 29.04 -19.02 -20.27
N GLU A 520 28.68 -19.46 -19.06
CA GLU A 520 27.86 -20.64 -18.78
C GLU A 520 26.39 -20.30 -18.42
N ARG A 521 25.99 -19.02 -18.49
CA ARG A 521 24.60 -18.58 -18.26
C ARG A 521 23.77 -18.66 -19.55
N SER A 522 22.45 -18.82 -19.40
CA SER A 522 21.51 -18.92 -20.52
C SER A 522 21.24 -17.58 -21.21
N ARG A 523 21.23 -16.47 -20.48
CA ARG A 523 20.95 -15.11 -20.97
C ARG A 523 22.01 -14.13 -20.48
N LEU A 524 22.43 -13.23 -21.36
CA LEU A 524 23.37 -12.16 -21.05
C LEU A 524 22.76 -10.80 -21.40
N TRP A 525 22.73 -9.89 -20.43
CA TRP A 525 22.20 -8.52 -20.56
C TRP A 525 23.13 -7.44 -19.97
N SER A 526 24.04 -7.78 -19.04
CA SER A 526 25.02 -6.83 -18.49
C SER A 526 26.09 -6.55 -19.54
N GLU A 527 26.41 -5.27 -19.72
CA GLU A 527 27.47 -4.84 -20.62
C GLU A 527 28.81 -5.45 -20.22
N GLU A 528 29.17 -5.39 -18.94
CA GLU A 528 30.44 -5.91 -18.44
C GLU A 528 30.59 -7.42 -18.71
N ASP A 529 29.55 -8.19 -18.39
CA ASP A 529 29.52 -9.64 -18.60
C ASP A 529 29.60 -9.99 -20.10
N ILE A 530 28.86 -9.28 -20.96
CA ILE A 530 28.87 -9.50 -22.41
C ILE A 530 30.26 -9.19 -22.98
N VAL A 531 30.83 -8.04 -22.62
CA VAL A 531 32.16 -7.64 -23.12
C VAL A 531 33.22 -8.66 -22.70
N GLN A 532 33.23 -9.07 -21.43
CA GLN A 532 34.14 -10.11 -20.95
C GLN A 532 34.00 -11.41 -21.76
N VAL A 533 32.78 -11.92 -21.92
CA VAL A 533 32.51 -13.16 -22.66
C VAL A 533 32.96 -13.08 -24.12
N LEU A 534 32.75 -11.94 -24.77
CA LEU A 534 33.11 -11.73 -26.17
C LEU A 534 34.62 -11.51 -26.39
N GLU A 535 35.30 -10.80 -25.48
CA GLU A 535 36.74 -10.56 -25.58
C GLU A 535 37.56 -11.81 -25.24
N GLU A 536 37.18 -12.52 -24.18
CA GLU A 536 37.89 -13.71 -23.68
C GLU A 536 37.50 -15.00 -24.44
N ASN A 537 36.42 -14.97 -25.23
CA ASN A 537 35.86 -16.14 -25.95
C ASN A 537 35.49 -17.31 -25.01
N THR A 538 34.96 -16.98 -23.83
CA THR A 538 34.48 -17.94 -22.82
C THR A 538 33.05 -18.44 -23.10
N GLY A 539 32.30 -17.76 -23.98
CA GLY A 539 30.92 -18.12 -24.28
C GLY A 539 30.73 -19.56 -24.76
N THR A 540 29.70 -20.22 -24.23
CA THR A 540 29.43 -21.66 -24.47
C THR A 540 28.10 -21.89 -25.18
N SER A 541 27.77 -23.16 -25.46
CA SER A 541 26.48 -23.53 -26.03
C SER A 541 25.31 -23.40 -25.05
N ARG A 542 25.53 -22.99 -23.80
CA ARG A 542 24.42 -22.69 -22.87
C ARG A 542 23.75 -21.35 -23.16
N ILE A 543 24.49 -20.40 -23.73
CA ILE A 543 23.99 -19.06 -24.05
C ILE A 543 22.94 -19.17 -25.17
N GLU A 544 21.73 -18.72 -24.89
CA GLU A 544 20.61 -18.66 -25.82
C GLU A 544 20.28 -17.23 -26.27
N ILE A 545 20.51 -16.22 -25.42
CA ILE A 545 20.24 -14.81 -25.72
C ILE A 545 21.41 -13.94 -25.27
N ILE A 546 21.85 -13.05 -26.17
CA ILE A 546 22.76 -11.95 -25.86
C ILE A 546 22.04 -10.65 -26.24
N CYS A 547 21.87 -9.76 -25.27
CA CYS A 547 21.22 -8.47 -25.45
C CYS A 547 22.12 -7.36 -24.90
N LEU A 548 22.89 -6.74 -25.79
CA LEU A 548 23.67 -5.53 -25.53
C LEU A 548 22.88 -4.32 -26.03
N ASP A 549 21.99 -3.84 -25.18
CA ASP A 549 21.13 -2.68 -25.45
C ASP A 549 21.25 -1.71 -24.29
N ASP A 550 22.05 -0.66 -24.45
CA ASP A 550 22.10 0.44 -23.49
C ASP A 550 21.24 1.61 -24.00
N LEU A 551 20.12 1.82 -23.30
CA LEU A 551 19.19 2.93 -23.55
C LEU A 551 19.63 4.23 -22.84
N SER A 552 20.75 4.21 -22.10
CA SER A 552 21.27 5.39 -21.43
C SER A 552 21.87 6.39 -22.44
N LEU A 553 21.37 7.63 -22.42
CA LEU A 553 21.76 8.69 -23.36
C LEU A 553 23.16 9.28 -23.08
N ASP A 554 23.86 8.81 -22.04
CA ASP A 554 25.01 9.51 -21.43
C ASP A 554 26.36 8.75 -21.45
N VAL A 555 26.48 7.61 -22.13
CA VAL A 555 27.73 6.82 -22.13
C VAL A 555 28.46 6.86 -23.48
N ARG A 556 29.79 6.94 -23.41
CA ARG A 556 30.72 6.84 -24.54
C ARG A 556 30.62 5.42 -25.13
N ASP A 557 30.46 5.30 -26.44
CA ASP A 557 30.46 3.99 -27.13
C ASP A 557 31.58 3.06 -26.61
N VAL A 558 31.17 1.92 -26.05
CA VAL A 558 32.06 0.94 -25.42
C VAL A 558 32.82 0.18 -26.50
N ARG A 559 34.16 0.12 -26.38
CA ARG A 559 35.00 -0.55 -27.37
C ARG A 559 35.19 -2.01 -27.00
N VAL A 560 34.70 -2.91 -27.84
CA VAL A 560 34.85 -4.36 -27.67
C VAL A 560 36.04 -4.85 -28.51
N ALA A 561 37.14 -5.17 -27.84
CA ALA A 561 38.42 -5.57 -28.43
C ALA A 561 38.53 -7.09 -28.63
N TRP A 562 37.65 -7.67 -29.45
CA TRP A 562 37.60 -9.12 -29.68
C TRP A 562 38.28 -9.60 -30.98
N LYS A 563 38.44 -10.92 -31.11
CA LYS A 563 39.05 -11.57 -32.30
C LYS A 563 38.03 -11.99 -33.38
N GLY A 564 36.73 -11.87 -33.09
CA GLY A 564 35.62 -12.27 -33.98
C GLY A 564 35.28 -13.77 -33.96
N ASP A 565 35.88 -14.55 -33.06
CA ASP A 565 35.69 -16.01 -32.97
C ASP A 565 34.74 -16.45 -31.83
N ALA A 566 34.26 -15.53 -30.99
CA ALA A 566 33.51 -15.87 -29.77
C ALA A 566 32.22 -16.66 -30.06
N PHE A 567 31.54 -16.36 -31.16
CA PHE A 567 30.30 -17.05 -31.54
C PHE A 567 30.48 -18.47 -32.08
N LYS A 568 31.72 -18.94 -32.25
CA LYS A 568 31.99 -20.30 -32.76
C LYS A 568 31.53 -21.40 -31.78
N LYS A 569 31.58 -21.12 -30.47
CA LYS A 569 31.20 -22.06 -29.40
C LYS A 569 29.72 -21.92 -28.97
N THR A 570 29.11 -20.75 -29.20
CA THR A 570 27.71 -20.43 -28.81
C THR A 570 26.68 -20.98 -29.80
N LYS A 571 26.68 -22.31 -29.98
CA LYS A 571 25.89 -22.97 -31.04
C LYS A 571 24.37 -22.91 -30.83
N ASN A 572 23.88 -22.61 -29.64
CA ASN A 572 22.45 -22.56 -29.31
C ASN A 572 21.87 -21.14 -29.23
N LEU A 573 22.66 -20.11 -29.60
CA LEU A 573 22.22 -18.72 -29.57
C LEU A 573 21.02 -18.50 -30.50
N LYS A 574 19.86 -18.15 -29.94
CA LYS A 574 18.60 -17.91 -30.64
C LYS A 574 18.38 -16.43 -30.94
N THR A 575 18.78 -15.54 -30.03
CA THR A 575 18.63 -14.08 -30.20
C THR A 575 19.96 -13.36 -29.95
N LEU A 576 20.34 -12.48 -30.87
CA LEU A 576 21.47 -11.57 -30.73
C LEU A 576 21.01 -10.14 -30.99
N ILE A 577 21.10 -9.29 -29.96
CA ILE A 577 20.79 -7.86 -30.03
C ILE A 577 22.02 -7.09 -29.60
N ILE A 578 22.52 -6.21 -30.47
CA ILE A 578 23.64 -5.31 -30.22
C ILE A 578 23.25 -3.94 -30.77
N LYS A 579 22.81 -3.03 -29.89
CA LYS A 579 22.45 -1.66 -30.26
C LYS A 579 23.53 -0.64 -29.90
N SER A 580 24.31 -0.93 -28.87
CA SER A 580 25.45 -0.13 -28.40
C SER A 580 26.79 -0.87 -28.60
N GLY A 581 27.89 -0.11 -28.65
CA GLY A 581 29.26 -0.64 -28.72
C GLY A 581 29.95 -0.56 -30.09
N ILE A 582 31.27 -0.42 -30.07
CA ILE A 582 32.16 -0.38 -31.25
C ILE A 582 33.08 -1.60 -31.20
N PHE A 583 32.91 -2.48 -32.18
CA PHE A 583 33.68 -3.72 -32.28
C PHE A 583 34.94 -3.51 -33.11
N SER A 584 36.08 -4.01 -32.61
CA SER A 584 37.38 -3.89 -33.29
C SER A 584 37.45 -4.64 -34.62
N LYS A 585 36.68 -5.72 -34.77
CA LYS A 585 36.63 -6.60 -35.95
C LYS A 585 35.23 -7.15 -36.20
N GLY A 586 34.99 -7.52 -37.46
CA GLY A 586 33.84 -8.32 -37.89
C GLY A 586 33.78 -9.70 -37.23
N PRO A 587 32.58 -10.26 -36.96
CA PRO A 587 32.47 -11.66 -36.59
C PRO A 587 32.89 -12.54 -37.76
N LYS A 588 33.69 -13.58 -37.49
CA LYS A 588 34.08 -14.59 -38.48
C LYS A 588 33.03 -15.69 -38.63
N HIS A 589 32.24 -15.91 -37.58
CA HIS A 589 31.21 -16.93 -37.50
C HIS A 589 29.97 -16.31 -36.86
N LEU A 590 28.78 -16.70 -37.34
CA LEU A 590 27.49 -16.42 -36.70
C LEU A 590 26.73 -17.74 -36.49
N PRO A 591 26.01 -17.93 -35.36
CA PRO A 591 25.34 -19.19 -35.07
C PRO A 591 24.12 -19.44 -35.97
N ASN A 592 24.07 -20.60 -36.63
CA ASN A 592 22.94 -20.96 -37.52
C ASN A 592 21.61 -21.27 -36.77
N SER A 593 21.65 -21.29 -35.45
CA SER A 593 20.49 -21.40 -34.55
C SER A 593 19.73 -20.09 -34.36
N LEU A 594 20.30 -18.95 -34.81
CA LEU A 594 19.69 -17.63 -34.69
C LEU A 594 18.30 -17.59 -35.32
N ARG A 595 17.38 -16.97 -34.59
CA ARG A 595 15.97 -16.73 -34.93
C ARG A 595 15.66 -15.23 -35.04
N PHE A 596 16.40 -14.42 -34.28
CA PHE A 596 16.38 -12.96 -34.31
C PHE A 596 17.82 -12.41 -34.27
N LEU A 597 18.13 -11.48 -35.17
CA LEU A 597 19.42 -10.79 -35.23
C LEU A 597 19.20 -9.28 -35.38
N GLU A 598 19.64 -8.51 -34.40
CA GLU A 598 19.72 -7.04 -34.48
C GLU A 598 21.14 -6.59 -34.14
N TRP A 599 21.82 -5.93 -35.07
CA TRP A 599 23.19 -5.44 -34.85
C TRP A 599 23.40 -4.09 -35.51
N HIS A 600 23.39 -3.04 -34.70
CA HIS A 600 23.64 -1.67 -35.12
C HIS A 600 25.12 -1.47 -35.41
N ARG A 601 25.45 -0.73 -36.46
CA ARG A 601 26.84 -0.44 -36.87
C ARG A 601 27.66 -1.71 -37.08
N TYR A 602 27.06 -2.73 -37.70
CA TYR A 602 27.72 -4.01 -37.94
C TYR A 602 29.13 -3.81 -38.58
N PRO A 603 30.19 -4.32 -37.93
CA PRO A 603 31.58 -3.92 -38.20
C PRO A 603 32.20 -4.53 -39.48
N SER A 604 31.52 -5.48 -40.13
CA SER A 604 32.03 -6.16 -41.34
C SER A 604 31.36 -5.65 -42.62
N GLN A 605 32.08 -5.77 -43.75
CA GLN A 605 31.58 -5.42 -45.07
C GLN A 605 30.70 -6.50 -45.69
N ASP A 606 30.81 -7.73 -45.18
CA ASP A 606 30.08 -8.92 -45.63
C ASP A 606 29.65 -9.77 -44.42
N ILE A 607 28.58 -10.54 -44.61
CA ILE A 607 28.10 -11.56 -43.66
C ILE A 607 28.97 -12.82 -43.81
N PRO A 608 29.31 -13.55 -42.72
CA PRO A 608 30.08 -14.80 -42.81
C PRO A 608 29.50 -15.79 -43.81
N SER A 609 30.36 -16.40 -44.63
CA SER A 609 29.93 -17.27 -45.73
C SER A 609 29.31 -18.60 -45.26
N ASP A 610 29.62 -19.02 -44.04
CA ASP A 610 29.10 -20.21 -43.34
C ASP A 610 27.78 -19.96 -42.61
N PHE A 611 27.30 -18.70 -42.57
CA PHE A 611 26.02 -18.34 -41.99
C PHE A 611 24.87 -18.73 -42.94
N CYS A 612 24.08 -19.71 -42.51
CA CYS A 612 22.95 -20.31 -43.22
C CYS A 612 21.78 -20.58 -42.24
N PRO A 613 21.18 -19.55 -41.64
CA PRO A 613 20.22 -19.73 -40.55
C PRO A 613 18.81 -20.02 -41.09
N LYS A 614 18.46 -21.31 -41.17
CA LYS A 614 17.14 -21.74 -41.68
C LYS A 614 15.95 -21.25 -40.84
N LYS A 615 16.18 -20.88 -39.58
CA LYS A 615 15.13 -20.44 -38.63
C LYS A 615 15.14 -18.93 -38.37
N LEU A 616 15.97 -18.16 -39.07
CA LEU A 616 16.02 -16.71 -38.92
C LEU A 616 14.74 -16.08 -39.45
N SER A 617 14.04 -15.35 -38.59
CA SER A 617 12.77 -14.68 -38.92
C SER A 617 12.94 -13.18 -39.11
N VAL A 618 13.80 -12.54 -38.31
CA VAL A 618 14.02 -11.09 -38.35
C VAL A 618 15.51 -10.81 -38.36
N CYS A 619 15.94 -9.95 -39.28
CA CYS A 619 17.31 -9.47 -39.38
C CYS A 619 17.35 -7.94 -39.51
N LYS A 620 17.95 -7.27 -38.54
CA LYS A 620 18.08 -5.81 -38.49
C LYS A 620 19.56 -5.45 -38.40
N LEU A 621 20.13 -4.86 -39.45
CA LEU A 621 21.53 -4.45 -39.49
C LEU A 621 21.65 -2.96 -39.85
N PRO A 622 21.08 -2.04 -39.05
CA PRO A 622 21.12 -0.62 -39.38
C PRO A 622 22.52 -0.04 -39.20
N ARG A 623 22.85 0.98 -39.99
CA ARG A 623 24.11 1.75 -39.99
C ARG A 623 25.35 0.89 -40.27
N SER A 624 25.17 -0.25 -40.93
CA SER A 624 26.23 -1.23 -41.18
C SER A 624 27.20 -0.81 -42.28
N LEU A 625 28.42 -1.36 -42.24
CA LEU A 625 29.44 -1.18 -43.29
C LEU A 625 29.27 -2.12 -44.50
N LEU A 626 28.13 -2.83 -44.57
CA LEU A 626 27.83 -3.81 -45.61
C LEU A 626 27.91 -3.18 -47.01
N LYS A 627 28.61 -3.87 -47.93
CA LYS A 627 28.68 -3.48 -49.35
C LYS A 627 27.62 -4.19 -50.20
N SER A 628 27.26 -5.41 -49.82
CA SER A 628 26.22 -6.23 -50.45
C SER A 628 25.61 -7.18 -49.42
N PHE A 629 24.29 -7.39 -49.51
CA PHE A 629 23.58 -8.47 -48.82
C PHE A 629 23.31 -9.57 -49.86
N GLU A 630 24.29 -10.47 -50.02
CA GLU A 630 24.38 -11.67 -50.89
C GLU A 630 24.53 -11.56 -52.44
N SER A 631 25.00 -12.69 -53.00
CA SER A 631 25.25 -13.03 -54.42
C SER A 631 24.08 -13.88 -54.98
N PRO A 632 23.75 -13.83 -56.30
CA PRO A 632 22.52 -14.40 -56.89
C PRO A 632 22.25 -15.90 -56.68
N SER A 633 23.22 -16.71 -56.24
CA SER A 633 23.08 -18.17 -56.05
C SER A 633 22.63 -18.63 -54.66
N SER A 634 22.49 -17.71 -53.68
CA SER A 634 22.36 -18.03 -52.25
C SER A 634 20.94 -17.97 -51.66
N LEU A 635 19.93 -17.65 -52.48
CA LEU A 635 18.51 -17.47 -52.11
C LEU A 635 17.85 -18.65 -51.34
N LYS A 636 18.48 -19.83 -51.25
CA LYS A 636 17.99 -20.97 -50.46
C LYS A 636 18.32 -20.91 -48.96
N ARG A 637 19.05 -19.89 -48.48
CA ARG A 637 19.56 -19.85 -47.10
C ARG A 637 18.59 -19.26 -46.06
N PHE A 638 17.75 -18.29 -46.45
CA PHE A 638 16.89 -17.50 -45.54
C PHE A 638 15.39 -17.74 -45.77
N ILE A 639 14.98 -19.00 -45.79
CA ILE A 639 13.63 -19.43 -46.24
C ILE A 639 12.48 -18.88 -45.36
N ASN A 640 12.75 -18.54 -44.09
CA ASN A 640 11.75 -18.14 -43.10
C ASN A 640 11.84 -16.66 -42.68
N MET A 641 12.58 -15.84 -43.44
CA MET A 641 12.78 -14.42 -43.12
C MET A 641 11.52 -13.62 -43.41
N LYS A 642 10.99 -12.93 -42.39
CA LYS A 642 9.80 -12.06 -42.46
C LYS A 642 10.17 -10.59 -42.56
N GLU A 643 11.27 -10.18 -41.92
CA GLU A 643 11.71 -8.80 -41.86
C GLU A 643 13.22 -8.71 -42.09
N LEU A 644 13.62 -7.80 -43.00
CA LEU A 644 15.00 -7.39 -43.21
C LEU A 644 15.08 -5.85 -43.18
N ASN A 645 15.79 -5.31 -42.19
CA ASN A 645 16.04 -3.87 -42.05
C ASN A 645 17.54 -3.58 -42.26
N LEU A 646 17.86 -2.73 -43.24
CA LEU A 646 19.23 -2.30 -43.57
C LEU A 646 19.37 -0.77 -43.56
N ASP A 647 18.66 -0.09 -42.65
CA ASP A 647 18.58 1.37 -42.64
C ASP A 647 19.96 2.03 -42.42
N TYR A 648 20.22 3.17 -43.05
CA TYR A 648 21.43 3.97 -43.00
C TYR A 648 22.73 3.23 -43.38
N CYS A 649 22.65 2.15 -44.17
CA CYS A 649 23.84 1.46 -44.71
C CYS A 649 24.50 2.25 -45.87
N GLY A 650 25.31 3.25 -45.55
CA GLY A 650 25.93 4.16 -46.53
C GLY A 650 26.94 3.54 -47.51
N SER A 651 27.31 2.27 -47.33
CA SER A 651 28.22 1.53 -48.23
C SER A 651 27.52 0.54 -49.16
N LEU A 652 26.21 0.36 -49.00
CA LEU A 652 25.44 -0.68 -49.68
C LEU A 652 25.19 -0.32 -51.15
N LYS A 653 25.59 -1.21 -52.05
CA LYS A 653 25.50 -0.99 -53.52
C LYS A 653 24.40 -1.82 -54.20
N ARG A 654 24.09 -3.00 -53.67
CA ARG A 654 23.13 -3.97 -54.22
C ARG A 654 22.44 -4.73 -53.08
N ILE A 655 21.16 -5.06 -53.26
CA ILE A 655 20.29 -5.78 -52.34
C ILE A 655 19.45 -6.80 -53.14
N LEU A 656 19.08 -7.93 -52.53
CA LEU A 656 17.88 -8.72 -52.87
C LEU A 656 16.95 -8.74 -51.63
N ASP A 657 15.65 -8.50 -51.84
CA ASP A 657 14.54 -8.60 -50.86
C ASP A 657 14.73 -7.89 -49.51
N VAL A 658 14.30 -6.62 -49.42
CA VAL A 658 14.33 -5.83 -48.18
C VAL A 658 12.98 -5.18 -47.92
N SER A 659 12.56 -5.15 -46.65
CA SER A 659 11.34 -4.45 -46.20
C SER A 659 11.58 -2.98 -45.88
N VAL A 660 12.77 -2.60 -45.38
CA VAL A 660 13.13 -1.20 -45.06
C VAL A 660 14.61 -0.95 -45.36
N ALA A 661 14.92 0.05 -46.19
CA ALA A 661 16.28 0.43 -46.59
C ALA A 661 16.47 1.96 -46.60
N GLU A 662 16.00 2.64 -45.57
CA GLU A 662 16.16 4.09 -45.43
C GLU A 662 17.67 4.48 -45.44
N GLY A 663 18.07 5.65 -45.93
CA GLY A 663 19.42 6.20 -45.79
C GLY A 663 20.53 5.50 -46.59
N CYS A 664 20.23 4.51 -47.42
CA CYS A 664 21.20 3.81 -48.27
C CYS A 664 21.68 4.66 -49.46
N CYS A 665 22.56 5.63 -49.19
CA CYS A 665 22.91 6.70 -50.13
C CYS A 665 23.66 6.25 -51.40
N LYS A 666 24.26 5.04 -51.42
CA LYS A 666 24.98 4.47 -52.58
C LYS A 666 24.19 3.42 -53.35
N LEU A 667 22.95 3.14 -52.95
CA LEU A 667 22.09 2.16 -53.63
C LEU A 667 21.71 2.69 -55.02
N ARG A 668 22.12 2.00 -56.08
CA ARG A 668 21.94 2.46 -57.48
C ARG A 668 20.77 1.80 -58.20
N SER A 669 20.42 0.59 -57.81
CA SER A 669 19.41 -0.24 -58.47
C SER A 669 18.76 -1.16 -57.45
N PHE A 670 17.44 -1.31 -57.54
CA PHE A 670 16.66 -2.31 -56.81
C PHE A 670 16.25 -3.41 -57.80
N PRO A 671 16.32 -4.71 -57.45
CA PRO A 671 15.90 -5.79 -58.35
C PRO A 671 14.38 -5.79 -58.57
N SER A 672 13.90 -6.46 -59.63
CA SER A 672 12.47 -6.63 -59.89
C SER A 672 11.77 -7.36 -58.73
N MET A 673 10.57 -6.89 -58.37
CA MET A 673 9.91 -7.29 -57.11
C MET A 673 8.89 -8.42 -57.32
N LYS A 674 8.98 -9.46 -56.47
CA LYS A 674 8.02 -10.58 -56.32
C LYS A 674 7.62 -10.77 -54.85
N LEU A 675 7.29 -9.68 -54.17
CA LEU A 675 7.17 -9.62 -52.71
C LEU A 675 5.72 -9.62 -52.22
N THR A 676 4.97 -10.69 -52.51
CA THR A 676 3.52 -10.77 -52.23
C THR A 676 3.15 -10.66 -50.74
N SER A 677 4.10 -10.89 -49.82
CA SER A 677 3.88 -10.85 -48.36
C SER A 677 4.26 -9.52 -47.69
N LEU A 678 4.81 -8.55 -48.44
CA LEU A 678 5.37 -7.33 -47.87
C LEU A 678 4.28 -6.36 -47.39
N TYR A 679 4.40 -5.87 -46.14
CA TYR A 679 3.43 -4.92 -45.55
C TYR A 679 3.82 -3.44 -45.72
N GLN A 680 5.11 -3.10 -45.64
CA GLN A 680 5.59 -1.72 -45.76
C GLN A 680 6.94 -1.70 -46.48
N LEU A 681 7.18 -0.66 -47.29
CA LEU A 681 8.47 -0.40 -47.95
C LEU A 681 8.90 1.05 -47.76
N ASP A 682 10.07 1.25 -47.13
CA ASP A 682 10.68 2.58 -47.00
C ASP A 682 12.06 2.59 -47.67
N LEU A 683 12.23 3.45 -48.68
CA LEU A 683 13.49 3.69 -49.40
C LEU A 683 13.92 5.17 -49.27
N SER A 684 13.52 5.82 -48.17
CA SER A 684 13.84 7.22 -47.94
C SER A 684 15.35 7.44 -47.88
N SER A 685 15.84 8.62 -48.25
CA SER A 685 17.24 9.02 -48.30
C SER A 685 18.17 8.13 -49.16
N CYS A 686 17.63 7.26 -50.03
CA CYS A 686 18.38 6.53 -51.07
C CYS A 686 18.78 7.46 -52.24
N ALA A 687 19.73 8.35 -51.99
CA ALA A 687 20.13 9.42 -52.89
C ALA A 687 20.58 8.98 -54.30
N SER A 688 21.12 7.77 -54.46
CA SER A 688 21.63 7.26 -55.74
C SER A 688 20.60 6.43 -56.54
N LEU A 689 19.41 6.20 -56.00
CA LEU A 689 18.38 5.38 -56.64
C LEU A 689 17.66 6.20 -57.70
N LYS A 690 17.86 5.86 -58.98
CA LYS A 690 17.34 6.62 -60.13
C LYS A 690 16.02 6.11 -60.72
N SER A 691 15.73 4.82 -60.55
CA SER A 691 14.52 4.19 -61.05
C SER A 691 13.89 3.32 -59.97
N PHE A 692 12.56 3.30 -59.95
CA PHE A 692 11.82 2.33 -59.16
C PHE A 692 11.76 0.98 -59.91
N PRO A 693 11.90 -0.17 -59.24
CA PRO A 693 11.93 -1.49 -59.87
C PRO A 693 10.60 -1.86 -60.53
N GLU A 694 10.65 -2.71 -61.57
CA GLU A 694 9.44 -3.33 -62.13
C GLU A 694 8.81 -4.33 -61.15
N ILE A 695 7.48 -4.29 -61.06
CA ILE A 695 6.67 -5.18 -60.21
C ILE A 695 6.12 -6.30 -61.06
N LEU A 696 6.58 -7.53 -60.83
CA LEU A 696 6.28 -8.67 -61.69
C LEU A 696 4.94 -9.36 -61.37
N GLU A 697 4.42 -9.21 -60.15
CA GLU A 697 3.20 -9.85 -59.64
C GLU A 697 2.41 -8.89 -58.73
N GLU A 698 1.10 -9.11 -58.55
CA GLU A 698 0.26 -8.28 -57.68
C GLU A 698 0.65 -8.40 -56.19
N MET A 699 0.74 -7.27 -55.49
CA MET A 699 1.14 -7.17 -54.09
C MET A 699 -0.05 -6.69 -53.23
N GLU A 700 -0.86 -7.62 -52.74
CA GLU A 700 -2.09 -7.32 -51.99
C GLU A 700 -1.86 -6.89 -50.54
N ASN A 701 -0.72 -7.27 -49.93
CA ASN A 701 -0.43 -7.05 -48.51
C ASN A 701 0.25 -5.71 -48.20
N ILE A 702 0.78 -5.01 -49.21
CA ILE A 702 1.54 -3.77 -49.00
C ILE A 702 0.58 -2.63 -48.63
N ALA A 703 0.77 -2.00 -47.48
CA ALA A 703 -0.08 -0.90 -46.99
C ALA A 703 0.59 0.48 -47.14
N SER A 704 1.92 0.57 -47.06
CA SER A 704 2.65 1.85 -47.04
C SER A 704 3.93 1.83 -47.86
N LEU A 705 4.16 2.89 -48.66
CA LEU A 705 5.37 3.10 -49.47
C LEU A 705 5.92 4.52 -49.26
N VAL A 706 7.20 4.62 -48.88
CA VAL A 706 7.87 5.91 -48.60
C VAL A 706 9.16 6.03 -49.42
N LEU A 707 9.27 7.10 -50.21
CA LEU A 707 10.34 7.40 -51.18
C LEU A 707 10.84 8.84 -51.00
N VAL A 708 11.22 9.23 -49.78
CA VAL A 708 11.65 10.61 -49.48
C VAL A 708 13.14 10.81 -49.80
N GLY A 709 13.57 11.94 -50.37
CA GLY A 709 14.99 12.22 -50.63
C GLY A 709 15.69 11.28 -51.64
N THR A 710 14.93 10.63 -52.52
CA THR A 710 15.44 9.73 -53.59
C THR A 710 15.72 10.50 -54.89
N SER A 711 16.44 9.89 -55.84
CA SER A 711 16.66 10.48 -57.18
C SER A 711 15.78 9.83 -58.26
N ILE A 712 14.62 9.29 -57.88
CA ILE A 712 13.71 8.60 -58.80
C ILE A 712 13.13 9.62 -59.80
N GLU A 713 13.30 9.34 -61.09
CA GLU A 713 12.86 10.22 -62.18
C GLU A 713 11.47 9.84 -62.74
N GLU A 714 11.13 8.55 -62.77
CA GLU A 714 9.86 8.03 -63.32
C GLU A 714 9.39 6.78 -62.55
N LEU A 715 8.07 6.63 -62.39
CA LEU A 715 7.44 5.42 -61.85
C LEU A 715 7.04 4.48 -63.01
N PRO A 716 7.40 3.18 -62.96
CA PRO A 716 7.10 2.24 -64.03
C PRO A 716 5.59 2.00 -64.18
N PHE A 717 5.13 1.57 -65.37
CA PHE A 717 3.71 1.27 -65.57
C PHE A 717 3.20 0.18 -64.61
N SER A 718 4.03 -0.81 -64.28
CA SER A 718 3.72 -1.90 -63.33
C SER A 718 3.48 -1.44 -61.89
N PHE A 719 3.62 -0.15 -61.58
CA PHE A 719 3.31 0.42 -60.26
C PHE A 719 1.85 0.19 -59.82
N HIS A 720 0.92 -0.02 -60.76
CA HIS A 720 -0.47 -0.38 -60.45
C HIS A 720 -0.64 -1.77 -59.80
N ASN A 721 0.37 -2.64 -59.88
CA ASN A 721 0.36 -3.97 -59.23
C ASN A 721 0.44 -3.90 -57.69
N LEU A 722 0.66 -2.71 -57.10
CA LEU A 722 0.60 -2.49 -55.65
C LEU A 722 -0.86 -2.38 -55.17
N THR A 723 -1.67 -3.42 -55.42
CA THR A 723 -3.13 -3.43 -55.21
C THR A 723 -3.53 -3.24 -53.74
N GLY A 724 -2.65 -3.58 -52.79
CA GLY A 724 -2.82 -3.39 -51.35
C GLY A 724 -2.67 -1.95 -50.83
N LEU A 725 -2.00 -1.07 -51.58
CA LEU A 725 -1.37 0.14 -51.02
C LEU A 725 -2.40 1.17 -50.54
N HIS A 726 -2.25 1.62 -49.29
CA HIS A 726 -3.09 2.66 -48.69
C HIS A 726 -2.42 4.04 -48.66
N SER A 727 -1.10 4.10 -48.47
CA SER A 727 -0.34 5.33 -48.28
C SER A 727 0.91 5.38 -49.16
N LEU A 728 1.09 6.49 -49.89
CA LEU A 728 2.24 6.76 -50.76
C LEU A 728 2.86 8.12 -50.42
N GLN A 729 4.15 8.13 -50.10
CA GLN A 729 4.92 9.35 -49.84
C GLN A 729 6.16 9.41 -50.74
N ILE A 730 6.36 10.51 -51.46
CA ILE A 730 7.48 10.71 -52.38
C ILE A 730 8.08 12.11 -52.21
N GLU A 731 9.39 12.20 -52.03
CA GLU A 731 10.13 13.47 -52.16
C GLU A 731 11.33 13.23 -53.07
N ALA A 732 11.22 13.66 -54.32
CA ALA A 732 12.29 13.47 -55.30
C ALA A 732 13.29 14.63 -55.24
N ARG A 733 14.59 14.32 -55.36
CA ARG A 733 15.66 15.33 -55.51
C ARG A 733 15.61 16.05 -56.86
N GLY A 734 14.91 15.48 -57.84
CA GLY A 734 14.74 16.00 -59.20
C GLY A 734 13.26 16.18 -59.58
N ILE A 735 12.97 16.18 -60.88
CA ILE A 735 11.60 16.22 -61.40
C ILE A 735 11.06 14.79 -61.47
N LEU A 736 10.01 14.49 -60.71
CA LEU A 736 9.28 13.23 -60.79
C LEU A 736 8.25 13.29 -61.91
N LYS A 737 8.35 12.36 -62.87
CA LYS A 737 7.31 12.14 -63.87
C LYS A 737 6.28 11.15 -63.33
N LEU A 738 5.06 11.64 -63.06
CA LEU A 738 3.95 10.81 -62.60
C LEU A 738 3.32 10.07 -63.80
N THR A 739 2.94 8.80 -63.63
CA THR A 739 2.21 8.03 -64.65
C THR A 739 0.76 7.79 -64.22
N ASN A 740 -0.13 7.54 -65.17
CA ASN A 740 -1.56 7.25 -64.90
C ASN A 740 -1.78 5.91 -64.18
N SER A 741 -0.72 5.18 -63.81
CA SER A 741 -0.82 3.94 -63.03
C SER A 741 -1.42 4.16 -61.64
N ILE A 742 -1.20 5.34 -61.03
CA ILE A 742 -1.65 5.67 -59.68
C ILE A 742 -3.18 5.74 -59.55
N ILE A 743 -3.89 6.16 -60.60
CA ILE A 743 -5.36 6.21 -60.59
C ILE A 743 -6.00 4.82 -60.72
N MET A 744 -5.23 3.79 -61.07
CA MET A 744 -5.70 2.40 -61.21
C MET A 744 -5.61 1.61 -59.88
N MET A 745 -5.10 2.21 -58.81
CA MET A 745 -4.85 1.55 -57.53
C MET A 745 -6.10 1.58 -56.63
N PRO A 746 -6.71 0.42 -56.29
CA PRO A 746 -8.03 0.38 -55.68
C PRO A 746 -8.07 0.82 -54.20
N LYS A 747 -7.00 0.58 -53.43
CA LYS A 747 -6.97 0.84 -51.97
C LYS A 747 -6.25 2.14 -51.57
N LEU A 748 -5.75 2.91 -52.53
CA LEU A 748 -4.92 4.09 -52.25
C LEU A 748 -5.76 5.24 -51.70
N LEU A 749 -5.46 5.67 -50.47
CA LEU A 749 -6.20 6.71 -49.76
C LEU A 749 -5.39 7.99 -49.61
N TRP A 750 -4.08 7.89 -49.38
CA TRP A 750 -3.22 9.03 -49.04
C TRP A 750 -2.01 9.14 -49.97
N ILE A 751 -1.81 10.33 -50.55
CA ILE A 751 -0.66 10.67 -51.39
C ILE A 751 0.01 11.93 -50.87
N THR A 752 1.31 11.87 -50.67
CA THR A 752 2.17 13.02 -50.37
C THR A 752 3.32 13.07 -51.37
N ILE A 753 3.41 14.15 -52.13
CA ILE A 753 4.51 14.43 -53.07
C ILE A 753 5.13 15.77 -52.68
N LYS A 754 6.47 15.81 -52.61
CA LYS A 754 7.23 17.03 -52.37
C LYS A 754 8.34 17.21 -53.42
N GLY A 755 8.50 18.42 -53.94
CA GLY A 755 9.50 18.75 -54.96
C GLY A 755 8.97 18.83 -56.39
N GLY A 756 9.85 18.75 -57.40
CA GLY A 756 9.47 18.95 -58.81
C GLY A 756 8.55 17.84 -59.34
N LEU A 757 7.40 18.20 -59.91
CA LEU A 757 6.44 17.27 -60.49
C LEU A 757 6.20 17.59 -61.97
N LEU A 758 6.18 16.57 -62.83
CA LEU A 758 5.81 16.68 -64.23
C LEU A 758 4.73 15.67 -64.56
N LEU A 759 3.65 16.14 -65.19
CA LEU A 759 2.51 15.32 -65.63
C LEU A 759 2.65 15.00 -67.12
N PRO A 760 2.06 13.88 -67.58
CA PRO A 760 2.07 13.51 -69.00
C PRO A 760 1.30 14.55 -69.84
N ASN A 761 1.91 15.02 -70.94
CA ASN A 761 1.26 15.92 -71.91
C ASN A 761 0.08 15.22 -72.61
N GLN A 762 -1.04 15.91 -72.75
CA GLN A 762 -2.30 15.39 -73.29
C GLN A 762 -2.14 14.68 -74.65
N ASN A 763 -2.63 13.44 -74.73
CA ASN A 763 -3.22 12.80 -75.92
C ASN A 763 -3.96 11.50 -75.58
N VAL A 764 -4.42 11.32 -74.34
CA VAL A 764 -5.23 10.15 -73.98
C VAL A 764 -6.63 10.63 -73.67
N LYS A 765 -7.59 10.21 -74.50
CA LYS A 765 -9.01 10.12 -74.13
C LYS A 765 -9.12 9.22 -72.91
N LEU A 766 -8.83 9.77 -71.73
CA LEU A 766 -9.16 9.11 -70.49
C LEU A 766 -10.67 9.28 -70.36
N ASN A 767 -11.41 8.24 -70.75
CA ASN A 767 -12.85 8.20 -70.56
C ASN A 767 -13.16 8.64 -69.12
N SER A 768 -14.16 9.50 -69.00
CA SER A 768 -14.66 10.16 -67.79
C SER A 768 -15.24 9.19 -66.73
N MET A 769 -14.60 8.04 -66.51
CA MET A 769 -15.18 6.89 -65.80
C MET A 769 -14.29 6.29 -64.70
N MET A 770 -13.04 6.74 -64.53
CA MET A 770 -12.14 6.21 -63.49
C MET A 770 -11.75 7.34 -62.52
N SER A 771 -12.36 7.37 -61.34
CA SER A 771 -11.97 8.25 -60.23
C SER A 771 -11.18 7.46 -59.18
N SER A 772 -10.15 8.08 -58.62
CA SER A 772 -9.34 7.48 -57.54
C SER A 772 -10.07 7.54 -56.19
N ASN A 773 -9.76 6.59 -55.29
CA ASN A 773 -10.24 6.58 -53.90
C ASN A 773 -9.44 7.50 -52.95
N VAL A 774 -8.48 8.26 -53.46
CA VAL A 774 -7.62 9.14 -52.66
C VAL A 774 -8.45 10.22 -51.96
N GLN A 775 -8.34 10.26 -50.64
CA GLN A 775 -8.99 11.22 -49.75
C GLN A 775 -8.06 12.34 -49.30
N LYS A 776 -6.74 12.08 -49.27
CA LYS A 776 -5.72 13.05 -48.82
C LYS A 776 -4.64 13.20 -49.87
N LEU A 777 -4.50 14.42 -50.39
CA LEU A 777 -3.51 14.79 -51.39
C LEU A 777 -2.64 15.95 -50.88
N GLN A 778 -1.34 15.73 -50.79
CA GLN A 778 -0.36 16.76 -50.43
C GLN A 778 0.65 16.91 -51.56
N LEU A 779 0.75 18.10 -52.14
CA LEU A 779 1.69 18.48 -53.20
C LEU A 779 2.47 19.69 -52.69
N ILE A 780 3.52 19.44 -51.92
CA ILE A 780 4.26 20.47 -51.18
C ILE A 780 5.46 20.91 -52.03
N GLU A 781 5.75 22.21 -52.12
CA GLU A 781 6.89 22.74 -52.90
C GLU A 781 6.94 22.26 -54.36
N CYS A 782 5.77 22.02 -54.98
CA CYS A 782 5.65 21.53 -56.34
C CYS A 782 5.60 22.65 -57.39
N ASN A 783 6.19 22.41 -58.57
CA ASN A 783 6.07 23.30 -59.73
C ASN A 783 4.87 22.91 -60.59
N LEU A 784 3.67 23.34 -60.19
CA LEU A 784 2.42 23.00 -60.88
C LEU A 784 1.99 24.16 -61.80
N SER A 785 1.77 23.87 -63.09
CA SER A 785 1.04 24.78 -63.98
C SER A 785 -0.46 24.74 -63.67
N GLU A 786 -1.22 25.72 -64.17
CA GLU A 786 -2.68 25.75 -64.02
C GLU A 786 -3.33 24.52 -64.66
N GLU A 787 -2.89 24.13 -65.86
CA GLU A 787 -3.39 22.93 -66.54
C GLU A 787 -3.06 21.66 -65.77
N SER A 788 -1.86 21.60 -65.18
CA SER A 788 -1.41 20.45 -64.38
C SER A 788 -2.25 20.27 -63.11
N LEU A 789 -2.57 21.36 -62.43
CA LEU A 789 -3.39 21.33 -61.24
C LEU A 789 -4.85 20.98 -61.58
N ALA A 790 -5.39 21.49 -62.69
CA ALA A 790 -6.72 21.11 -63.17
C ALA A 790 -6.81 19.60 -63.47
N MET A 791 -5.79 19.03 -64.13
CA MET A 791 -5.72 17.58 -64.39
C MET A 791 -5.69 16.76 -63.10
N LEU A 792 -4.92 17.18 -62.09
CA LEU A 792 -4.85 16.48 -60.80
C LEU A 792 -6.18 16.51 -60.05
N LEU A 793 -6.88 17.64 -60.05
CA LEU A 793 -8.20 17.77 -59.43
C LEU A 793 -9.25 16.87 -60.13
N MET A 794 -9.12 16.65 -61.44
CA MET A 794 -9.95 15.70 -62.18
C MET A 794 -9.61 14.23 -61.87
N TRP A 795 -8.34 13.89 -61.62
CA TRP A 795 -7.94 12.53 -61.26
C TRP A 795 -8.37 12.14 -59.84
N PHE A 796 -8.41 13.10 -58.92
CA PHE A 796 -8.64 12.88 -57.50
C PHE A 796 -9.91 13.60 -57.01
N THR A 797 -11.07 13.24 -57.57
CA THR A 797 -12.36 13.88 -57.27
C THR A 797 -12.85 13.69 -55.83
N ASN A 798 -12.40 12.63 -55.14
CA ASN A 798 -12.83 12.26 -53.78
C ASN A 798 -11.98 12.89 -52.65
N VAL A 799 -11.09 13.84 -52.97
CA VAL A 799 -10.16 14.43 -52.01
C VAL A 799 -10.89 15.29 -50.97
N GLU A 800 -10.71 14.95 -49.69
CA GLU A 800 -11.18 15.73 -48.54
C GLU A 800 -10.13 16.69 -47.99
N TYR A 801 -8.85 16.41 -48.22
CA TYR A 801 -7.71 17.18 -47.74
C TYR A 801 -6.75 17.46 -48.90
N LEU A 802 -6.55 18.74 -49.23
CA LEU A 802 -5.60 19.20 -50.23
C LEU A 802 -4.58 20.16 -49.59
N ASN A 803 -3.29 19.87 -49.76
CA ASN A 803 -2.22 20.76 -49.32
C ASN A 803 -1.29 21.05 -50.49
N LEU A 804 -1.18 22.31 -50.91
CA LEU A 804 -0.32 22.80 -51.97
C LEU A 804 0.80 23.71 -51.44
N SER A 805 1.03 23.74 -50.13
CA SER A 805 1.93 24.71 -49.50
C SER A 805 3.33 24.73 -50.11
N GLY A 806 3.90 25.92 -50.30
CA GLY A 806 5.20 26.16 -50.91
C GLY A 806 5.26 25.98 -52.43
N SER A 807 4.17 25.55 -53.08
CA SER A 807 4.13 25.33 -54.53
C SER A 807 4.09 26.63 -55.35
N ASN A 808 4.61 26.58 -56.57
CA ASN A 808 4.66 27.73 -57.50
C ASN A 808 3.34 27.94 -58.28
N VAL A 809 2.20 27.75 -57.61
CA VAL A 809 0.87 27.96 -58.20
C VAL A 809 0.60 29.46 -58.33
N THR A 810 0.24 29.93 -59.53
CA THR A 810 -0.10 31.34 -59.81
C THR A 810 -1.60 31.62 -59.66
N ILE A 811 -2.45 30.70 -60.09
CA ILE A 811 -3.92 30.78 -60.05
C ILE A 811 -4.45 29.43 -59.59
N LEU A 812 -5.38 29.43 -58.64
CA LEU A 812 -6.16 28.24 -58.31
C LEU A 812 -7.36 28.16 -59.30
N PRO A 813 -7.50 27.09 -60.09
CA PRO A 813 -8.45 27.02 -61.20
C PRO A 813 -9.90 26.96 -60.74
N GLU A 814 -10.83 27.35 -61.62
CA GLU A 814 -12.25 27.46 -61.31
C GLU A 814 -12.92 26.11 -61.01
N CYS A 815 -12.38 25.01 -61.54
CA CYS A 815 -12.85 23.65 -61.27
C CYS A 815 -12.75 23.25 -59.78
N ILE A 816 -12.01 23.99 -58.94
CA ILE A 816 -11.99 23.72 -57.50
C ILE A 816 -13.36 23.94 -56.83
N LYS A 817 -14.24 24.76 -57.43
CA LYS A 817 -15.63 24.93 -56.97
C LYS A 817 -16.43 23.62 -57.04
N GLU A 818 -16.06 22.71 -57.93
CA GLU A 818 -16.69 21.40 -58.15
C GLU A 818 -16.15 20.32 -57.20
N SER A 819 -15.17 20.64 -56.35
CA SER A 819 -14.59 19.70 -55.37
C SER A 819 -15.49 19.52 -54.14
N HIS A 820 -16.60 18.80 -54.28
CA HIS A 820 -17.64 18.65 -53.25
C HIS A 820 -17.19 17.96 -51.96
N PHE A 821 -16.15 17.12 -52.00
CA PHE A 821 -15.63 16.41 -50.83
C PHE A 821 -14.57 17.22 -50.07
N LEU A 822 -14.02 18.30 -50.66
CA LEU A 822 -12.88 19.01 -50.10
C LEU A 822 -13.26 19.77 -48.82
N ARG A 823 -12.68 19.35 -47.69
CA ARG A 823 -12.90 19.93 -46.35
C ARG A 823 -11.73 20.79 -45.88
N ARG A 824 -10.50 20.51 -46.30
CA ARG A 824 -9.31 21.26 -45.86
C ARG A 824 -8.42 21.60 -47.04
N LEU A 825 -8.09 22.89 -47.18
CA LEU A 825 -7.22 23.42 -48.24
C LEU A 825 -6.07 24.22 -47.62
N TYR A 826 -4.83 23.80 -47.88
CA TYR A 826 -3.63 24.52 -47.45
C TYR A 826 -2.86 25.03 -48.67
N LEU A 827 -2.51 26.31 -48.65
CA LEU A 827 -1.84 27.08 -49.69
C LEU A 827 -0.69 27.92 -49.11
N ASP A 828 -0.24 27.60 -47.90
CA ASP A 828 0.75 28.40 -47.18
C ASP A 828 2.06 28.50 -47.97
N ASP A 829 2.76 29.62 -47.92
CA ASP A 829 4.02 29.88 -48.64
C ASP A 829 3.94 29.78 -50.19
N CYS A 830 2.75 29.74 -50.79
CA CYS A 830 2.58 29.88 -52.24
C CYS A 830 2.86 31.33 -52.66
N LYS A 831 4.14 31.68 -52.86
CA LYS A 831 4.59 33.08 -53.04
C LYS A 831 3.99 33.77 -54.25
N TRP A 832 3.71 33.02 -55.31
CA TRP A 832 3.25 33.51 -56.62
C TRP A 832 1.73 33.45 -56.80
N LEU A 833 0.99 32.92 -55.83
CA LEU A 833 -0.46 32.79 -55.91
C LEU A 833 -1.10 34.18 -55.93
N ARG A 834 -1.74 34.52 -57.06
CA ARG A 834 -2.39 35.82 -57.31
C ARG A 834 -3.89 35.78 -57.05
N GLU A 835 -4.53 34.68 -57.43
CA GLU A 835 -5.98 34.55 -57.46
C GLU A 835 -6.43 33.14 -57.07
N ILE A 836 -7.51 33.06 -56.30
CA ILE A 836 -8.23 31.82 -55.99
C ILE A 836 -9.61 31.94 -56.66
N ARG A 837 -9.82 31.24 -57.77
CA ARG A 837 -11.05 31.35 -58.57
C ARG A 837 -12.16 30.45 -58.02
N GLY A 838 -12.59 30.71 -56.78
CA GLY A 838 -13.70 30.02 -56.13
C GLY A 838 -13.34 29.24 -54.87
N VAL A 839 -14.38 28.90 -54.10
CA VAL A 839 -14.26 28.19 -52.81
C VAL A 839 -15.14 26.93 -52.87
N PRO A 840 -14.63 25.75 -52.51
CA PRO A 840 -15.43 24.53 -52.41
C PRO A 840 -16.59 24.66 -51.42
N PRO A 841 -17.76 24.06 -51.71
CA PRO A 841 -18.98 24.27 -50.91
C PRO A 841 -18.92 23.67 -49.49
N ASN A 842 -18.17 22.59 -49.28
CA ASN A 842 -18.07 21.89 -47.98
C ASN A 842 -16.77 22.16 -47.22
N LEU A 843 -16.06 23.23 -47.60
CA LEU A 843 -14.76 23.55 -47.02
C LEU A 843 -14.92 23.91 -45.53
N LYS A 844 -14.12 23.30 -44.66
CA LYS A 844 -14.06 23.59 -43.22
C LYS A 844 -12.82 24.37 -42.82
N HIS A 845 -11.76 24.32 -43.62
CA HIS A 845 -10.51 25.03 -43.33
C HIS A 845 -9.80 25.46 -44.61
N LEU A 846 -9.36 26.73 -44.67
CA LEU A 846 -8.50 27.28 -45.72
C LEU A 846 -7.33 28.01 -45.07
N SER A 847 -6.10 27.69 -45.47
CA SER A 847 -4.89 28.43 -45.05
C SER A 847 -4.10 28.92 -46.26
N ALA A 848 -3.76 30.20 -46.30
CA ALA A 848 -2.98 30.88 -47.33
C ALA A 848 -1.99 31.88 -46.67
N LEU A 849 -1.27 31.40 -45.66
CA LEU A 849 -0.26 32.17 -44.95
C LEU A 849 0.96 32.40 -45.84
N ARG A 850 1.65 33.53 -45.68
CA ARG A 850 2.83 33.96 -46.44
C ARG A 850 2.67 34.00 -47.98
N CYS A 851 1.45 33.97 -48.52
CA CYS A 851 1.14 34.22 -49.95
C CYS A 851 1.23 35.72 -50.30
N LYS A 852 2.40 36.16 -50.78
CA LYS A 852 2.71 37.59 -51.00
C LYS A 852 1.99 38.20 -52.21
N SER A 853 1.85 37.43 -53.30
CA SER A 853 1.29 37.90 -54.57
C SER A 853 -0.23 37.94 -54.65
N LEU A 854 -0.96 37.55 -53.59
CA LEU A 854 -2.41 37.58 -53.58
C LEU A 854 -2.93 38.99 -53.89
N THR A 855 -3.81 39.08 -54.89
CA THR A 855 -4.45 40.33 -55.32
C THR A 855 -5.36 40.90 -54.23
N SER A 856 -5.57 42.21 -54.24
CA SER A 856 -6.53 42.88 -53.35
C SER A 856 -7.95 42.31 -53.53
N SER A 857 -8.35 42.07 -54.77
CA SER A 857 -9.65 41.47 -55.14
C SER A 857 -9.85 40.08 -54.54
N CYS A 858 -8.83 39.20 -54.61
CA CYS A 858 -8.91 37.88 -53.98
C CYS A 858 -8.99 37.96 -52.45
N ARG A 859 -8.25 38.89 -51.82
CA ARG A 859 -8.33 39.11 -50.36
C ARG A 859 -9.71 39.61 -49.94
N SER A 860 -10.30 40.55 -50.68
CA SER A 860 -11.65 41.04 -50.39
C SER A 860 -12.73 39.97 -50.56
N MET A 861 -12.59 39.08 -51.56
CA MET A 861 -13.49 37.94 -51.74
C MET A 861 -13.44 36.99 -50.52
N LEU A 862 -12.24 36.70 -50.00
CA LEU A 862 -12.06 35.83 -48.84
C LEU A 862 -12.44 36.49 -47.50
N LEU A 863 -12.51 37.83 -47.43
CA LEU A 863 -12.93 38.60 -46.25
C LEU A 863 -14.40 39.06 -46.35
N ASN A 864 -15.16 38.51 -47.30
CA ASN A 864 -16.57 38.84 -47.51
C ASN A 864 -17.44 38.28 -46.36
N LYS A 865 -18.33 39.11 -45.84
CA LYS A 865 -19.27 38.78 -44.75
C LYS A 865 -20.13 37.53 -45.06
N GLU A 866 -20.68 37.43 -46.26
CA GLU A 866 -21.56 36.31 -46.66
C GLU A 866 -20.84 34.96 -46.64
N LEU A 867 -19.55 34.95 -47.00
CA LEU A 867 -18.72 33.74 -47.00
C LEU A 867 -18.49 33.20 -45.57
N HIS A 868 -18.38 34.10 -44.59
CA HIS A 868 -18.19 33.76 -43.18
C HIS A 868 -19.50 33.45 -42.45
N GLU A 869 -20.61 34.06 -42.86
CA GLU A 869 -21.95 33.80 -42.30
C GLU A 869 -22.53 32.46 -42.81
N ALA A 870 -22.18 32.04 -44.03
CA ALA A 870 -22.68 30.81 -44.64
C ALA A 870 -21.98 29.51 -44.18
N GLY A 871 -20.80 29.57 -43.53
CA GLY A 871 -19.96 28.39 -43.33
C GLY A 871 -19.20 28.34 -42.01
N LYS A 872 -19.16 27.15 -41.37
CA LYS A 872 -18.26 26.82 -40.23
C LYS A 872 -16.79 26.70 -40.68
N THR A 873 -16.33 27.58 -41.55
CA THR A 873 -15.06 27.47 -42.28
C THR A 873 -14.02 28.39 -41.66
N ASN A 874 -12.91 27.81 -41.21
CA ASN A 874 -11.81 28.56 -40.61
C ASN A 874 -10.81 29.02 -41.68
N PHE A 875 -10.69 30.33 -41.89
CA PHE A 875 -9.77 30.94 -42.84
C PHE A 875 -8.51 31.50 -42.13
N ARG A 876 -7.33 31.20 -42.67
CA ARG A 876 -6.04 31.77 -42.24
C ARG A 876 -5.35 32.39 -43.45
N MET A 877 -4.93 33.65 -43.36
CA MET A 877 -4.27 34.35 -44.47
C MET A 877 -3.31 35.44 -43.97
N THR A 878 -2.43 35.93 -44.84
CA THR A 878 -1.53 37.04 -44.50
C THR A 878 -2.25 38.37 -44.68
N GLY A 879 -2.48 39.09 -43.57
CA GLY A 879 -3.11 40.41 -43.59
C GLY A 879 -2.14 41.56 -43.87
N LYS A 880 -2.61 42.58 -44.59
CA LYS A 880 -2.12 43.96 -44.46
C LYS A 880 -3.04 44.70 -43.49
N GLU A 881 -2.57 44.76 -42.24
CA GLU A 881 -2.84 45.76 -41.16
C GLU A 881 -4.27 46.22 -40.82
N SER A 882 -5.37 45.71 -41.41
CA SER A 882 -6.72 46.14 -41.03
C SER A 882 -7.68 44.98 -40.74
N ILE A 883 -8.38 45.08 -39.61
CA ILE A 883 -9.52 44.23 -39.22
C ILE A 883 -10.71 44.61 -40.13
N PRO A 884 -11.43 43.65 -40.74
CA PRO A 884 -12.54 43.93 -41.65
C PRO A 884 -13.57 44.91 -41.09
N GLU A 885 -14.08 45.80 -41.93
CA GLU A 885 -14.89 46.91 -41.43
C GLU A 885 -16.26 46.50 -40.86
N TRP A 886 -16.77 45.36 -41.32
CA TRP A 886 -18.07 44.82 -40.92
C TRP A 886 -18.07 44.15 -39.55
N LEU A 887 -16.93 44.02 -38.86
CA LEU A 887 -16.88 43.48 -37.49
C LEU A 887 -17.42 44.50 -36.47
N GLU A 888 -18.41 44.06 -35.69
CA GLU A 888 -19.12 44.88 -34.70
C GLU A 888 -18.19 45.46 -33.61
N HIS A 889 -17.10 44.77 -33.29
CA HIS A 889 -16.16 45.18 -32.25
C HIS A 889 -14.70 45.01 -32.70
N ARG A 890 -13.86 46.02 -32.46
CA ARG A 890 -12.43 46.00 -32.80
C ARG A 890 -11.61 46.59 -31.65
N SER A 891 -10.58 45.87 -31.23
CA SER A 891 -9.69 46.31 -30.15
C SER A 891 -8.25 45.86 -30.42
N ILE A 892 -7.27 46.59 -29.87
CA ILE A 892 -5.83 46.32 -30.00
C ILE A 892 -5.28 46.11 -28.58
N GLY A 893 -4.83 44.89 -28.23
CA GLY A 893 -4.36 44.55 -26.88
C GLY A 893 -4.12 43.05 -26.68
N GLN A 894 -3.65 42.66 -25.49
CA GLN A 894 -3.39 41.24 -25.15
C GLN A 894 -4.65 40.44 -24.76
N SER A 895 -5.76 41.11 -24.49
CA SER A 895 -7.05 40.49 -24.16
C SER A 895 -8.23 41.37 -24.61
N ILE A 896 -9.39 40.75 -24.83
CA ILE A 896 -10.66 41.41 -25.18
C ILE A 896 -11.71 40.89 -24.21
N SER A 897 -12.53 41.77 -23.65
CA SER A 897 -13.61 41.39 -22.73
C SER A 897 -14.88 42.16 -23.07
N PHE A 898 -16.01 41.44 -23.14
CA PHE A 898 -17.33 42.02 -23.45
C PHE A 898 -18.42 41.30 -22.66
N TRP A 899 -19.52 42.00 -22.41
CA TRP A 899 -20.64 41.54 -21.59
C TRP A 899 -21.86 41.31 -22.47
N PHE A 900 -22.55 40.19 -22.31
CA PHE A 900 -23.82 39.88 -23.00
C PHE A 900 -24.88 39.47 -21.97
N ARG A 901 -26.14 39.80 -22.24
CA ARG A 901 -27.28 39.42 -21.38
C ARG A 901 -27.89 38.10 -21.87
N ASN A 902 -28.15 37.17 -20.95
CA ASN A 902 -28.92 35.92 -21.11
C ASN A 902 -28.30 34.77 -21.94
N LYS A 903 -27.83 34.99 -23.17
CA LYS A 903 -27.34 33.90 -24.04
C LYS A 903 -26.18 34.36 -24.92
N LEU A 904 -25.15 33.52 -25.06
CA LEU A 904 -23.94 33.85 -25.83
C LEU A 904 -24.27 33.81 -27.34
N PRO A 905 -24.08 34.92 -28.09
CA PRO A 905 -24.38 34.95 -29.53
C PRO A 905 -23.39 34.11 -30.34
N ALA A 906 -23.71 33.78 -31.59
CA ALA A 906 -22.72 33.21 -32.51
C ALA A 906 -21.70 34.29 -32.85
N VAL A 907 -20.46 34.13 -32.35
CA VAL A 907 -19.41 35.15 -32.50
C VAL A 907 -18.42 34.72 -33.58
N VAL A 908 -18.20 35.59 -34.57
CA VAL A 908 -17.08 35.48 -35.51
C VAL A 908 -15.90 36.23 -34.90
N VAL A 909 -14.77 35.54 -34.73
CA VAL A 909 -13.57 36.10 -34.11
C VAL A 909 -12.47 36.24 -35.15
N PHE A 910 -11.88 37.43 -35.26
CA PHE A 910 -10.79 37.74 -36.18
C PHE A 910 -9.56 38.23 -35.41
N PHE A 911 -8.41 37.59 -35.63
CA PHE A 911 -7.14 37.96 -34.99
C PHE A 911 -6.14 38.47 -36.03
N VAL A 912 -5.50 39.61 -35.75
CA VAL A 912 -4.34 40.12 -36.51
C VAL A 912 -3.13 40.05 -35.60
N ILE A 913 -2.13 39.25 -35.97
CA ILE A 913 -0.95 39.01 -35.13
C ILE A 913 0.29 39.51 -35.86
N LYS A 914 1.04 40.40 -35.20
CA LYS A 914 2.27 40.99 -35.71
C LYS A 914 3.48 40.29 -35.08
N SER A 915 4.35 39.68 -35.90
CA SER A 915 5.59 39.07 -35.40
C SER A 915 6.62 40.15 -35.04
N MET A 916 7.18 40.08 -33.83
CA MET A 916 8.14 41.06 -33.29
C MET A 916 9.62 40.68 -33.50
N HIS A 917 9.94 39.54 -34.14
CA HIS A 917 11.32 39.09 -34.38
C HIS A 917 11.63 38.92 -35.89
N LYS A 918 12.68 39.59 -36.37
CA LYS A 918 13.11 39.62 -37.79
C LYS A 918 14.08 38.51 -38.22
N LYS A 919 14.47 37.60 -37.33
CA LYS A 919 15.42 36.52 -37.62
C LYS A 919 14.93 35.24 -36.95
N HIS A 920 14.34 34.36 -37.74
CA HIS A 920 14.30 32.89 -37.63
C HIS A 920 13.11 32.41 -38.47
N SER A 921 13.40 31.48 -39.38
CA SER A 921 12.44 30.83 -40.27
C SER A 921 11.40 30.05 -39.46
N LEU A 922 10.21 30.65 -39.25
CA LEU A 922 9.08 30.01 -38.59
C LEU A 922 8.44 28.96 -39.53
N ASN A 923 8.95 27.73 -39.49
CA ASN A 923 8.28 26.53 -40.01
C ASN A 923 7.38 25.84 -38.96
N GLU A 924 7.22 26.41 -37.77
CA GLU A 924 6.33 25.86 -36.75
C GLU A 924 4.91 26.44 -36.85
N PHE A 925 3.93 25.54 -36.87
CA PHE A 925 2.51 25.87 -36.77
C PHE A 925 2.25 26.65 -35.48
N LEU A 926 2.00 27.96 -35.56
CA LEU A 926 1.45 28.72 -34.44
C LEU A 926 0.01 28.24 -34.16
N SER A 927 -0.13 27.29 -33.23
CA SER A 927 -1.41 26.93 -32.62
C SER A 927 -1.75 27.99 -31.57
N LEU A 928 -2.49 29.02 -31.97
CA LEU A 928 -3.06 29.97 -31.03
C LEU A 928 -4.32 29.35 -30.40
N ARG A 929 -4.26 29.11 -29.09
CA ARG A 929 -5.44 28.84 -28.27
C ARG A 929 -5.77 30.10 -27.49
N PRO A 930 -6.82 30.85 -27.86
CA PRO A 930 -7.29 31.92 -27.01
C PRO A 930 -7.88 31.30 -25.73
N ASN A 931 -7.37 31.70 -24.56
CA ASN A 931 -7.95 31.31 -23.28
C ASN A 931 -9.24 32.10 -23.09
N PHE A 932 -10.34 31.38 -22.96
CA PHE A 932 -11.66 31.97 -22.77
C PHE A 932 -12.05 31.89 -21.29
N PHE A 933 -12.33 33.03 -20.68
CA PHE A 933 -12.73 33.10 -19.28
C PHE A 933 -14.21 33.51 -19.21
N ILE A 934 -15.04 32.68 -18.57
CA ILE A 934 -16.39 33.06 -18.17
C ILE A 934 -16.36 33.28 -16.65
N ASN A 935 -16.66 34.50 -16.21
CA ASN A 935 -16.67 34.85 -14.78
C ASN A 935 -15.38 34.49 -14.02
N GLY A 936 -14.21 34.60 -14.67
CA GLY A 936 -12.92 34.27 -14.08
C GLY A 936 -12.54 32.78 -14.12
N TYR A 937 -13.44 31.90 -14.56
CA TYR A 937 -13.13 30.49 -14.79
C TYR A 937 -12.69 30.26 -16.24
N GLU A 938 -11.50 29.69 -16.40
CA GLU A 938 -11.01 29.24 -17.70
C GLU A 938 -11.91 28.12 -18.23
N CYS A 939 -12.59 28.38 -19.34
CA CYS A 939 -13.44 27.41 -20.02
C CYS A 939 -12.63 26.76 -21.15
N GLN A 940 -12.48 25.44 -21.12
CA GLN A 940 -11.82 24.74 -22.22
C GLN A 940 -12.65 24.85 -23.50
N CYS A 941 -12.17 25.65 -24.43
CA CYS A 941 -12.68 25.65 -25.79
C CYS A 941 -12.25 24.33 -26.45
N GLY A 942 -13.22 23.52 -26.87
CA GLY A 942 -12.96 22.27 -27.60
C GLY A 942 -12.34 22.52 -28.97
N LEU A 943 -11.02 22.77 -28.99
CA LEU A 943 -10.17 22.65 -30.16
C LEU A 943 -9.06 21.66 -29.83
N SER A 944 -9.26 20.45 -30.36
CA SER A 944 -8.47 19.23 -30.22
C SER A 944 -6.94 19.41 -30.09
N GLN A 945 -6.40 18.70 -29.08
CA GLN A 945 -5.07 18.06 -28.93
C GLN A 945 -3.79 18.82 -28.56
N GLY A 946 -3.06 18.26 -27.58
CA GLY A 946 -1.59 18.27 -27.50
C GLY A 946 -0.98 18.92 -26.25
N LYS A 947 -0.39 18.11 -25.35
CA LYS A 947 0.49 18.51 -24.22
C LYS A 947 1.87 18.99 -24.72
N PRO A 948 2.59 19.81 -23.92
CA PRO A 948 4.03 19.63 -23.77
C PRO A 948 4.53 19.68 -22.31
N THR A 949 5.73 19.10 -22.13
CA THR A 949 6.53 18.87 -20.92
C THR A 949 7.54 20.01 -20.64
N ARG A 950 7.84 20.15 -19.33
CA ARG A 950 9.11 20.48 -18.61
C ARG A 950 10.02 21.69 -18.94
N ASP A 951 10.47 22.26 -17.81
CA ASP A 951 11.73 22.95 -17.48
C ASP A 951 11.87 24.48 -17.66
N SER A 952 11.94 25.17 -16.50
CA SER A 952 12.85 26.31 -16.26
C SER A 952 12.95 26.64 -14.75
N HIS A 953 14.09 26.34 -14.14
CA HIS A 953 14.73 27.18 -13.09
C HIS A 953 15.42 28.38 -13.78
N PRO A 954 15.84 29.51 -13.14
CA PRO A 954 16.59 29.55 -11.85
C PRO A 954 16.60 30.85 -10.99
N HIS A 955 17.33 30.80 -9.85
CA HIS A 955 18.06 31.89 -9.12
C HIS A 955 17.22 33.00 -8.38
N SER A 956 17.52 33.54 -7.18
CA SER A 956 18.72 33.56 -6.30
C SER A 956 18.51 34.37 -4.98
N TYR A 957 19.41 34.16 -3.99
CA TYR A 957 19.90 35.03 -2.87
C TYR A 957 18.96 35.53 -1.74
N PHE A 958 19.33 35.29 -0.47
CA PHE A 958 19.83 36.29 0.51
C PHE A 958 20.16 35.67 1.89
N SER A 959 21.26 36.12 2.51
CA SER A 959 21.73 35.81 3.88
C SER A 959 21.19 36.80 4.90
N TYR A 960 21.06 36.44 6.19
CA TYR A 960 21.41 37.30 7.35
C TYR A 960 21.59 36.48 8.64
N SER A 961 22.32 37.06 9.59
CA SER A 961 23.02 36.45 10.72
C SER A 961 22.40 36.80 12.09
N SER A 962 22.50 35.82 13.03
CA SER A 962 22.77 35.89 14.50
C SER A 962 21.89 36.67 15.49
N TYR A 963 21.52 36.02 16.61
CA TYR A 963 21.72 36.48 18.01
C TYR A 963 21.72 35.31 19.02
N LEU A 964 22.47 35.47 20.11
CA LEU A 964 22.91 34.52 21.17
C LEU A 964 22.09 34.63 22.48
N HIS A 965 22.18 33.59 23.34
CA HIS A 965 22.31 33.54 24.84
C HIS A 965 21.44 32.43 25.49
N PHE A 966 21.80 31.68 26.55
CA PHE A 966 23.01 31.38 27.35
C PHE A 966 22.63 30.25 28.36
N PHE A 967 23.64 29.57 28.91
CA PHE A 967 23.72 28.76 30.16
C PHE A 967 23.48 27.23 30.14
N SER A 968 24.58 26.49 30.35
CA SER A 968 24.63 25.32 31.24
C SER A 968 26.06 25.16 31.80
N ILE A 969 26.24 25.21 33.12
CA ILE A 969 27.43 24.70 33.82
C ILE A 969 26.99 23.77 34.95
N LEU A 970 27.71 22.65 35.03
CA LEU A 970 27.90 21.71 36.15
C LEU A 970 26.78 20.72 36.50
N MET A 971 27.08 19.44 36.32
CA MET A 971 27.11 18.52 37.46
C MET A 971 28.19 17.45 37.27
N ALA A 972 28.90 17.21 38.36
CA ALA A 972 30.17 16.52 38.45
C ALA A 972 30.00 15.05 38.87
N MET A 973 31.04 14.27 38.53
CA MET A 973 31.64 13.19 39.30
C MET A 973 30.72 12.09 39.87
N LEU A 974 30.79 10.93 39.23
CA LEU A 974 30.57 9.63 39.86
C LEU A 974 31.82 8.77 39.67
N GLN A 975 32.62 8.65 40.72
CA GLN A 975 33.46 7.48 40.94
C GLN A 975 33.43 7.07 42.41
N SER A 976 33.22 5.77 42.58
CA SER A 976 33.71 4.86 43.63
C SER A 976 32.62 4.26 44.53
N TYR A 977 32.43 2.95 44.37
CA TYR A 977 32.72 1.90 45.36
C TYR A 977 31.98 0.62 44.93
N SER A 978 32.74 -0.43 44.68
CA SER A 978 32.25 -1.80 44.49
C SER A 978 33.03 -2.70 45.42
N SER A 979 32.33 -3.37 46.32
CA SER A 979 32.64 -4.73 46.77
C SER A 979 31.49 -5.21 47.64
N PHE A 980 30.80 -6.29 47.27
CA PHE A 980 30.32 -7.32 48.22
C PHE A 980 29.92 -8.58 47.45
N SER A 981 30.02 -9.68 48.19
CA SER A 981 30.19 -11.07 47.80
C SER A 981 28.95 -11.79 47.27
N SER A 982 29.18 -12.97 46.69
CA SER A 982 28.22 -13.95 46.19
C SER A 982 27.08 -14.27 47.16
N PHE A 983 25.83 -14.18 46.68
CA PHE A 983 24.66 -14.74 47.35
C PHE A 983 24.08 -15.90 46.51
N SER A 984 23.95 -17.07 47.14
CA SER A 984 23.03 -18.12 46.71
C SER A 984 21.65 -17.78 47.24
N TYR A 985 20.65 -17.63 46.39
CA TYR A 985 19.26 -17.45 46.80
C TYR A 985 18.55 -18.80 46.84
N GLY A 986 18.36 -19.34 48.04
CA GLY A 986 17.30 -20.30 48.34
C GLY A 986 16.44 -19.71 49.45
N PHE A 987 15.21 -19.34 49.14
CA PHE A 987 14.24 -18.93 50.16
C PHE A 987 13.65 -20.20 50.80
N THR A 988 13.60 -20.25 52.13
CA THR A 988 12.99 -21.37 52.89
C THR A 988 11.49 -21.13 53.10
N TYR A 989 11.05 -19.88 53.13
CA TYR A 989 9.65 -19.47 53.31
C TYR A 989 9.21 -18.51 52.20
N ASP A 990 8.00 -18.69 51.70
CA ASP A 990 7.39 -17.81 50.71
C ASP A 990 6.88 -16.52 51.35
N VAL A 991 6.29 -16.61 52.55
CA VAL A 991 5.66 -15.47 53.25
C VAL A 991 6.05 -15.45 54.72
N PHE A 992 6.28 -14.26 55.28
CA PHE A 992 6.43 -14.04 56.72
C PHE A 992 5.37 -13.05 57.19
N LEU A 993 4.56 -13.47 58.16
CA LEU A 993 3.52 -12.63 58.78
C LEU A 993 4.08 -11.97 60.05
N SER A 994 4.16 -10.63 60.08
CA SER A 994 4.50 -9.88 61.29
C SER A 994 3.24 -9.20 61.84
N PHE A 995 2.89 -9.47 63.10
CA PHE A 995 1.62 -9.05 63.68
C PHE A 995 1.69 -9.00 65.20
N LYS A 996 0.72 -8.34 65.83
CA LYS A 996 0.55 -8.39 67.29
C LYS A 996 -0.38 -9.54 67.67
N GLY A 997 0.16 -10.55 68.34
CA GLY A 997 -0.56 -11.79 68.68
C GLY A 997 -1.88 -11.60 69.44
N THR A 998 -1.99 -10.61 70.33
CA THR A 998 -3.22 -10.34 71.09
C THR A 998 -4.35 -9.72 70.25
N ASP A 999 -4.04 -9.16 69.08
CA ASP A 999 -4.99 -8.35 68.31
C ASP A 999 -5.66 -9.16 67.20
N THR A 1000 -4.89 -9.96 66.44
CA THR A 1000 -5.38 -10.56 65.18
C THR A 1000 -5.10 -12.06 65.03
N ARG A 1001 -4.42 -12.71 66.00
CA ARG A 1001 -3.95 -14.11 65.88
C ARG A 1001 -5.05 -15.12 65.55
N TYR A 1002 -6.11 -15.15 66.35
CA TYR A 1002 -7.20 -16.13 66.22
C TYR A 1002 -8.35 -15.64 65.31
N GLY A 1003 -8.19 -14.47 64.68
CA GLY A 1003 -9.12 -13.91 63.70
C GLY A 1003 -8.43 -13.76 62.35
N PHE A 1004 -8.32 -12.52 61.87
CA PHE A 1004 -7.76 -12.17 60.55
C PHE A 1004 -6.42 -12.86 60.21
N THR A 1005 -5.41 -12.79 61.09
CA THR A 1005 -4.06 -13.32 60.78
C THR A 1005 -4.05 -14.84 60.68
N GLY A 1006 -4.79 -15.53 61.56
CA GLY A 1006 -4.92 -16.99 61.51
C GLY A 1006 -5.69 -17.47 60.28
N ASN A 1007 -6.75 -16.75 59.91
CA ASN A 1007 -7.52 -17.03 58.70
C ASN A 1007 -6.68 -16.80 57.43
N LEU A 1008 -5.89 -15.72 57.40
CA LEU A 1008 -4.97 -15.42 56.30
C LEU A 1008 -3.86 -16.48 56.19
N TYR A 1009 -3.27 -16.89 57.31
CA TYR A 1009 -2.28 -17.96 57.36
C TYR A 1009 -2.81 -19.26 56.76
N ASN A 1010 -3.98 -19.72 57.23
CA ASN A 1010 -4.59 -20.95 56.71
C ASN A 1010 -4.91 -20.84 55.22
N ALA A 1011 -5.47 -19.71 54.77
CA ALA A 1011 -5.81 -19.51 53.38
C ALA A 1011 -4.58 -19.45 52.44
N LEU A 1012 -3.43 -18.96 52.93
CA LEU A 1012 -2.14 -19.02 52.22
C LEU A 1012 -1.61 -20.46 52.15
N CYS A 1013 -1.63 -21.19 53.28
CA CYS A 1013 -1.18 -22.59 53.32
C CYS A 1013 -2.06 -23.54 52.47
N ASP A 1014 -3.38 -23.34 52.45
CA ASP A 1014 -4.33 -24.09 51.60
C ASP A 1014 -4.04 -23.90 50.11
N ARG A 1015 -3.42 -22.78 49.74
CA ARG A 1015 -2.95 -22.46 48.38
C ARG A 1015 -1.53 -22.95 48.09
N GLY A 1016 -0.91 -23.68 49.03
CA GLY A 1016 0.45 -24.21 48.88
C GLY A 1016 1.56 -23.18 49.13
N VAL A 1017 1.26 -22.02 49.71
CA VAL A 1017 2.25 -20.98 50.02
C VAL A 1017 2.92 -21.29 51.37
N HIS A 1018 4.24 -21.50 51.37
CA HIS A 1018 5.00 -21.85 52.57
C HIS A 1018 5.17 -20.63 53.49
N THR A 1019 4.22 -20.45 54.40
CA THR A 1019 4.12 -19.25 55.23
C THR A 1019 4.73 -19.48 56.61
N PHE A 1020 5.61 -18.58 57.05
CA PHE A 1020 6.11 -18.49 58.42
C PHE A 1020 5.21 -17.59 59.27
N ILE A 1021 4.84 -18.09 60.45
CA ILE A 1021 4.13 -17.34 61.48
C ILE A 1021 4.82 -17.61 62.84
N ASP A 1022 5.11 -16.56 63.61
CA ASP A 1022 5.69 -16.75 64.95
C ASP A 1022 4.62 -17.23 65.94
N ASN A 1023 4.76 -18.50 66.35
CA ASN A 1023 3.84 -19.20 67.25
C ASN A 1023 4.12 -18.96 68.75
N ARG A 1024 5.11 -18.13 69.12
CA ARG A 1024 5.43 -17.88 70.54
C ARG A 1024 4.63 -16.70 71.10
N GLU A 1025 3.98 -16.88 72.24
CA GLU A 1025 3.52 -15.75 73.08
C GLU A 1025 4.70 -15.28 73.92
N LEU A 1026 5.41 -14.24 73.47
CA LEU A 1026 6.55 -13.68 74.20
C LEU A 1026 6.13 -12.42 74.99
N HIS A 1027 6.62 -12.32 76.23
CA HIS A 1027 6.41 -11.16 77.09
C HIS A 1027 7.50 -10.10 76.85
N GLY A 1028 7.18 -8.82 77.09
CA GLY A 1028 8.05 -7.70 76.74
C GLY A 1028 9.39 -7.73 77.46
N GLY A 1029 10.49 -7.89 76.72
CA GLY A 1029 11.86 -7.88 77.23
C GLY A 1029 12.86 -8.72 76.44
N ASP A 1030 12.40 -9.68 75.64
CA ASP A 1030 13.27 -10.63 74.94
C ASP A 1030 13.92 -10.05 73.66
N GLU A 1031 15.20 -10.39 73.41
CA GLU A 1031 15.89 -10.11 72.15
C GLU A 1031 15.34 -11.00 71.02
N ILE A 1032 15.33 -10.50 69.77
CA ILE A 1032 14.97 -11.30 68.59
C ILE A 1032 15.91 -12.51 68.54
N THR A 1033 15.36 -13.72 68.60
CA THR A 1033 16.17 -14.93 68.54
C THR A 1033 16.90 -15.04 67.18
N PRO A 1034 18.14 -15.57 67.13
CA PRO A 1034 18.87 -15.77 65.87
C PRO A 1034 18.09 -16.61 64.84
N THR A 1035 17.21 -17.50 65.31
CA THR A 1035 16.27 -18.27 64.50
C THR A 1035 15.23 -17.42 63.78
N LEU A 1036 14.73 -16.36 64.42
CA LEU A 1036 13.75 -15.46 63.82
C LEU A 1036 14.41 -14.50 62.83
N VAL A 1037 15.61 -13.99 63.14
CA VAL A 1037 16.42 -13.22 62.17
C VAL A 1037 16.70 -14.06 60.93
N LYS A 1038 17.08 -15.33 61.11
CA LYS A 1038 17.31 -16.26 60.01
C LYS A 1038 16.03 -16.53 59.20
N ALA A 1039 14.88 -16.71 59.84
CA ALA A 1039 13.60 -16.88 59.15
C ALA A 1039 13.22 -15.64 58.33
N ILE A 1040 13.41 -14.44 58.87
CA ILE A 1040 13.23 -13.17 58.14
C ILE A 1040 14.20 -13.11 56.96
N GLU A 1041 15.47 -13.47 57.15
CA GLU A 1041 16.46 -13.43 56.07
C GLU A 1041 16.23 -14.46 54.94
N GLU A 1042 15.54 -15.56 55.24
CA GLU A 1042 15.20 -16.66 54.32
C GLU A 1042 13.78 -16.57 53.75
N THR A 1043 13.07 -15.46 53.97
CA THR A 1043 11.70 -15.23 53.46
C THR A 1043 11.68 -14.40 52.16
N ARG A 1044 10.76 -14.74 51.25
CA ARG A 1044 10.53 -14.04 49.98
C ARG A 1044 9.58 -12.81 50.07
N ILE A 1045 8.44 -12.93 50.76
CA ILE A 1045 7.42 -11.86 50.91
C ILE A 1045 7.15 -11.58 52.39
N PHE A 1046 7.11 -10.31 52.81
CA PHE A 1046 6.75 -9.92 54.18
C PHE A 1046 5.38 -9.25 54.22
N ILE A 1047 4.53 -9.65 55.16
CA ILE A 1047 3.21 -9.03 55.38
C ILE A 1047 3.14 -8.51 56.83
N PRO A 1048 3.49 -7.23 57.06
CA PRO A 1048 3.25 -6.59 58.35
C PRO A 1048 1.77 -6.20 58.48
N ILE A 1049 1.09 -6.78 59.48
CA ILE A 1049 -0.31 -6.55 59.79
C ILE A 1049 -0.39 -5.51 60.92
N PHE A 1050 -0.58 -4.26 60.54
CA PHE A 1050 -0.74 -3.12 61.43
C PHE A 1050 -2.14 -3.12 62.04
N SER A 1051 -2.20 -3.44 63.34
CA SER A 1051 -3.38 -3.37 64.19
C SER A 1051 -3.25 -2.25 65.22
N ILE A 1052 -4.36 -1.88 65.86
CA ILE A 1052 -4.42 -0.73 66.79
C ILE A 1052 -3.32 -0.74 67.88
N ASN A 1053 -2.87 -1.91 68.36
CA ASN A 1053 -1.84 -2.04 69.40
C ASN A 1053 -0.48 -2.53 68.88
N TYR A 1054 -0.25 -2.62 67.57
CA TYR A 1054 1.01 -3.15 67.02
C TYR A 1054 2.25 -2.45 67.60
N ALA A 1055 2.27 -1.11 67.61
CA ALA A 1055 3.40 -0.32 68.10
C ALA A 1055 3.61 -0.36 69.62
N SER A 1056 2.68 -0.94 70.39
CA SER A 1056 2.89 -1.17 71.83
C SER A 1056 3.96 -2.24 72.09
N SER A 1057 4.24 -3.07 71.09
CA SER A 1057 5.17 -4.20 71.14
C SER A 1057 6.56 -3.80 70.63
N SER A 1058 7.56 -3.74 71.51
CA SER A 1058 8.95 -3.50 71.08
C SER A 1058 9.42 -4.57 70.09
N PHE A 1059 8.99 -5.82 70.30
CA PHE A 1059 9.33 -6.95 69.44
C PHE A 1059 8.82 -6.78 68.00
N CYS A 1060 7.54 -6.44 67.80
CA CYS A 1060 6.97 -6.20 66.46
C CYS A 1060 7.62 -5.00 65.76
N LEU A 1061 8.09 -4.00 66.54
CA LEU A 1061 8.83 -2.86 66.01
C LEU A 1061 10.26 -3.23 65.60
N ASP A 1062 10.94 -4.09 66.36
CA ASP A 1062 12.26 -4.59 65.97
C ASP A 1062 12.18 -5.54 64.77
N GLU A 1063 11.17 -6.41 64.69
CA GLU A 1063 10.90 -7.24 63.50
C GLU A 1063 10.72 -6.35 62.26
N LEU A 1064 9.90 -5.30 62.38
CA LEU A 1064 9.66 -4.37 61.28
C LEU A 1064 10.95 -3.68 60.81
N VAL A 1065 11.86 -3.33 61.72
CA VAL A 1065 13.17 -2.79 61.34
C VAL A 1065 13.98 -3.78 60.50
N HIS A 1066 13.95 -5.07 60.86
CA HIS A 1066 14.65 -6.12 60.10
C HIS A 1066 13.98 -6.38 58.74
N ILE A 1067 12.65 -6.40 58.69
CA ILE A 1067 11.87 -6.50 57.44
C ILE A 1067 12.24 -5.36 56.49
N ILE A 1068 12.24 -4.12 56.97
CA ILE A 1068 12.58 -2.93 56.16
C ILE A 1068 14.06 -2.93 55.76
N HIS A 1069 14.95 -3.49 56.58
CA HIS A 1069 16.34 -3.71 56.19
C HIS A 1069 16.46 -4.74 55.06
N CYS A 1070 15.78 -5.88 55.15
CA CYS A 1070 15.74 -6.90 54.11
C CYS A 1070 15.13 -6.38 52.81
N PHE A 1071 14.04 -5.61 52.88
CA PHE A 1071 13.46 -4.89 51.74
C PHE A 1071 14.51 -4.05 51.01
N LYS A 1072 15.28 -3.24 51.73
CA LYS A 1072 16.29 -2.35 51.13
C LYS A 1072 17.54 -3.07 50.62
N ALA A 1073 17.98 -4.13 51.31
CA ALA A 1073 19.22 -4.82 51.00
C ALA A 1073 19.05 -5.91 49.92
N LYS A 1074 17.89 -6.59 49.91
CA LYS A 1074 17.63 -7.76 49.07
C LYS A 1074 16.51 -7.54 48.04
N GLY A 1075 15.75 -6.44 48.12
CA GLY A 1075 14.64 -6.17 47.20
C GLY A 1075 13.41 -7.07 47.41
N CYS A 1076 13.28 -7.72 48.57
CA CYS A 1076 12.14 -8.58 48.90
C CYS A 1076 10.82 -7.80 48.95
N LEU A 1077 9.68 -8.41 48.61
CA LEU A 1077 8.40 -7.71 48.63
C LEU A 1077 7.90 -7.49 50.07
N VAL A 1078 7.43 -6.28 50.39
CA VAL A 1078 6.76 -5.97 51.66
C VAL A 1078 5.34 -5.46 51.37
N LEU A 1079 4.34 -6.15 51.88
CA LEU A 1079 2.92 -5.88 51.67
C LEU A 1079 2.25 -5.50 53.00
N PRO A 1080 2.21 -4.21 53.38
CA PRO A 1080 1.58 -3.79 54.62
C PRO A 1080 0.06 -3.96 54.56
N VAL A 1081 -0.52 -4.49 55.63
CA VAL A 1081 -1.97 -4.63 55.82
C VAL A 1081 -2.38 -3.78 57.01
N PHE A 1082 -3.23 -2.78 56.79
CA PHE A 1082 -3.78 -1.92 57.82
C PHE A 1082 -5.16 -2.44 58.22
N TYR A 1083 -5.21 -3.10 59.38
CA TYR A 1083 -6.39 -3.80 59.86
C TYR A 1083 -7.11 -2.99 60.94
N ASP A 1084 -8.32 -2.52 60.61
CA ASP A 1084 -9.15 -1.65 61.47
C ASP A 1084 -8.42 -0.37 61.92
N MET A 1085 -7.60 0.18 61.03
CA MET A 1085 -6.87 1.43 61.28
C MET A 1085 -6.41 2.12 59.99
N GLU A 1086 -6.32 3.46 60.02
CA GLU A 1086 -5.88 4.25 58.87
C GLU A 1086 -4.35 4.22 58.69
N PRO A 1087 -3.83 4.11 57.44
CA PRO A 1087 -2.38 4.14 57.17
C PRO A 1087 -1.68 5.40 57.68
N SER A 1088 -2.38 6.53 57.75
CA SER A 1088 -1.87 7.80 58.28
C SER A 1088 -1.49 7.70 59.76
N HIS A 1089 -2.18 6.85 60.55
CA HIS A 1089 -1.89 6.64 61.97
C HIS A 1089 -0.52 5.99 62.16
N VAL A 1090 -0.17 5.02 61.30
CA VAL A 1090 1.15 4.39 61.26
C VAL A 1090 2.21 5.35 60.71
N ARG A 1091 1.90 6.06 59.61
CA ARG A 1091 2.85 6.92 58.87
C ARG A 1091 3.34 8.12 59.68
N HIS A 1092 2.42 8.76 60.40
CA HIS A 1092 2.69 9.95 61.20
C HIS A 1092 2.84 9.66 62.69
N GLN A 1093 2.69 8.39 63.10
CA GLN A 1093 2.71 7.95 64.49
C GLN A 1093 1.78 8.80 65.36
N ILE A 1094 0.52 8.92 64.93
CA ILE A 1094 -0.54 9.64 65.64
C ILE A 1094 -1.49 8.65 66.34
N GLU A 1095 -2.34 9.15 67.23
CA GLU A 1095 -3.26 8.33 68.03
C GLU A 1095 -2.56 7.19 68.79
N SER A 1096 -3.06 5.94 68.69
CA SER A 1096 -2.57 4.79 69.44
C SER A 1096 -1.08 4.51 69.18
N TYR A 1097 -0.58 4.78 67.98
CA TYR A 1097 0.83 4.62 67.63
C TYR A 1097 1.69 5.73 68.25
N GLY A 1098 1.19 6.96 68.28
CA GLY A 1098 1.85 8.08 68.97
C GLY A 1098 1.95 7.87 70.47
N GLU A 1099 0.86 7.43 71.10
CA GLU A 1099 0.82 7.09 72.52
C GLU A 1099 1.77 5.94 72.85
N ALA A 1100 1.80 4.89 72.02
CA ALA A 1100 2.69 3.74 72.22
C ALA A 1100 4.17 4.14 72.13
N ILE A 1101 4.54 4.96 71.14
CA ILE A 1101 5.90 5.46 70.97
C ILE A 1101 6.29 6.38 72.13
N ALA A 1102 5.41 7.27 72.58
CA ALA A 1102 5.66 8.12 73.75
C ALA A 1102 5.84 7.29 75.04
N LYS A 1103 5.07 6.21 75.23
CA LYS A 1103 5.23 5.27 76.35
C LYS A 1103 6.57 4.53 76.30
N HIS A 1104 7.08 4.17 75.12
CA HIS A 1104 8.42 3.59 74.98
C HIS A 1104 9.51 4.62 75.22
N GLU A 1105 9.34 5.85 74.72
CA GLU A 1105 10.26 6.97 74.92
C GLU A 1105 10.43 7.30 76.41
N HIS A 1106 9.33 7.37 77.17
CA HIS A 1106 9.37 7.56 78.62
C HIS A 1106 10.03 6.37 79.35
N ARG A 1107 9.77 5.12 78.92
CA ARG A 1107 10.45 3.93 79.47
C ARG A 1107 11.96 3.96 79.22
N PHE A 1108 12.40 4.48 78.07
CA PHE A 1108 13.81 4.59 77.70
C PHE A 1108 14.52 5.74 78.41
N GLN A 1109 13.83 6.85 78.69
CA GLN A 1109 14.36 7.98 79.48
C GLN A 1109 14.74 7.57 80.90
N ASN A 1110 14.03 6.62 81.50
CA ASN A 1110 14.29 6.15 82.87
C ASN A 1110 15.49 5.19 82.99
N ASN A 1111 16.14 4.81 81.89
CA ASN A 1111 17.25 3.84 81.87
C ASN A 1111 18.57 4.51 81.45
N GLN A 1112 19.25 5.14 82.42
CA GLN A 1112 20.42 6.03 82.17
C GLN A 1112 21.62 5.33 81.51
N GLU A 1113 21.86 4.04 81.77
CA GLU A 1113 23.02 3.32 81.22
C GLU A 1113 22.90 3.02 79.72
N LYS A 1114 21.68 2.89 79.18
CA LYS A 1114 21.42 2.56 77.76
C LYS A 1114 20.69 3.67 76.99
N TYR A 1115 20.59 4.87 77.55
CA TYR A 1115 19.80 5.97 76.98
C TYR A 1115 20.11 6.26 75.50
N ASN A 1116 21.39 6.40 75.14
CA ASN A 1116 21.81 6.69 73.77
C ASN A 1116 21.51 5.55 72.79
N GLU A 1117 21.59 4.30 73.23
CA GLU A 1117 21.29 3.12 72.42
C GLU A 1117 19.78 2.97 72.22
N ASN A 1118 19.01 3.15 73.30
CA ASN A 1118 17.55 3.12 73.27
C ASN A 1118 16.95 4.24 72.42
N MET A 1119 17.51 5.45 72.46
CA MET A 1119 17.07 6.55 71.59
C MET A 1119 17.40 6.29 70.12
N LYS A 1120 18.55 5.67 69.81
CA LYS A 1120 18.86 5.20 68.45
C LYS A 1120 17.87 4.12 67.98
N ARG A 1121 17.51 3.17 68.86
CA ARG A 1121 16.51 2.12 68.58
C ARG A 1121 15.12 2.70 68.35
N LEU A 1122 14.68 3.64 69.19
CA LEU A 1122 13.41 4.37 69.02
C LEU A 1122 13.35 5.12 67.68
N ASN A 1123 14.44 5.77 67.26
CA ASN A 1123 14.50 6.44 65.98
C ASN A 1123 14.42 5.46 64.80
N LYS A 1124 15.07 4.30 64.90
CA LYS A 1124 14.94 3.22 63.90
C LYS A 1124 13.49 2.73 63.79
N TRP A 1125 12.77 2.59 64.90
CA TRP A 1125 11.34 2.24 64.89
C TRP A 1125 10.48 3.28 64.19
N LYS A 1126 10.67 4.58 64.52
CA LYS A 1126 9.96 5.70 63.86
C LYS A 1126 10.19 5.68 62.34
N ILE A 1127 11.43 5.47 61.90
CA ILE A 1127 11.80 5.39 60.48
C ILE A 1127 11.18 4.16 59.81
N ALA A 1128 11.21 2.98 60.45
CA ALA A 1128 10.68 1.75 59.88
C ALA A 1128 9.15 1.79 59.75
N LEU A 1129 8.43 2.33 60.74
CA LEU A 1129 6.98 2.55 60.67
C LEU A 1129 6.60 3.52 59.54
N ASN A 1130 7.32 4.65 59.43
CA ASN A 1130 7.10 5.60 58.36
C ASN A 1130 7.34 4.97 56.97
N GLN A 1131 8.45 4.22 56.82
CA GLN A 1131 8.79 3.57 55.55
C GLN A 1131 7.79 2.49 55.18
N ALA A 1132 7.41 1.62 56.12
CA ALA A 1132 6.40 0.60 55.89
C ALA A 1132 5.04 1.21 55.51
N ALA A 1133 4.64 2.32 56.14
CA ALA A 1133 3.39 3.01 55.84
C ALA A 1133 3.39 3.85 54.56
N ASN A 1134 4.56 4.01 53.92
CA ASN A 1134 4.69 4.63 52.61
C ASN A 1134 4.71 3.59 51.47
N LEU A 1135 4.73 2.29 51.79
CA LEU A 1135 4.59 1.23 50.79
C LEU A 1135 3.11 1.01 50.44
N SER A 1136 2.85 0.60 49.20
CA SER A 1136 1.52 0.20 48.74
C SER A 1136 1.06 -1.03 49.51
N GLY A 1137 -0.12 -0.94 50.12
CA GLY A 1137 -0.66 -1.98 50.99
C GLY A 1137 -2.18 -2.05 50.94
N TYR A 1138 -2.73 -3.01 51.69
CA TYR A 1138 -4.16 -3.21 51.77
C TYR A 1138 -4.72 -2.58 53.05
N HIS A 1139 -5.87 -1.93 52.96
CA HIS A 1139 -6.58 -1.35 54.10
C HIS A 1139 -7.94 -2.02 54.25
N PHE A 1140 -8.25 -2.49 55.45
CA PHE A 1140 -9.53 -3.12 55.76
C PHE A 1140 -10.23 -2.39 56.89
N ASN A 1141 -11.44 -1.92 56.58
CA ASN A 1141 -12.36 -1.36 57.55
C ASN A 1141 -13.53 -2.34 57.75
N PRO A 1142 -13.68 -2.95 58.93
CA PRO A 1142 -14.74 -3.92 59.23
C PRO A 1142 -16.16 -3.39 59.02
N ARG A 1143 -16.36 -2.06 58.93
CA ARG A 1143 -17.66 -1.43 58.70
C ARG A 1143 -18.10 -1.43 57.23
N ASN A 1144 -17.20 -1.72 56.29
CA ASN A 1144 -17.42 -1.52 54.86
C ASN A 1144 -17.19 -2.76 53.98
N GLY A 1145 -16.92 -3.95 54.54
CA GLY A 1145 -16.67 -5.15 53.72
C GLY A 1145 -16.56 -6.45 54.53
N TYR A 1146 -16.49 -7.59 53.81
CA TYR A 1146 -16.34 -8.92 54.40
C TYR A 1146 -14.86 -9.33 54.49
N GLU A 1147 -14.42 -9.74 55.69
CA GLU A 1147 -13.04 -10.16 55.95
C GLU A 1147 -12.59 -11.32 55.03
N CYS A 1148 -13.48 -12.24 54.68
CA CYS A 1148 -13.17 -13.38 53.82
C CYS A 1148 -12.90 -13.00 52.35
N GLU A 1149 -13.57 -11.97 51.82
CA GLU A 1149 -13.30 -11.45 50.48
C GLU A 1149 -11.94 -10.75 50.46
N PHE A 1150 -11.67 -9.95 51.49
CA PHE A 1150 -10.40 -9.26 51.66
C PHE A 1150 -9.21 -10.22 51.82
N ILE A 1151 -9.36 -11.29 52.61
CA ILE A 1151 -8.35 -12.36 52.70
C ILE A 1151 -8.15 -13.03 51.34
N ARG A 1152 -9.23 -13.31 50.59
CA ARG A 1152 -9.14 -13.93 49.26
C ARG A 1152 -8.36 -13.04 48.28
N GLU A 1153 -8.49 -11.72 48.35
CA GLU A 1153 -7.72 -10.77 47.53
C GLU A 1153 -6.22 -10.83 47.87
N ILE A 1154 -5.87 -10.77 49.16
CA ILE A 1154 -4.47 -10.86 49.60
C ILE A 1154 -3.87 -12.22 49.19
N VAL A 1155 -4.59 -13.31 49.42
CA VAL A 1155 -4.15 -14.67 49.05
C VAL A 1155 -3.99 -14.81 47.54
N LYS A 1156 -4.90 -14.25 46.74
CA LYS A 1156 -4.79 -14.25 45.27
C LYS A 1156 -3.55 -13.48 44.82
N TYR A 1157 -3.32 -12.28 45.38
CA TYR A 1157 -2.15 -11.47 45.08
C TYR A 1157 -0.84 -12.21 45.41
N VAL A 1158 -0.76 -12.78 46.62
CA VAL A 1158 0.42 -13.53 47.07
C VAL A 1158 0.63 -14.80 46.26
N SER A 1159 -0.42 -15.59 46.00
CA SER A 1159 -0.33 -16.81 45.18
C SER A 1159 0.20 -16.50 43.79
N ASN A 1160 -0.25 -15.42 43.15
CA ASN A 1160 0.22 -15.03 41.83
C ASN A 1160 1.72 -14.69 41.82
N LYS A 1161 2.21 -14.07 42.90
CA LYS A 1161 3.64 -13.75 43.07
C LYS A 1161 4.49 -14.99 43.37
N THR A 1162 3.94 -15.99 44.05
CA THR A 1162 4.69 -17.19 44.44
C THR A 1162 4.66 -18.32 43.40
N ASN A 1163 3.68 -18.33 42.50
CA ASN A 1163 3.37 -19.43 41.57
C ASN A 1163 4.35 -19.69 40.40
N HIS A 1164 5.45 -18.96 40.25
CA HIS A 1164 6.42 -19.27 39.19
C HIS A 1164 7.57 -20.17 39.69
N ALA A 1165 7.84 -21.27 38.98
CA ALA A 1165 9.02 -22.10 39.26
C ALA A 1165 10.27 -21.41 38.70
N PRO A 1166 11.38 -21.33 39.47
CA PRO A 1166 12.64 -20.81 38.96
C PRO A 1166 13.14 -21.65 37.77
N LEU A 1167 13.60 -20.99 36.72
CA LEU A 1167 14.12 -21.65 35.52
C LEU A 1167 15.46 -22.31 35.85
N HIS A 1168 15.69 -23.53 35.33
CA HIS A 1168 17.02 -24.16 35.43
C HIS A 1168 18.04 -23.38 34.59
N VAL A 1169 19.10 -22.91 35.25
CA VAL A 1169 20.13 -22.05 34.64
C VAL A 1169 21.29 -22.88 34.12
N ALA A 1170 22.03 -23.52 35.01
CA ALA A 1170 23.12 -24.45 34.70
C ALA A 1170 23.52 -25.21 35.98
N ASP A 1171 24.14 -26.37 35.83
CA ASP A 1171 24.60 -27.17 36.97
C ASP A 1171 25.80 -26.53 37.69
N TYR A 1172 26.62 -25.74 36.97
CA TYR A 1172 27.83 -25.06 37.51
C TYR A 1172 28.06 -23.67 36.87
N PRO A 1173 27.29 -22.63 37.23
CA PRO A 1173 27.45 -21.29 36.65
C PRO A 1173 28.70 -20.58 37.20
N VAL A 1174 29.72 -20.35 36.36
CA VAL A 1174 30.93 -19.60 36.72
C VAL A 1174 30.91 -18.20 36.10
N GLY A 1175 31.10 -17.16 36.92
CA GLY A 1175 31.23 -15.77 36.45
C GLY A 1175 29.94 -15.12 35.94
N LEU A 1176 28.77 -15.74 36.19
CA LEU A 1176 27.46 -15.26 35.73
C LEU A 1176 27.00 -14.01 36.49
N GLN A 1177 27.32 -13.92 37.79
CA GLN A 1177 26.81 -12.89 38.70
C GLN A 1177 27.15 -11.46 38.26
N SER A 1178 28.39 -11.20 37.84
CA SER A 1178 28.80 -9.87 37.39
C SER A 1178 28.07 -9.42 36.13
N ARG A 1179 27.67 -10.38 35.28
CA ARG A 1179 26.91 -10.12 34.05
C ARG A 1179 25.44 -9.86 34.36
N VAL A 1180 24.84 -10.62 35.30
CA VAL A 1180 23.47 -10.40 35.78
C VAL A 1180 23.35 -9.02 36.42
N LEU A 1181 24.28 -8.64 37.30
CA LEU A 1181 24.29 -7.31 37.92
C LEU A 1181 24.38 -6.19 36.89
N LYS A 1182 25.22 -6.36 35.86
CA LYS A 1182 25.31 -5.41 34.75
C LYS A 1182 23.99 -5.31 33.97
N VAL A 1183 23.35 -6.43 33.68
CA VAL A 1183 22.04 -6.46 33.01
C VAL A 1183 20.97 -5.78 33.87
N ASN A 1184 20.87 -6.11 35.16
CA ASN A 1184 19.90 -5.53 36.07
C ASN A 1184 20.11 -4.02 36.24
N SER A 1185 21.36 -3.53 36.23
CA SER A 1185 21.64 -2.09 36.25
C SER A 1185 21.12 -1.34 35.03
N LEU A 1186 21.10 -1.99 33.84
CA LEU A 1186 20.56 -1.40 32.61
C LEU A 1186 19.03 -1.39 32.61
N LEU A 1187 18.39 -2.25 33.39
CA LEU A 1187 16.93 -2.30 33.53
C LEU A 1187 16.41 -1.17 34.46
N GLU A 1188 17.25 -0.60 35.33
CA GLU A 1188 16.90 0.41 36.37
C GLU A 1188 15.51 0.15 37.00
N ILE A 1189 15.37 -1.01 37.63
CA ILE A 1189 14.06 -1.47 38.13
C ILE A 1189 13.62 -0.57 39.30
N GLY A 1190 12.45 0.05 39.16
CA GLY A 1190 11.81 0.87 40.21
C GLY A 1190 11.97 2.38 40.10
N SER A 1191 12.49 2.94 38.99
CA SER A 1191 12.78 4.39 38.91
C SER A 1191 11.96 5.23 37.93
N ASN A 1192 11.01 4.69 37.15
CA ASN A 1192 10.03 5.45 36.32
C ASN A 1192 8.96 4.49 35.72
N ASP A 1193 7.76 4.98 35.41
CA ASP A 1193 6.65 4.24 34.76
C ASP A 1193 6.91 3.90 33.26
N GLU A 1194 8.18 3.79 32.82
CA GLU A 1194 8.55 3.56 31.42
C GLU A 1194 8.78 2.08 31.10
N VAL A 1195 8.30 1.62 29.94
CA VAL A 1195 8.53 0.26 29.43
C VAL A 1195 9.94 0.13 28.84
N LYS A 1196 10.74 -0.81 29.34
CA LYS A 1196 12.11 -1.05 28.89
C LYS A 1196 12.27 -2.39 28.17
N MET A 1197 13.00 -2.37 27.05
CA MET A 1197 13.38 -3.57 26.30
C MET A 1197 14.90 -3.72 26.28
N LEU A 1198 15.40 -4.89 26.65
CA LEU A 1198 16.83 -5.19 26.68
C LEU A 1198 17.17 -6.38 25.76
N GLY A 1199 18.13 -6.17 24.86
CA GLY A 1199 18.68 -7.22 24.00
C GLY A 1199 20.00 -7.78 24.52
N ILE A 1200 20.12 -9.10 24.63
CA ILE A 1200 21.37 -9.80 24.95
C ILE A 1200 21.91 -10.48 23.67
N TYR A 1201 23.02 -9.98 23.12
CA TYR A 1201 23.61 -10.49 21.88
C TYR A 1201 25.06 -10.98 22.06
N GLY A 1202 25.55 -11.79 21.12
CA GLY A 1202 26.89 -12.37 21.15
C GLY A 1202 26.99 -13.69 20.36
N PRO A 1203 28.20 -14.24 20.17
CA PRO A 1203 28.43 -15.46 19.39
C PRO A 1203 27.69 -16.68 19.97
N GLY A 1204 27.46 -17.69 19.13
CA GLY A 1204 26.88 -18.97 19.57
C GLY A 1204 27.68 -19.60 20.71
N GLY A 1205 27.00 -20.23 21.69
CA GLY A 1205 27.67 -20.93 22.80
C GLY A 1205 28.10 -20.07 23.99
N ILE A 1206 28.07 -18.73 23.92
CA ILE A 1206 28.55 -17.85 25.01
C ILE A 1206 27.65 -17.79 26.27
N GLY A 1207 26.57 -18.58 26.33
CA GLY A 1207 25.67 -18.63 27.49
C GLY A 1207 24.60 -17.53 27.54
N LYS A 1208 24.17 -16.97 26.39
CA LYS A 1208 23.13 -15.92 26.35
C LYS A 1208 21.81 -16.36 26.99
N THR A 1209 21.32 -17.55 26.62
CA THR A 1209 20.08 -18.11 27.19
C THR A 1209 20.24 -18.38 28.68
N THR A 1210 21.41 -18.86 29.11
CA THR A 1210 21.75 -19.06 30.53
C THR A 1210 21.69 -17.75 31.30
N LEU A 1211 22.27 -16.67 30.77
CA LEU A 1211 22.20 -15.34 31.37
C LEU A 1211 20.76 -14.81 31.43
N ALA A 1212 19.98 -14.98 30.35
CA ALA A 1212 18.58 -14.54 30.32
C ALA A 1212 17.71 -15.29 31.35
N ARG A 1213 17.94 -16.59 31.57
CA ARG A 1213 17.22 -17.36 32.60
C ARG A 1213 17.57 -16.89 34.01
N GLU A 1214 18.84 -16.61 34.28
CA GLU A 1214 19.28 -16.09 35.59
C GLU A 1214 18.73 -14.68 35.86
N VAL A 1215 18.77 -13.81 34.85
CA VAL A 1215 18.15 -12.47 34.94
C VAL A 1215 16.65 -12.60 35.23
N TYR A 1216 15.93 -13.44 34.48
CA TYR A 1216 14.51 -13.73 34.71
C TYR A 1216 14.26 -14.16 36.16
N ASN A 1217 14.98 -15.17 36.64
CA ASN A 1217 14.85 -15.64 38.03
C ASN A 1217 15.13 -14.54 39.06
N SER A 1218 16.05 -13.62 38.78
CA SER A 1218 16.45 -12.57 39.73
C SER A 1218 15.45 -11.41 39.85
N ILE A 1219 14.57 -11.20 38.87
CA ILE A 1219 13.68 -10.02 38.82
C ILE A 1219 12.20 -10.35 38.65
N ALA A 1220 11.83 -11.60 38.34
CA ALA A 1220 10.46 -12.00 38.02
C ALA A 1220 9.44 -11.57 39.10
N ASP A 1221 9.81 -11.71 40.38
CA ASP A 1221 8.98 -11.36 41.54
C ASP A 1221 8.49 -9.90 41.55
N GLN A 1222 9.25 -9.01 40.90
CA GLN A 1222 8.99 -7.57 40.88
C GLN A 1222 7.89 -7.19 39.89
N PHE A 1223 7.49 -8.08 38.98
CA PHE A 1223 6.50 -7.83 37.93
C PHE A 1223 5.16 -8.51 38.22
N GLU A 1224 4.05 -7.92 37.79
CA GLU A 1224 2.70 -8.48 38.00
C GLU A 1224 2.43 -9.72 37.14
N CYS A 1225 2.96 -9.73 35.92
CA CYS A 1225 2.89 -10.84 34.98
C CYS A 1225 4.29 -11.16 34.46
N VAL A 1226 4.64 -12.45 34.37
CA VAL A 1226 5.95 -12.90 33.87
C VAL A 1226 5.79 -14.05 32.88
N CYS A 1227 6.57 -14.03 31.81
CA CYS A 1227 6.58 -15.11 30.82
C CYS A 1227 7.98 -15.31 30.25
N PHE A 1228 8.39 -16.58 30.13
CA PHE A 1228 9.64 -16.95 29.47
C PHE A 1228 9.36 -17.89 28.29
N LEU A 1229 9.60 -17.38 27.08
CA LEU A 1229 9.52 -18.15 25.84
C LEU A 1229 10.93 -18.58 25.42
N HIS A 1230 11.16 -19.89 25.35
CA HIS A 1230 12.45 -20.45 24.95
C HIS A 1230 12.43 -20.86 23.48
N ASN A 1231 13.61 -20.89 22.85
CA ASN A 1231 13.81 -21.37 21.47
C ASN A 1231 12.80 -20.79 20.46
N VAL A 1232 12.47 -19.50 20.59
CA VAL A 1232 11.44 -18.80 19.80
C VAL A 1232 11.58 -19.08 18.31
N ARG A 1233 12.82 -19.05 17.77
CA ARG A 1233 13.10 -19.34 16.35
C ARG A 1233 12.70 -20.76 15.92
N GLU A 1234 12.96 -21.77 16.74
CA GLU A 1234 12.65 -23.17 16.40
C GLU A 1234 11.17 -23.47 16.60
N ASN A 1235 10.58 -22.92 17.66
CA ASN A 1235 9.16 -23.08 17.96
C ASN A 1235 8.28 -22.38 16.90
N SER A 1236 8.64 -21.16 16.47
CA SER A 1236 7.91 -20.47 15.41
C SER A 1236 8.02 -21.18 14.06
N ALA A 1237 9.18 -21.75 13.74
CA ALA A 1237 9.36 -22.51 12.49
C ALA A 1237 8.57 -23.82 12.46
N LYS A 1238 8.43 -24.50 13.61
CA LYS A 1238 7.73 -25.80 13.70
C LYS A 1238 6.23 -25.68 13.89
N ARG A 1239 5.78 -24.71 14.71
CA ARG A 1239 4.39 -24.60 15.17
C ARG A 1239 3.72 -23.26 14.83
N GLY A 1240 4.43 -22.36 14.14
CA GLY A 1240 3.94 -21.02 13.81
C GLY A 1240 4.07 -20.02 14.95
N LEU A 1241 3.93 -18.73 14.64
CA LEU A 1241 3.93 -17.64 15.63
C LEU A 1241 2.64 -17.59 16.45
N GLU A 1242 1.52 -18.06 15.88
CA GLU A 1242 0.22 -18.13 16.56
C GLU A 1242 0.30 -19.01 17.82
N HIS A 1243 0.96 -20.17 17.74
CA HIS A 1243 1.21 -21.01 18.92
C HIS A 1243 2.00 -20.27 20.00
N LEU A 1244 3.00 -19.46 19.61
CA LEU A 1244 3.80 -18.70 20.57
C LEU A 1244 2.99 -17.58 21.24
N GLN A 1245 2.07 -16.94 20.52
CA GLN A 1245 1.14 -15.97 21.11
C GLN A 1245 0.15 -16.65 22.06
N LYS A 1246 -0.39 -17.82 21.69
CA LYS A 1246 -1.23 -18.64 22.57
C LYS A 1246 -0.48 -19.02 23.85
N GLU A 1247 0.75 -19.49 23.72
CA GLU A 1247 1.61 -19.84 24.86
C GLU A 1247 1.94 -18.60 25.71
N PHE A 1248 2.20 -17.46 25.08
CA PHE A 1248 2.44 -16.20 25.77
C PHE A 1248 1.23 -15.78 26.60
N LEU A 1249 0.05 -15.69 25.99
CA LEU A 1249 -1.21 -15.32 26.65
C LEU A 1249 -1.58 -16.33 27.75
N SER A 1250 -1.53 -17.63 27.46
CA SER A 1250 -1.82 -18.67 28.46
C SER A 1250 -0.92 -18.54 29.69
N LYS A 1251 0.38 -18.24 29.50
CA LYS A 1251 1.33 -18.06 30.61
C LYS A 1251 1.18 -16.72 31.34
N THR A 1252 0.74 -15.65 30.69
CA THR A 1252 0.61 -14.33 31.33
C THR A 1252 -0.74 -14.14 32.03
N ILE A 1253 -1.84 -14.52 31.39
CA ILE A 1253 -3.21 -14.26 31.87
C ILE A 1253 -3.94 -15.52 32.36
N GLY A 1254 -3.35 -16.71 32.21
CA GLY A 1254 -3.93 -17.97 32.73
C GLY A 1254 -5.19 -18.45 32.01
N LEU A 1255 -5.51 -17.87 30.85
CA LEU A 1255 -6.66 -18.22 30.02
C LEU A 1255 -6.21 -18.95 28.75
N ASP A 1256 -6.90 -20.02 28.40
CA ASP A 1256 -6.67 -20.76 27.14
C ASP A 1256 -7.46 -20.06 26.01
N ILE A 1257 -6.81 -19.10 25.35
CA ILE A 1257 -7.41 -18.31 24.27
C ILE A 1257 -7.20 -19.01 22.94
N LYS A 1258 -8.29 -19.36 22.27
CA LYS A 1258 -8.26 -19.79 20.86
C LYS A 1258 -8.06 -18.56 19.96
N LEU A 1259 -6.83 -18.32 19.54
CA LEU A 1259 -6.53 -17.45 18.39
C LEU A 1259 -6.71 -18.23 17.10
N GLY A 1260 -7.21 -17.56 16.06
CA GLY A 1260 -7.30 -18.08 14.70
C GLY A 1260 -6.39 -17.37 13.69
N ASP A 1261 -5.64 -16.32 14.07
CA ASP A 1261 -4.54 -15.72 13.29
C ASP A 1261 -3.60 -14.94 14.22
N ILE A 1262 -2.37 -14.66 13.76
CA ILE A 1262 -1.39 -13.83 14.50
C ILE A 1262 -1.91 -12.40 14.71
N SER A 1263 -2.67 -11.87 13.75
CA SER A 1263 -3.20 -10.50 13.83
C SER A 1263 -4.33 -10.35 14.86
N GLU A 1264 -4.99 -11.45 15.26
CA GLU A 1264 -5.97 -11.46 16.35
C GLU A 1264 -5.27 -11.39 17.72
N GLY A 1265 -4.08 -11.98 17.85
CA GLY A 1265 -3.33 -12.02 19.10
C GLY A 1265 -2.73 -10.68 19.51
N ILE A 1266 -2.30 -9.84 18.55
CA ILE A 1266 -1.63 -8.56 18.85
C ILE A 1266 -2.53 -7.58 19.63
N PRO A 1267 -3.79 -7.32 19.22
CA PRO A 1267 -4.71 -6.47 19.98
C PRO A 1267 -5.08 -7.02 21.36
N ILE A 1268 -5.05 -8.35 21.57
CA ILE A 1268 -5.33 -8.96 22.88
C ILE A 1268 -4.14 -8.80 23.83
N ILE A 1269 -2.92 -8.80 23.27
CA ILE A 1269 -1.68 -8.59 24.02
C ILE A 1269 -1.51 -7.11 24.44
N LYS A 1270 -2.02 -6.17 23.62
CA LYS A 1270 -2.03 -4.73 23.90
C LYS A 1270 -3.16 -4.38 24.84
#